data_AF-A0A7C6A5U3-F1
#
_entry.id   AF-A0A7C6A5U3-F1
#
_cell.length_a   1.000
_cell.length_b   1.000
_cell.length_c   1.000
_cell.angle_alpha   90.00
_cell.angle_beta   90.00
_cell.angle_gamma   90.00
#
_symmetry.space_group_name_H-M   'P 1'
#
loop_
_entity.id
_entity.type
_entity.pdbx_description
1 polymer ?
#
loop_
_entity_poly.entity_id
_entity_poly.type
_entity_poly.pdbx_seq_one_letter_code
_entity_poly.pdbx_strand_id
1 'polypeptide(L)'
;AFKLHQFISQGRAVYATYEARDRRYLTLDGQYYAPGTDGARILFPLAFCRVCGQEYYKVHYDESNSRITPWGEAFDEEEDEQSQRGYLMMPPSENFDWSADDLPPEWLNANGRVRSNYKKRLPRLIHVAPDGAVFSEPGEGAVNGYFQPSPFLLCLACGEYYTGRQREFTKLSGLSSEGRSSATTVLGISALDHAEEVGISASAKKLLSFTDNRQDASLQAGHCNDFVRVSLLRGAIYEALRRHGELRHFDIARKTKEVLAFDLRDVAQNPQLDPASPHATTVWKCFEDLIEYRIYEDLRRAWRIVHPNLEQCGLLRVDYEGLESLCSRDDLWQELPPLVRLSASRRLEILRPILDFCRKKLAIRVECLRETYQQQLRQRVNQVINDRWNFDESEERLRQAERLILPDQPANHVPGVSLSARSLVGRYLRRRLPDISDYSQFVRKLVTVLASQGLLRLDRERGVEYVQLDAAVLIWRTGQGEPPPPDPIYSRRAISPLYVRVQQKANEFFRELYSRRALSLRSVEGLPHTAQIHYADRQERERRFREGNLPLLFCSPTMELGIDIRDLQLVHLRNIPPTPASYAQRSGRAGRKGDPALILAYCAAGSGHDQYFFRRREEIVAGAVRPPRIDLSNEDLVRAHIHALWFSEVNLRIERSIDELLELQLDDLPLKDSVRAAIELSEDRLRQCIEEGRSILDLCAAELKEADWFTPTWLEGTLRRAPQAFNEAFDRWRQLYRAATTQLLEAQRIQATSFDERQQREAKQRVEEAVRQRNLLTNTGTLREESDFYPYRYLASEGFLPGYNFPRLPVRVYIPREDGEFISRPRFLAITEFGPDNLIYHEGAKYQVRRFWTPPGGLAARCSTAKLCHVCGYFNSGADDRCGDCQTVLDGSTSLFVNLLEMPNAKTIRRERITCDEEERVRRGYHTSIHFRFAPGAGGRLRTIEAMVGADPTQPLLRTTFAPAATLFKVNHGWKGGRTEGFLLNLANGEINPDANQSPGETAILRLFVSDTENLLLVRPRPEIQRDPRALASLQFALQRGMEQHFQLEESELASERVGAGDHRAILYWEAAEGGVGVLRRLVEEQDLFAAIASTALERLHFDLASLEDRNPDCAQACYECLLSYTNQLDHRLLNRHLVRDVLNALRSSLATPQHAGRDYEEHYRWLRSLTDSRSELERRFIDHLYQTRRNLPDEAQKAVAEVNTIPDFYYSGCHACVFCDGAIHDEPAQQQRDKDVRRQLRESGYRVIVIRYDQDLETQIAQYPDVFGEARR
;
A
#
# COMPACT_ATOMS: atom_id res chain seq x y z
N ALA A 1 24.91 -26.91 -3.18
CA ALA A 1 23.98 -27.15 -2.06
C ALA A 1 22.59 -27.43 -2.63
N PHE A 2 21.88 -28.42 -2.08
CA PHE A 2 20.55 -28.79 -2.56
C PHE A 2 19.50 -27.82 -1.99
N LYS A 3 18.71 -27.16 -2.84
CA LYS A 3 17.63 -26.25 -2.43
C LYS A 3 16.31 -26.77 -2.94
N LEU A 4 15.35 -26.93 -2.02
CA LEU A 4 13.97 -27.24 -2.36
C LEU A 4 13.17 -25.94 -2.40
N HIS A 5 12.65 -25.60 -3.57
CA HIS A 5 11.84 -24.40 -3.78
C HIS A 5 10.36 -24.81 -3.79
N GLN A 6 9.64 -24.52 -2.71
CA GLN A 6 8.22 -24.84 -2.57
C GLN A 6 7.37 -23.58 -2.71
N PHE A 7 6.51 -23.56 -3.72
CA PHE A 7 5.59 -22.47 -3.98
C PHE A 7 4.20 -22.87 -3.47
N ILE A 8 3.59 -22.02 -2.65
CA ILE A 8 2.28 -22.24 -2.03
C ILE A 8 1.38 -21.08 -2.47
N SER A 9 0.32 -21.37 -3.23
CA SER A 9 -0.62 -20.33 -3.66
C SER A 9 -1.79 -20.21 -2.70
N GLN A 10 -2.23 -18.98 -2.50
CA GLN A 10 -3.54 -18.69 -1.95
C GLN A 10 -4.62 -19.30 -2.85
N GLY A 11 -5.70 -19.85 -2.26
CA GLY A 11 -6.92 -20.22 -2.95
C GLY A 11 -7.55 -18.99 -3.62
N ARG A 12 -8.23 -19.19 -4.74
CA ARG A 12 -8.91 -18.13 -5.50
C ARG A 12 -10.42 -18.18 -5.30
N ALA A 13 -11.12 -17.10 -5.64
CA ALA A 13 -12.57 -17.15 -5.75
C ALA A 13 -12.96 -18.16 -6.84
N VAL A 14 -14.08 -18.87 -6.63
CA VAL A 14 -14.68 -19.67 -7.70
C VAL A 14 -15.55 -18.72 -8.51
N TYR A 15 -15.32 -18.68 -9.81
CA TYR A 15 -16.17 -17.96 -10.75
C TYR A 15 -17.05 -18.96 -11.50
N ALA A 16 -18.29 -18.56 -11.74
CA ALA A 16 -19.26 -19.38 -12.43
C ALA A 16 -20.07 -18.54 -13.42
N THR A 17 -20.39 -19.10 -14.58
CA THR A 17 -21.45 -18.53 -15.44
C THR A 17 -22.82 -18.79 -14.82
N TYR A 18 -23.77 -17.89 -15.05
CA TYR A 18 -25.14 -18.07 -14.58
C TYR A 18 -25.97 -18.91 -15.56
N GLU A 19 -25.71 -20.22 -15.55
CA GLU A 19 -26.34 -21.23 -16.41
C GLU A 19 -26.78 -22.44 -15.59
N ALA A 20 -27.59 -23.33 -16.17
CA ALA A 20 -27.99 -24.58 -15.53
C ALA A 20 -26.76 -25.35 -14.99
N ARG A 21 -26.91 -26.00 -13.83
CA ARG A 21 -25.79 -26.57 -13.06
C ARG A 21 -24.95 -27.60 -13.84
N ASP A 22 -25.55 -28.27 -14.82
CA ASP A 22 -24.95 -29.25 -15.73
C ASP A 22 -24.14 -28.61 -16.88
N ARG A 23 -24.38 -27.33 -17.20
CA ARG A 23 -23.76 -26.60 -18.31
C ARG A 23 -22.85 -25.46 -17.88
N ARG A 24 -22.98 -24.96 -16.65
CA ARG A 24 -22.22 -23.80 -16.17
C ARG A 24 -20.72 -24.05 -16.23
N TYR A 25 -19.99 -23.03 -16.66
CA TYR A 25 -18.54 -23.03 -16.64
C TYR A 25 -18.03 -22.61 -15.27
N LEU A 26 -17.09 -23.37 -14.70
CA LEU A 26 -16.49 -23.09 -13.39
C LEU A 26 -14.99 -22.88 -13.59
N THR A 27 -14.45 -21.81 -13.01
CA THR A 27 -13.02 -21.55 -13.04
C THR A 27 -12.55 -20.86 -11.76
N LEU A 28 -11.25 -21.01 -11.49
CA LEU A 28 -10.53 -20.24 -10.47
C LEU A 28 -9.84 -19.02 -11.09
N ASP A 29 -9.89 -18.85 -12.40
CA ASP A 29 -9.32 -17.71 -13.11
C ASP A 29 -10.30 -16.54 -13.11
N GLY A 30 -9.90 -15.43 -12.47
CA GLY A 30 -10.68 -14.20 -12.39
C GLY A 30 -10.67 -13.42 -13.70
N GLN A 31 -11.34 -13.97 -14.72
CA GLN A 31 -11.66 -13.27 -15.98
C GLN A 31 -13.08 -12.71 -15.89
N TYR A 32 -13.38 -11.65 -16.64
CA TYR A 32 -14.74 -11.09 -16.70
C TYR A 32 -15.69 -11.96 -17.54
N TYR A 33 -15.19 -12.58 -18.61
CA TYR A 33 -15.94 -13.42 -19.53
C TYR A 33 -15.42 -14.85 -19.55
N ALA A 34 -16.30 -15.82 -19.80
CA ALA A 34 -15.90 -17.21 -20.00
C ALA A 34 -15.15 -17.40 -21.35
N PRO A 35 -14.22 -18.36 -21.46
CA PRO A 35 -13.50 -18.62 -22.71
C PRO A 35 -14.41 -19.07 -23.86
N GLY A 36 -14.05 -18.71 -25.09
CA GLY A 36 -14.68 -19.18 -26.33
C GLY A 36 -16.06 -18.60 -26.66
N THR A 37 -16.40 -17.40 -26.15
CA THR A 37 -17.79 -16.89 -26.23
C THR A 37 -17.93 -15.46 -26.74
N ASP A 38 -16.87 -14.82 -27.23
CA ASP A 38 -16.88 -13.40 -27.66
C ASP A 38 -17.57 -12.44 -26.68
N GLY A 39 -17.48 -12.71 -25.38
CA GLY A 39 -18.11 -11.90 -24.33
C GLY A 39 -19.60 -12.17 -24.05
N ALA A 40 -20.19 -13.22 -24.63
CA ALA A 40 -21.60 -13.57 -24.40
C ALA A 40 -21.90 -14.25 -23.05
N ARG A 41 -20.88 -14.72 -22.31
CA ARG A 41 -21.05 -15.37 -21.00
C ARG A 41 -20.21 -14.70 -19.94
N ILE A 42 -20.85 -14.16 -18.90
CA ILE A 42 -20.20 -13.43 -17.81
C ILE A 42 -19.84 -14.38 -16.67
N LEU A 43 -18.65 -14.17 -16.09
CA LEU A 43 -18.18 -14.89 -14.92
C LEU A 43 -18.51 -14.13 -13.63
N PHE A 44 -19.28 -14.78 -12.77
CA PHE A 44 -19.69 -14.22 -11.49
C PHE A 44 -18.95 -14.91 -10.34
N PRO A 45 -18.33 -14.16 -9.42
CA PRO A 45 -17.70 -14.75 -8.26
C PRO A 45 -18.74 -15.33 -7.29
N LEU A 46 -18.44 -16.52 -6.79
CA LEU A 46 -19.27 -17.24 -5.83
C LEU A 46 -18.86 -16.94 -4.38
N ALA A 47 -19.86 -16.89 -3.51
CA ALA A 47 -19.73 -16.90 -2.06
C ALA A 47 -20.57 -18.04 -1.48
N PHE A 48 -20.11 -18.65 -0.41
CA PHE A 48 -20.76 -19.80 0.21
C PHE A 48 -21.27 -19.44 1.60
N CYS A 49 -22.48 -19.89 1.95
CA CYS A 49 -23.00 -19.76 3.31
C CYS A 49 -22.07 -20.49 4.30
N ARG A 50 -21.57 -19.79 5.33
CA ARG A 50 -20.67 -20.41 6.32
C ARG A 50 -21.31 -21.51 7.16
N VAL A 51 -22.64 -21.59 7.18
CA VAL A 51 -23.38 -22.60 7.94
C VAL A 51 -23.62 -23.86 7.11
N CYS A 52 -24.10 -23.73 5.86
CA CYS A 52 -24.53 -24.87 5.05
C CYS A 52 -23.75 -25.09 3.75
N GLY A 53 -22.86 -24.18 3.37
CA GLY A 53 -22.09 -24.27 2.13
C GLY A 53 -22.84 -23.87 0.85
N GLN A 54 -24.12 -23.45 0.93
CA GLN A 54 -24.89 -23.01 -0.24
C GLN A 54 -24.17 -21.89 -1.00
N GLU A 55 -24.01 -22.04 -2.32
CA GLU A 55 -23.41 -21.03 -3.20
C GLU A 55 -24.38 -19.88 -3.51
N TYR A 56 -23.82 -18.67 -3.60
CA TYR A 56 -24.47 -17.42 -3.98
C TYR A 56 -23.55 -16.66 -4.94
N TYR A 57 -24.11 -16.16 -6.03
CA TYR A 57 -23.41 -15.33 -7.00
C TYR A 57 -23.40 -13.89 -6.50
N LYS A 58 -22.23 -13.22 -6.56
CA LYS A 58 -22.08 -11.80 -6.20
C LYS A 58 -22.40 -10.92 -7.41
N VAL A 59 -23.49 -10.15 -7.33
CA VAL A 59 -23.99 -9.34 -8.46
C VAL A 59 -24.36 -7.91 -8.06
N HIS A 60 -24.05 -6.91 -8.90
CA HIS A 60 -24.79 -5.65 -8.95
C HIS A 60 -26.02 -5.89 -9.81
N TYR A 61 -27.16 -5.40 -9.36
CA TYR A 61 -28.39 -5.41 -10.14
C TYR A 61 -28.79 -3.99 -10.47
N ASP A 62 -28.76 -3.67 -11.76
CA ASP A 62 -29.29 -2.43 -12.31
C ASP A 62 -30.72 -2.69 -12.77
N GLU A 63 -31.68 -2.26 -11.94
CA GLU A 63 -33.11 -2.43 -12.21
C GLU A 63 -33.57 -1.53 -13.37
N SER A 64 -32.91 -0.40 -13.64
CA SER A 64 -33.27 0.52 -14.72
C SER A 64 -32.90 -0.05 -16.09
N ASN A 65 -31.73 -0.68 -16.17
CA ASN A 65 -31.23 -1.30 -17.40
C ASN A 65 -31.51 -2.82 -17.48
N SER A 66 -32.20 -3.39 -16.49
CA SER A 66 -32.54 -4.82 -16.38
C SER A 66 -31.33 -5.73 -16.61
N ARG A 67 -30.22 -5.46 -15.90
CA ARG A 67 -28.96 -6.17 -16.09
C ARG A 67 -28.25 -6.44 -14.77
N ILE A 68 -27.51 -7.54 -14.70
CA ILE A 68 -26.58 -7.85 -13.63
C ILE A 68 -25.13 -7.81 -14.08
N THR A 69 -24.23 -7.37 -13.19
CA THR A 69 -22.78 -7.39 -13.38
C THR A 69 -22.08 -7.96 -12.14
N PRO A 70 -20.89 -8.58 -12.27
CA PRO A 70 -20.19 -9.16 -11.12
C PRO A 70 -19.55 -8.08 -10.24
N TRP A 71 -19.37 -8.36 -8.94
CA TRP A 71 -18.56 -7.54 -8.02
C TRP A 71 -17.70 -8.36 -7.07
N GLY A 72 -16.60 -7.78 -6.59
CA GLY A 72 -15.64 -8.42 -5.67
C GLY A 72 -14.21 -7.97 -5.95
N GLU A 73 -13.22 -8.60 -5.30
CA GLU A 73 -11.81 -8.17 -5.35
C GLU A 73 -11.19 -8.03 -6.76
N ALA A 74 -11.73 -8.74 -7.76
CA ALA A 74 -11.28 -8.64 -9.16
C ALA A 74 -12.09 -7.62 -10.01
N PHE A 75 -13.19 -7.08 -9.48
CA PHE A 75 -14.22 -6.35 -10.21
C PHE A 75 -14.81 -5.15 -9.43
N ASP A 76 -14.22 -4.74 -8.30
CA ASP A 76 -14.77 -3.66 -7.47
C ASP A 76 -14.63 -2.31 -8.22
N GLU A 77 -15.73 -1.90 -8.85
CA GLU A 77 -15.96 -0.57 -9.42
C GLU A 77 -16.56 0.40 -8.39
N GLU A 78 -16.62 1.68 -8.74
CA GLU A 78 -17.38 2.70 -8.01
C GLU A 78 -18.88 2.31 -7.98
N GLU A 79 -19.54 2.42 -6.82
CA GLU A 79 -20.99 2.24 -6.73
C GLU A 79 -21.68 3.29 -7.60
N ASP A 80 -22.09 2.92 -8.81
CA ASP A 80 -23.06 3.71 -9.58
C ASP A 80 -24.30 3.92 -8.71
N GLU A 81 -24.73 5.17 -8.51
CA GLU A 81 -25.89 5.52 -7.66
C GLU A 81 -27.18 4.78 -8.06
N GLN A 82 -27.23 4.24 -9.28
CA GLN A 82 -28.37 3.51 -9.87
C GLN A 82 -28.30 1.98 -9.72
N SER A 83 -27.14 1.40 -9.35
CA SER A 83 -26.97 -0.06 -9.25
C SER A 83 -27.05 -0.56 -7.79
N GLN A 84 -27.74 -1.67 -7.56
CA GLN A 84 -27.86 -2.25 -6.22
C GLN A 84 -27.00 -3.52 -6.08
N ARG A 85 -26.01 -3.46 -5.19
CA ARG A 85 -25.20 -4.63 -4.80
C ARG A 85 -26.06 -5.69 -4.09
N GLY A 86 -25.89 -6.97 -4.44
CA GLY A 86 -26.62 -8.07 -3.85
C GLY A 86 -26.03 -9.45 -4.12
N TYR A 87 -26.83 -10.46 -3.80
CA TYR A 87 -26.51 -11.88 -3.88
C TYR A 87 -27.62 -12.62 -4.61
N LEU A 88 -27.26 -13.46 -5.57
CA LEU A 88 -28.19 -14.22 -6.38
C LEU A 88 -28.02 -15.72 -6.07
N MET A 89 -29.09 -16.39 -5.66
CA MET A 89 -29.09 -17.84 -5.44
C MET A 89 -29.79 -18.55 -6.60
N MET A 90 -29.10 -19.50 -7.23
CA MET A 90 -29.76 -20.43 -8.14
C MET A 90 -30.55 -21.47 -7.33
N PRO A 91 -31.84 -21.71 -7.64
CA PRO A 91 -32.64 -22.73 -6.97
C PRO A 91 -31.93 -24.10 -6.97
N PRO A 92 -31.92 -24.84 -5.84
CA PRO A 92 -31.27 -26.15 -5.75
C PRO A 92 -32.02 -27.24 -6.55
N SER A 93 -33.31 -27.04 -6.83
CA SER A 93 -34.17 -27.94 -7.61
C SER A 93 -35.27 -27.15 -8.30
N GLU A 94 -35.88 -27.71 -9.35
CA GLU A 94 -37.06 -27.12 -10.03
C GLU A 94 -38.24 -26.93 -9.08
N ASN A 95 -38.40 -27.80 -8.08
CA ASN A 95 -39.47 -27.73 -7.07
C ASN A 95 -39.15 -26.80 -5.89
N PHE A 96 -38.06 -26.02 -5.96
CA PHE A 96 -37.71 -25.09 -4.89
C PHE A 96 -38.54 -23.81 -5.03
N ASP A 97 -39.57 -23.69 -4.20
CA ASP A 97 -40.47 -22.55 -4.18
C ASP A 97 -40.36 -21.82 -2.83
N TRP A 98 -39.51 -20.80 -2.78
CA TRP A 98 -39.38 -19.94 -1.61
C TRP A 98 -40.46 -18.87 -1.60
N SER A 99 -41.17 -18.73 -0.49
CA SER A 99 -42.33 -17.83 -0.36
C SER A 99 -42.24 -16.91 0.87
N ALA A 100 -43.24 -16.03 1.02
CA ALA A 100 -43.36 -15.18 2.21
C ALA A 100 -43.61 -15.97 3.51
N ASP A 101 -44.09 -17.22 3.43
CA ASP A 101 -44.33 -18.08 4.60
C ASP A 101 -43.02 -18.62 5.19
N ASP A 102 -41.94 -18.62 4.41
CA ASP A 102 -40.62 -19.07 4.82
C ASP A 102 -39.81 -17.96 5.52
N LEU A 103 -40.41 -16.78 5.69
CA LEU A 103 -39.75 -15.63 6.29
C LEU A 103 -39.45 -15.83 7.77
N PRO A 104 -38.34 -15.26 8.26
CA PRO A 104 -38.08 -15.20 9.69
C PRO A 104 -39.25 -14.55 10.44
N PRO A 105 -39.73 -15.14 11.56
CA PRO A 105 -40.83 -14.57 12.35
C PRO A 105 -40.57 -13.12 12.81
N GLU A 106 -39.30 -12.76 13.01
CA GLU A 106 -38.89 -11.39 13.40
C GLU A 106 -39.10 -10.33 12.30
N TRP A 107 -39.27 -10.75 11.05
CA TRP A 107 -39.50 -9.84 9.93
C TRP A 107 -40.98 -9.50 9.79
N LEU A 108 -41.84 -10.25 10.47
CA LEU A 108 -43.28 -10.04 10.51
C LEU A 108 -43.67 -9.15 11.71
N ASN A 109 -44.77 -8.42 11.54
CA ASN A 109 -45.50 -7.72 12.59
C ASN A 109 -46.46 -8.67 13.30
N ALA A 110 -47.06 -8.22 14.40
CA ALA A 110 -48.07 -8.99 15.14
C ALA A 110 -49.25 -9.47 14.25
N ASN A 111 -49.52 -8.74 13.16
CA ASN A 111 -50.58 -9.06 12.19
C ASN A 111 -50.09 -9.92 11.02
N GLY A 112 -48.91 -10.58 11.13
CA GLY A 112 -48.35 -11.42 10.08
C GLY A 112 -47.79 -10.68 8.84
N ARG A 113 -47.81 -9.34 8.83
CA ARG A 113 -47.30 -8.53 7.70
C ARG A 113 -45.81 -8.21 7.83
N VAL A 114 -45.07 -8.20 6.71
CA VAL A 114 -43.65 -7.82 6.67
C VAL A 114 -43.42 -6.37 7.12
N ARG A 115 -42.45 -6.17 8.02
CA ARG A 115 -42.04 -4.84 8.52
C ARG A 115 -41.42 -3.99 7.40
N SER A 116 -41.65 -2.68 7.44
CA SER A 116 -41.22 -1.73 6.39
C SER A 116 -39.71 -1.77 6.11
N ASN A 117 -38.90 -1.97 7.14
CA ASN A 117 -37.44 -2.07 7.07
C ASN A 117 -36.90 -3.35 6.40
N TYR A 118 -37.74 -4.39 6.23
CA TYR A 118 -37.36 -5.62 5.50
C TYR A 118 -38.00 -5.72 4.11
N LYS A 119 -39.08 -4.98 3.82
CA LYS A 119 -39.80 -5.04 2.53
C LYS A 119 -38.90 -4.87 1.32
N LYS A 120 -37.98 -3.89 1.34
CA LYS A 120 -37.04 -3.63 0.24
C LYS A 120 -35.90 -4.67 0.12
N ARG A 121 -35.81 -5.62 1.05
CA ARG A 121 -34.73 -6.60 1.17
C ARG A 121 -35.19 -8.05 1.01
N LEU A 122 -36.46 -8.23 0.64
CA LEU A 122 -37.01 -9.56 0.39
C LEU A 122 -36.33 -10.16 -0.85
N PRO A 123 -36.00 -11.47 -0.82
CA PRO A 123 -35.62 -12.21 -2.01
C PRO A 123 -36.65 -12.02 -3.12
N ARG A 124 -36.18 -11.71 -4.33
CA ARG A 124 -37.00 -11.56 -5.53
C ARG A 124 -36.61 -12.61 -6.55
N LEU A 125 -37.60 -13.32 -7.08
CA LEU A 125 -37.37 -14.20 -8.22
C LEU A 125 -37.12 -13.33 -9.47
N ILE A 126 -36.02 -13.58 -10.15
CA ILE A 126 -35.65 -12.97 -11.43
C ILE A 126 -35.18 -14.06 -12.39
N HIS A 127 -35.31 -13.82 -13.69
CA HIS A 127 -34.81 -14.72 -14.74
C HIS A 127 -33.57 -14.10 -15.36
N VAL A 128 -32.46 -14.84 -15.39
CA VAL A 128 -31.15 -14.28 -15.75
C VAL A 128 -30.54 -15.09 -16.90
N ALA A 129 -30.16 -14.40 -17.97
CA ALA A 129 -29.41 -14.99 -19.08
C ALA A 129 -27.89 -14.99 -18.82
N PRO A 130 -27.11 -15.81 -19.56
CA PRO A 130 -25.66 -15.94 -19.34
C PRO A 130 -24.84 -14.65 -19.57
N ASP A 131 -25.37 -13.71 -20.35
CA ASP A 131 -24.80 -12.39 -20.63
C ASP A 131 -25.13 -11.34 -19.55
N GLY A 132 -25.88 -11.75 -18.51
CA GLY A 132 -26.31 -10.88 -17.42
C GLY A 132 -27.62 -10.13 -17.67
N ALA A 133 -28.31 -10.32 -18.80
CA ALA A 133 -29.63 -9.74 -19.02
C ALA A 133 -30.67 -10.35 -18.06
N VAL A 134 -31.55 -9.50 -17.53
CA VAL A 134 -32.59 -9.88 -16.58
C VAL A 134 -33.97 -9.71 -17.21
N PHE A 135 -34.83 -10.73 -17.07
CA PHE A 135 -36.18 -10.77 -17.62
C PHE A 135 -37.21 -10.92 -16.51
N SER A 136 -38.39 -10.32 -16.72
CA SER A 136 -39.55 -10.43 -15.82
C SER A 136 -40.31 -11.75 -16.00
N GLU A 137 -40.18 -12.40 -17.15
CA GLU A 137 -40.79 -13.69 -17.48
C GLU A 137 -39.71 -14.69 -17.95
N PRO A 138 -39.98 -16.00 -17.94
CA PRO A 138 -39.02 -17.00 -18.40
C PRO A 138 -38.69 -16.84 -19.89
N GLY A 139 -37.54 -16.24 -20.20
CA GLY A 139 -37.00 -16.13 -21.56
C GLY A 139 -36.24 -17.39 -22.00
N GLU A 140 -36.07 -17.57 -23.30
CA GLU A 140 -35.31 -18.69 -23.87
C GLU A 140 -33.84 -18.60 -23.43
N GLY A 141 -33.35 -19.60 -22.68
CA GLY A 141 -31.98 -19.64 -22.14
C GLY A 141 -31.76 -18.91 -20.79
N ALA A 142 -32.78 -18.26 -20.22
CA ALA A 142 -32.70 -17.63 -18.91
C ALA A 142 -32.95 -18.63 -17.77
N VAL A 143 -32.19 -18.52 -16.67
CA VAL A 143 -32.31 -19.39 -15.49
C VAL A 143 -32.91 -18.63 -14.31
N ASN A 144 -33.76 -19.30 -13.53
CA ASN A 144 -34.35 -18.74 -12.32
C ASN A 144 -33.29 -18.41 -11.27
N GLY A 145 -33.44 -17.26 -10.62
CA GLY A 145 -32.58 -16.83 -9.54
C GLY A 145 -33.29 -16.00 -8.48
N TYR A 146 -32.99 -16.26 -7.21
CA TYR A 146 -33.48 -15.44 -6.10
C TYR A 146 -32.45 -14.36 -5.76
N PHE A 147 -32.73 -13.12 -6.16
CA PHE A 147 -31.92 -11.95 -5.85
C PHE A 147 -32.24 -11.39 -4.46
N GLN A 148 -31.22 -11.22 -3.63
CA GLN A 148 -31.31 -10.57 -2.33
C GLN A 148 -30.34 -9.37 -2.28
N PRO A 149 -30.83 -8.15 -2.00
CA PRO A 149 -29.96 -6.99 -1.82
C PRO A 149 -28.97 -7.14 -0.66
N SER A 150 -27.80 -6.51 -0.80
CA SER A 150 -26.82 -6.35 0.27
C SER A 150 -27.37 -5.41 1.37
N PRO A 151 -27.04 -5.63 2.66
CA PRO A 151 -26.25 -6.73 3.23
C PRO A 151 -26.98 -8.08 3.20
N PHE A 152 -26.25 -9.20 3.16
CA PHE A 152 -26.84 -10.54 3.22
C PHE A 152 -27.62 -10.75 4.53
N LEU A 153 -28.89 -11.13 4.44
CA LEU A 153 -29.77 -11.23 5.61
C LEU A 153 -30.37 -12.61 5.86
N LEU A 154 -30.60 -13.43 4.83
CA LEU A 154 -31.20 -14.76 4.96
C LEU A 154 -30.50 -15.73 4.02
N CYS A 155 -30.14 -16.90 4.54
CA CYS A 155 -29.78 -18.04 3.70
C CYS A 155 -31.04 -18.83 3.32
N LEU A 156 -31.37 -18.87 2.03
CA LEU A 156 -32.57 -19.54 1.53
C LEU A 156 -32.48 -21.07 1.59
N ALA A 157 -31.28 -21.64 1.81
CA ALA A 157 -31.08 -23.08 1.93
C ALA A 157 -31.17 -23.59 3.38
N CYS A 158 -30.61 -22.88 4.36
CA CYS A 158 -30.59 -23.35 5.77
C CYS A 158 -31.45 -22.52 6.72
N GLY A 159 -31.99 -21.38 6.28
CA GLY A 159 -32.86 -20.52 7.08
C GLY A 159 -32.14 -19.70 8.14
N GLU A 160 -30.79 -19.72 8.19
CA GLU A 160 -30.02 -18.83 9.07
C GLU A 160 -30.22 -17.38 8.63
N TYR A 161 -30.58 -16.50 9.58
CA TYR A 161 -30.83 -15.10 9.28
C TYR A 161 -30.10 -14.14 10.22
N TYR A 162 -29.71 -13.01 9.64
CA TYR A 162 -28.79 -12.04 10.23
C TYR A 162 -29.45 -10.69 10.44
N THR A 163 -28.74 -9.82 11.18
CA THR A 163 -29.07 -8.40 11.27
C THR A 163 -28.20 -7.59 10.33
N GLY A 164 -28.69 -6.44 9.88
CA GLY A 164 -27.90 -5.52 9.03
C GLY A 164 -26.65 -4.93 9.71
N ARG A 165 -26.42 -5.18 11.01
CA ARG A 165 -25.23 -4.73 11.74
C ARG A 165 -24.05 -5.69 11.66
N GLN A 166 -24.28 -6.95 11.24
CA GLN A 166 -23.21 -7.95 11.12
C GLN A 166 -22.47 -7.78 9.79
N ARG A 167 -21.13 -7.88 9.83
CA ARG A 167 -20.27 -7.83 8.64
C ARG A 167 -20.54 -9.03 7.72
N GLU A 168 -20.35 -8.86 6.41
CA GLU A 168 -20.61 -9.92 5.42
C GLU A 168 -19.67 -11.13 5.58
N PHE A 169 -18.40 -10.90 5.95
CA PHE A 169 -17.41 -11.97 6.18
C PHE A 169 -17.82 -12.99 7.25
N THR A 170 -18.70 -12.62 8.19
CA THR A 170 -19.20 -13.56 9.21
C THR A 170 -20.36 -14.43 8.73
N LYS A 171 -20.93 -14.12 7.57
CA LYS A 171 -22.12 -14.78 6.99
C LYS A 171 -21.73 -15.67 5.82
N LEU A 172 -20.83 -15.18 4.97
CA LEU A 172 -20.39 -15.81 3.74
C LEU A 172 -18.88 -16.05 3.75
N SER A 173 -18.42 -17.09 3.06
CA SER A 173 -17.01 -17.44 2.83
C SER A 173 -16.74 -17.70 1.35
N GLY A 174 -15.57 -17.33 0.83
CA GLY A 174 -15.04 -17.84 -0.43
C GLY A 174 -14.06 -18.99 -0.20
N LEU A 175 -13.59 -19.64 -1.27
CA LEU A 175 -12.41 -20.53 -1.17
C LEU A 175 -11.14 -19.74 -0.81
N SER A 176 -11.06 -18.48 -1.24
CA SER A 176 -9.95 -17.53 -0.96
C SER A 176 -10.06 -16.79 0.38
N SER A 177 -10.76 -17.34 1.38
CA SER A 177 -11.02 -16.62 2.65
C SER A 177 -9.80 -16.54 3.58
N GLU A 178 -8.66 -17.11 3.20
CA GLU A 178 -7.45 -17.10 4.00
C GLU A 178 -6.73 -15.75 3.90
N GLY A 179 -6.25 -15.26 5.03
CA GLY A 179 -5.47 -14.02 5.07
C GLY A 179 -3.97 -14.28 4.99
N ARG A 180 -3.26 -13.36 4.36
CA ARG A 180 -1.82 -13.47 4.08
C ARG A 180 -0.98 -13.52 5.36
N SER A 181 -1.39 -12.75 6.38
CA SER A 181 -0.66 -12.70 7.65
C SER A 181 -0.85 -13.97 8.47
N SER A 182 -2.06 -14.54 8.48
CA SER A 182 -2.32 -15.87 9.02
C SER A 182 -1.55 -16.96 8.29
N ALA A 183 -1.57 -16.99 6.94
CA ALA A 183 -0.84 -17.98 6.15
C ALA A 183 0.68 -17.93 6.45
N THR A 184 1.27 -16.74 6.45
CA THR A 184 2.69 -16.53 6.77
C THR A 184 3.03 -17.02 8.19
N THR A 185 2.16 -16.72 9.17
CA THR A 185 2.36 -17.14 10.57
C THR A 185 2.30 -18.66 10.69
N VAL A 186 1.29 -19.31 10.09
CA VAL A 186 1.10 -20.76 10.15
C VAL A 186 2.22 -21.49 9.42
N LEU A 187 2.60 -21.05 8.22
CA LEU A 187 3.73 -21.63 7.47
C LEU A 187 5.04 -21.50 8.24
N GLY A 188 5.32 -20.32 8.82
CA GLY A 188 6.53 -20.09 9.58
C GLY A 188 6.60 -20.95 10.84
N ILE A 189 5.51 -21.01 11.61
CA ILE A 189 5.42 -21.86 12.81
C ILE A 189 5.53 -23.34 12.43
N SER A 190 4.82 -23.79 11.40
CA SER A 190 4.86 -25.20 10.96
C SER A 190 6.26 -25.60 10.47
N ALA A 191 6.97 -24.72 9.78
CA ALA A 191 8.34 -24.97 9.34
C ALA A 191 9.30 -25.11 10.54
N LEU A 192 9.14 -24.26 11.57
CA LEU A 192 9.93 -24.36 12.81
C LEU A 192 9.59 -25.60 13.63
N ASP A 193 8.33 -26.02 13.67
CA ASP A 193 7.86 -27.21 14.39
C ASP A 193 8.44 -28.48 13.76
N HIS A 194 8.34 -28.63 12.42
CA HIS A 194 8.94 -29.77 11.71
C HIS A 194 10.47 -29.76 11.72
N ALA A 195 11.12 -28.60 11.82
CA ALA A 195 12.57 -28.53 12.00
C ALA A 195 13.04 -29.25 13.26
N GLU A 196 12.23 -29.22 14.34
CA GLU A 196 12.52 -29.94 15.58
C GLU A 196 12.39 -31.46 15.40
N GLU A 197 11.37 -31.92 14.69
CA GLU A 197 11.13 -33.34 14.43
C GLU A 197 12.25 -34.00 13.60
N VAL A 198 12.88 -33.24 12.69
CA VAL A 198 13.94 -33.72 11.80
C VAL A 198 15.35 -33.58 12.42
N GLY A 199 15.46 -33.03 13.63
CA GLY A 199 16.72 -32.93 14.37
C GLY A 199 17.66 -31.81 13.90
N ILE A 200 17.11 -30.71 13.35
CA ILE A 200 17.89 -29.50 13.03
C ILE A 200 18.46 -28.91 14.33
N SER A 201 19.72 -28.46 14.31
CA SER A 201 20.36 -27.90 15.51
C SER A 201 19.61 -26.66 16.03
N ALA A 202 19.67 -26.44 17.35
CA ALA A 202 18.96 -25.32 17.98
C ALA A 202 19.33 -23.94 17.38
N SER A 203 20.60 -23.73 16.99
CA SER A 203 21.05 -22.49 16.34
C SER A 203 20.56 -22.31 14.89
N ALA A 204 20.17 -23.40 14.23
CA ALA A 204 19.63 -23.43 12.86
C ALA A 204 18.09 -23.46 12.82
N LYS A 205 17.42 -23.65 13.97
CA LYS A 205 15.95 -23.58 14.13
C LYS A 205 15.44 -22.14 14.05
N LYS A 206 15.62 -21.52 12.88
CA LYS A 206 15.25 -20.13 12.61
C LYS A 206 14.78 -19.96 11.16
N LEU A 207 13.83 -19.06 10.96
CA LEU A 207 13.26 -18.73 9.66
C LEU A 207 13.48 -17.24 9.37
N LEU A 208 14.07 -16.96 8.21
CA LEU A 208 14.14 -15.62 7.67
C LEU A 208 12.98 -15.41 6.69
N SER A 209 12.05 -14.51 7.01
CA SER A 209 10.89 -14.22 6.16
C SER A 209 11.05 -12.86 5.46
N PHE A 210 11.11 -12.84 4.14
CA PHE A 210 11.16 -11.61 3.35
C PHE A 210 9.78 -11.09 3.00
N THR A 211 9.64 -9.76 2.98
CA THR A 211 8.49 -9.01 2.49
C THR A 211 8.98 -7.77 1.74
N ASP A 212 8.33 -7.38 0.65
CA ASP A 212 8.75 -6.20 -0.11
C ASP A 212 8.38 -4.88 0.58
N ASN A 213 7.41 -4.92 1.49
CA ASN A 213 6.97 -3.74 2.22
C ASN A 213 7.48 -3.73 3.67
N ARG A 214 8.10 -2.62 4.08
CA ARG A 214 8.63 -2.42 5.43
C ARG A 214 7.53 -2.42 6.51
N GLN A 215 6.36 -1.83 6.23
CA GLN A 215 5.22 -1.85 7.15
C GLN A 215 4.62 -3.25 7.29
N ASP A 216 4.63 -4.04 6.22
CA ASP A 216 4.12 -5.42 6.25
C ASP A 216 5.01 -6.32 7.15
N ALA A 217 6.31 -6.03 7.27
CA ALA A 217 7.19 -6.71 8.22
C ALA A 217 6.75 -6.46 9.67
N SER A 218 6.43 -5.21 10.00
CA SER A 218 5.91 -4.80 11.32
C SER A 218 4.52 -5.39 11.59
N LEU A 219 3.64 -5.40 10.59
CA LEU A 219 2.33 -6.08 10.63
C LEU A 219 2.51 -7.57 10.94
N GLN A 220 3.37 -8.25 10.19
CA GLN A 220 3.58 -9.68 10.32
C GLN A 220 4.15 -10.06 11.69
N ALA A 221 5.12 -9.28 12.19
CA ALA A 221 5.70 -9.49 13.53
C ALA A 221 4.64 -9.32 14.64
N GLY A 222 3.87 -8.22 14.59
CA GLY A 222 2.79 -7.97 15.55
C GLY A 222 1.71 -9.06 15.52
N HIS A 223 1.26 -9.43 14.31
CA HIS A 223 0.30 -10.51 14.07
C HIS A 223 0.79 -11.84 14.64
N CYS A 224 2.02 -12.26 14.29
CA CYS A 224 2.62 -13.50 14.74
C CYS A 224 2.73 -13.56 16.27
N ASN A 225 3.22 -12.49 16.90
CA ASN A 225 3.37 -12.44 18.36
C ASN A 225 2.02 -12.46 19.08
N ASP A 226 0.98 -11.83 18.52
CA ASP A 226 -0.37 -11.93 19.07
C ASP A 226 -0.93 -13.36 18.95
N PHE A 227 -0.79 -13.97 17.77
CA PHE A 227 -1.21 -15.35 17.51
C PHE A 227 -0.55 -16.34 18.47
N VAL A 228 0.78 -16.23 18.66
CA VAL A 228 1.55 -17.08 19.59
C VAL A 228 1.06 -16.90 21.03
N ARG A 229 0.85 -15.67 21.50
CA ARG A 229 0.41 -15.40 22.88
C ARG A 229 -0.99 -15.96 23.16
N VAL A 230 -1.95 -15.74 22.26
CA VAL A 230 -3.31 -16.28 22.45
C VAL A 230 -3.29 -17.81 22.35
N SER A 231 -2.50 -18.38 21.44
CA SER A 231 -2.33 -19.84 21.34
C SER A 231 -1.72 -20.43 22.60
N LEU A 232 -0.67 -19.84 23.15
CA LEU A 232 -0.04 -20.25 24.41
C LEU A 232 -1.02 -20.21 25.58
N LEU A 233 -1.78 -19.11 25.73
CA LEU A 233 -2.79 -18.98 26.77
C LEU A 233 -3.85 -20.10 26.67
N ARG A 234 -4.42 -20.30 25.47
CA ARG A 234 -5.47 -21.31 25.24
C ARG A 234 -4.94 -22.73 25.42
N GLY A 235 -3.75 -23.02 24.90
CA GLY A 235 -3.09 -24.32 25.10
C GLY A 235 -2.79 -24.60 26.57
N ALA A 236 -2.36 -23.59 27.33
CA ALA A 236 -2.11 -23.73 28.76
C ALA A 236 -3.39 -23.95 29.57
N ILE A 237 -4.49 -23.24 29.25
CA ILE A 237 -5.81 -23.47 29.87
C ILE A 237 -6.25 -24.91 29.61
N TYR A 238 -6.17 -25.37 28.36
CA TYR A 238 -6.57 -26.73 27.98
C TYR A 238 -5.72 -27.80 28.67
N GLU A 239 -4.40 -27.67 28.69
CA GLU A 239 -3.51 -28.63 29.35
C GLU A 239 -3.69 -28.63 30.88
N ALA A 240 -3.97 -27.47 31.50
CA ALA A 240 -4.34 -27.39 32.91
C ALA A 240 -5.64 -28.16 33.19
N LEU A 241 -6.65 -28.00 32.33
CA LEU A 241 -7.91 -28.75 32.40
C LEU A 241 -7.71 -30.24 32.15
N ARG A 242 -6.81 -30.64 31.23
CA ARG A 242 -6.50 -32.05 30.99
C ARG A 242 -5.87 -32.72 32.21
N ARG A 243 -5.04 -32.00 32.97
CA ARG A 243 -4.38 -32.51 34.19
C ARG A 243 -5.31 -32.58 35.40
N HIS A 244 -6.23 -31.62 35.53
CA HIS A 244 -7.07 -31.48 36.74
C HIS A 244 -8.54 -31.85 36.53
N GLY A 245 -9.00 -32.01 35.30
CA GLY A 245 -10.39 -32.32 34.89
C GLY A 245 -11.34 -31.12 34.99
N GLU A 246 -11.29 -30.41 36.11
CA GLU A 246 -12.14 -29.28 36.45
C GLU A 246 -11.32 -28.19 37.16
N LEU A 247 -11.55 -26.93 36.81
CA LEU A 247 -10.93 -25.76 37.45
C LEU A 247 -11.99 -24.74 37.88
N ARG A 248 -11.67 -23.97 38.92
CA ARG A 248 -12.51 -22.93 39.54
C ARG A 248 -11.84 -21.56 39.43
N HIS A 249 -12.59 -20.52 39.76
CA HIS A 249 -12.09 -19.14 39.72
C HIS A 249 -10.81 -18.91 40.54
N PHE A 250 -10.63 -19.61 41.66
CA PHE A 250 -9.51 -19.41 42.58
C PHE A 250 -8.22 -20.17 42.19
N ASP A 251 -8.28 -21.14 41.29
CA ASP A 251 -7.12 -21.94 40.90
C ASP A 251 -6.78 -21.89 39.40
N ILE A 252 -7.72 -21.49 38.53
CA ILE A 252 -7.51 -21.51 37.09
C ILE A 252 -6.29 -20.69 36.64
N ALA A 253 -6.08 -19.49 37.20
CA ALA A 253 -4.95 -18.62 36.83
C ALA A 253 -3.61 -19.26 37.24
N ARG A 254 -3.49 -19.66 38.51
CA ARG A 254 -2.32 -20.34 39.05
C ARG A 254 -1.98 -21.63 38.29
N LYS A 255 -2.99 -22.48 38.03
CA LYS A 255 -2.81 -23.74 37.29
C LYS A 255 -2.43 -23.54 35.83
N THR A 256 -2.99 -22.52 35.18
CA THR A 256 -2.60 -22.14 33.82
C THR A 256 -1.14 -21.65 33.79
N LYS A 257 -0.73 -20.81 34.76
CA LYS A 257 0.65 -20.34 34.91
C LYS A 257 1.64 -21.49 35.15
N GLU A 258 1.31 -22.45 36.01
CA GLU A 258 2.13 -23.64 36.27
C GLU A 258 2.40 -24.45 35.00
N VAL A 259 1.39 -24.58 34.13
CA VAL A 259 1.52 -25.30 32.85
C VAL A 259 2.38 -24.54 31.83
N LEU A 260 2.29 -23.20 31.79
CA LEU A 260 3.12 -22.37 30.92
C LEU A 260 4.63 -22.54 31.20
N ALA A 261 5.00 -22.97 32.41
CA ALA A 261 6.36 -23.26 32.88
C ALA A 261 7.45 -22.38 32.23
N PHE A 262 7.26 -21.06 32.35
CA PHE A 262 8.23 -20.05 31.94
C PHE A 262 9.31 -19.89 33.03
N ASP A 263 10.50 -19.49 32.61
CA ASP A 263 11.54 -18.99 33.51
C ASP A 263 11.30 -17.50 33.81
N LEU A 264 11.93 -16.97 34.86
CA LEU A 264 11.80 -15.55 35.24
C LEU A 264 12.26 -14.62 34.10
N ARG A 265 13.30 -15.00 33.35
CA ARG A 265 13.80 -14.24 32.19
C ARG A 265 12.79 -14.10 31.04
N ASP A 266 11.82 -15.00 30.95
CA ASP A 266 10.81 -14.98 29.87
C ASP A 266 9.69 -13.97 30.15
N VAL A 267 9.60 -13.48 31.39
CA VAL A 267 8.49 -12.68 31.91
C VAL A 267 8.96 -11.35 32.47
N ALA A 268 10.08 -11.31 33.20
CA ALA A 268 10.57 -10.12 33.89
C ALA A 268 11.13 -9.07 32.92
N GLN A 269 10.90 -7.79 33.23
CA GLN A 269 11.52 -6.65 32.54
C GLN A 269 13.06 -6.70 32.64
N ASN A 270 13.59 -7.13 33.80
CA ASN A 270 15.01 -7.41 33.97
C ASN A 270 15.27 -8.92 33.82
N PRO A 271 15.84 -9.39 32.69
CA PRO A 271 16.06 -10.81 32.47
C PRO A 271 17.16 -11.41 33.36
N GLN A 272 18.00 -10.59 34.01
CA GLN A 272 19.07 -11.02 34.91
C GLN A 272 18.65 -11.06 36.39
N LEU A 273 17.34 -10.92 36.67
CA LEU A 273 16.81 -10.93 38.02
C LEU A 273 17.05 -12.29 38.69
N ASP A 274 17.55 -12.27 39.94
CA ASP A 274 17.76 -13.50 40.73
C ASP A 274 16.41 -14.15 41.07
N PRO A 275 16.17 -15.43 40.69
CA PRO A 275 14.97 -16.17 41.03
C PRO A 275 14.66 -16.29 42.52
N ALA A 276 15.67 -16.22 43.39
CA ALA A 276 15.50 -16.28 44.83
C ALA A 276 15.15 -14.93 45.47
N SER A 277 15.17 -13.83 44.70
CA SER A 277 14.93 -12.49 45.23
C SER A 277 13.44 -12.26 45.60
N PRO A 278 13.16 -11.39 46.59
CA PRO A 278 11.77 -10.97 46.87
C PRO A 278 11.09 -10.34 45.65
N HIS A 279 11.86 -9.66 44.80
CA HIS A 279 11.34 -9.04 43.58
C HIS A 279 10.87 -10.07 42.55
N ALA A 280 11.52 -11.24 42.45
CA ALA A 280 11.05 -12.35 41.61
C ALA A 280 9.66 -12.85 42.02
N THR A 281 9.37 -12.88 43.33
CA THR A 281 8.02 -13.23 43.84
C THR A 281 6.98 -12.21 43.39
N THR A 282 7.32 -10.93 43.41
CA THR A 282 6.45 -9.84 42.91
C THR A 282 6.18 -9.97 41.42
N VAL A 283 7.20 -10.27 40.62
CA VAL A 283 7.05 -10.51 39.16
C VAL A 283 6.08 -11.66 38.91
N TRP A 284 6.25 -12.81 39.58
CA TRP A 284 5.39 -13.96 39.38
C TRP A 284 3.95 -13.73 39.81
N LYS A 285 3.74 -13.00 40.91
CA LYS A 285 2.39 -12.60 41.34
C LYS A 285 1.75 -11.66 40.32
N CYS A 286 2.50 -10.67 39.83
CA CYS A 286 2.00 -9.73 38.83
C CYS A 286 1.67 -10.44 37.50
N PHE A 287 2.46 -11.45 37.11
CA PHE A 287 2.19 -12.27 35.94
C PHE A 287 0.95 -13.16 36.13
N GLU A 288 0.74 -13.72 37.33
CA GLU A 288 -0.48 -14.47 37.65
C GLU A 288 -1.74 -13.58 37.56
N ASP A 289 -1.70 -12.37 38.13
CA ASP A 289 -2.79 -11.38 38.05
C ASP A 289 -3.09 -11.00 36.57
N LEU A 290 -2.04 -10.88 35.74
CA LEU A 290 -2.17 -10.63 34.30
C LEU A 290 -2.85 -11.82 33.57
N ILE A 291 -2.42 -13.05 33.85
CA ILE A 291 -3.00 -14.26 33.27
C ILE A 291 -4.46 -14.40 33.69
N GLU A 292 -4.80 -14.09 34.94
CA GLU A 292 -6.18 -14.08 35.42
C GLU A 292 -7.05 -13.14 34.56
N TYR A 293 -6.64 -11.88 34.38
CA TYR A 293 -7.35 -10.93 33.53
C TYR A 293 -7.55 -11.48 32.11
N ARG A 294 -6.50 -12.04 31.49
CA ARG A 294 -6.55 -12.57 30.11
C ARG A 294 -7.45 -13.81 29.98
N ILE A 295 -7.52 -14.67 31.00
CA ILE A 295 -8.45 -15.82 31.04
C ILE A 295 -9.90 -15.34 31.02
N TYR A 296 -10.25 -14.34 31.85
CA TYR A 296 -11.59 -13.78 31.84
C TYR A 296 -11.90 -13.05 30.54
N GLU A 297 -10.93 -12.33 29.98
CA GLU A 297 -11.09 -11.66 28.68
C GLU A 297 -11.38 -12.66 27.54
N ASP A 298 -10.75 -13.86 27.54
CA ASP A 298 -10.99 -14.92 26.54
C ASP A 298 -12.39 -15.57 26.65
N LEU A 299 -13.07 -15.46 27.79
CA LEU A 299 -14.47 -15.91 27.95
C LEU A 299 -15.49 -15.06 27.18
N ARG A 300 -15.10 -13.86 26.76
CA ARG A 300 -15.95 -12.99 25.96
C ARG A 300 -16.36 -13.71 24.68
N ARG A 301 -17.55 -13.39 24.17
CA ARG A 301 -17.94 -13.88 22.84
C ARG A 301 -16.98 -13.34 21.78
N ALA A 302 -16.08 -14.19 21.31
CA ALA A 302 -15.28 -13.95 20.13
C ALA A 302 -16.11 -14.26 18.88
N TRP A 303 -16.19 -13.31 17.94
CA TRP A 303 -16.72 -13.56 16.59
C TRP A 303 -15.61 -13.99 15.62
N ARG A 304 -14.39 -14.17 16.14
CA ARG A 304 -13.16 -14.40 15.37
C ARG A 304 -13.19 -15.78 14.74
N ILE A 305 -13.50 -15.82 13.45
CA ILE A 305 -13.52 -17.04 12.65
C ILE A 305 -12.09 -17.58 12.45
N VAL A 306 -11.13 -16.66 12.32
CA VAL A 306 -9.71 -16.96 12.08
C VAL A 306 -8.94 -17.35 13.35
N HIS A 307 -9.57 -17.24 14.54
CA HIS A 307 -8.94 -17.64 15.80
C HIS A 307 -10.00 -18.09 16.84
N PRO A 308 -10.71 -19.21 16.58
CA PRO A 308 -11.82 -19.68 17.41
C PRO A 308 -11.38 -19.98 18.85
N ASN A 309 -12.23 -19.69 19.83
CA ASN A 309 -11.91 -19.97 21.24
C ASN A 309 -11.99 -21.47 21.57
N LEU A 310 -11.58 -21.84 22.79
CA LEU A 310 -11.55 -23.25 23.21
C LEU A 310 -12.95 -23.90 23.20
N GLU A 311 -14.02 -23.15 23.51
CA GLU A 311 -15.39 -23.68 23.41
C GLU A 311 -15.76 -23.99 21.95
N GLN A 312 -15.45 -23.08 21.01
CA GLN A 312 -15.68 -23.30 19.57
C GLN A 312 -14.85 -24.44 18.99
N CYS A 313 -13.72 -24.77 19.59
CA CYS A 313 -12.90 -25.93 19.23
C CYS A 313 -13.36 -27.24 19.92
N GLY A 314 -14.38 -27.18 20.77
CA GLY A 314 -14.86 -28.32 21.56
C GLY A 314 -13.89 -28.76 22.66
N LEU A 315 -12.90 -27.93 23.02
CA LEU A 315 -11.86 -28.23 24.00
C LEU A 315 -12.19 -27.72 25.41
N LEU A 316 -13.12 -26.78 25.53
CA LEU A 316 -13.59 -26.21 26.80
C LEU A 316 -15.12 -26.28 26.87
N ARG A 317 -15.63 -26.61 28.05
CA ARG A 317 -17.03 -26.42 28.44
C ARG A 317 -17.07 -25.61 29.72
N VAL A 318 -17.91 -24.58 29.76
CA VAL A 318 -18.17 -23.80 30.98
C VAL A 318 -19.51 -24.23 31.58
N ASP A 319 -19.49 -24.62 32.85
CA ASP A 319 -20.67 -24.95 33.64
C ASP A 319 -20.83 -23.95 34.80
N TYR A 320 -22.00 -23.98 35.43
CA TYR A 320 -22.39 -23.07 36.51
C TYR A 320 -22.73 -23.88 37.76
N GLU A 321 -21.99 -23.66 38.84
CA GLU A 321 -22.19 -24.34 40.11
C GLU A 321 -23.60 -24.09 40.65
N GLY A 322 -24.32 -25.15 41.05
CA GLY A 322 -25.67 -25.07 41.61
C GLY A 322 -26.82 -24.88 40.61
N LEU A 323 -26.57 -24.63 39.32
CA LEU A 323 -27.64 -24.38 38.33
C LEU A 323 -28.58 -25.59 38.12
N GLU A 324 -28.04 -26.80 38.02
CA GLU A 324 -28.86 -28.02 37.83
C GLU A 324 -29.70 -28.35 39.06
N SER A 325 -29.13 -28.14 40.25
CA SER A 325 -29.84 -28.27 41.53
C SER A 325 -30.99 -27.27 41.64
N LEU A 326 -30.75 -26.00 41.28
CA LEU A 326 -31.78 -24.95 41.22
C LEU A 326 -32.94 -25.34 40.28
N CYS A 327 -32.64 -25.85 39.09
CA CYS A 327 -33.67 -26.24 38.12
C CYS A 327 -34.57 -27.38 38.64
N SER A 328 -34.05 -28.23 39.52
CA SER A 328 -34.75 -29.39 40.10
C SER A 328 -35.63 -29.04 41.30
N ARG A 329 -35.53 -27.82 41.84
CA ARG A 329 -36.31 -27.35 43.00
C ARG A 329 -37.61 -26.67 42.61
N ASP A 330 -38.71 -27.41 42.60
CA ASP A 330 -40.03 -26.89 42.20
C ASP A 330 -40.56 -25.76 43.10
N ASP A 331 -40.17 -25.73 44.37
CA ASP A 331 -40.63 -24.75 45.35
C ASP A 331 -40.16 -23.31 45.03
N LEU A 332 -38.99 -23.15 44.41
CA LEU A 332 -38.42 -21.85 44.06
C LEU A 332 -39.09 -21.19 42.86
N TRP A 333 -39.85 -21.94 42.07
CA TRP A 333 -40.46 -21.44 40.83
C TRP A 333 -41.90 -20.97 41.01
N GLN A 334 -42.55 -21.22 42.16
CA GLN A 334 -43.99 -20.98 42.37
C GLN A 334 -44.45 -19.56 41.98
N GLU A 335 -43.61 -18.56 42.23
CA GLU A 335 -43.89 -17.15 41.89
C GLU A 335 -43.57 -16.74 40.43
N LEU A 336 -43.14 -17.70 39.62
CA LEU A 336 -42.80 -17.55 38.20
C LEU A 336 -43.65 -18.54 37.37
N PRO A 337 -44.96 -18.29 37.16
CA PRO A 337 -45.88 -19.23 36.53
C PRO A 337 -45.40 -19.83 35.19
N PRO A 338 -44.71 -19.08 34.30
CA PRO A 338 -44.17 -19.64 33.06
C PRO A 338 -43.09 -20.73 33.26
N LEU A 339 -42.38 -20.73 34.40
CA LEU A 339 -41.32 -21.69 34.70
C LEU A 339 -41.80 -22.86 35.58
N VAL A 340 -42.83 -22.67 36.41
CA VAL A 340 -43.41 -23.75 37.24
C VAL A 340 -43.82 -24.96 36.39
N ARG A 341 -44.49 -24.69 35.26
CA ARG A 341 -45.07 -25.71 34.38
C ARG A 341 -44.04 -26.51 33.57
N LEU A 342 -42.76 -26.17 33.67
CA LEU A 342 -41.69 -26.78 32.89
C LEU A 342 -40.91 -27.81 33.71
N SER A 343 -40.42 -28.86 33.05
CA SER A 343 -39.51 -29.83 33.65
C SER A 343 -38.17 -29.17 34.03
N ALA A 344 -37.43 -29.78 34.96
CA ALA A 344 -36.09 -29.33 35.34
C ALA A 344 -35.15 -29.20 34.13
N SER A 345 -35.19 -30.16 33.19
CA SER A 345 -34.42 -30.11 31.94
C SER A 345 -34.77 -28.89 31.09
N ARG A 346 -36.06 -28.56 30.97
CA ARG A 346 -36.50 -27.42 30.17
C ARG A 346 -36.18 -26.08 30.84
N ARG A 347 -36.20 -26.02 32.18
CA ARG A 347 -35.70 -24.85 32.92
C ARG A 347 -34.21 -24.65 32.67
N LEU A 348 -33.41 -25.71 32.72
CA LEU A 348 -31.97 -25.65 32.43
C LEU A 348 -31.68 -25.13 31.02
N GLU A 349 -32.39 -25.64 30.01
CA GLU A 349 -32.29 -25.18 28.60
C GLU A 349 -32.60 -23.68 28.44
N ILE A 350 -33.45 -23.13 29.32
CA ILE A 350 -33.82 -21.70 29.27
C ILE A 350 -32.81 -20.84 30.02
N LEU A 351 -32.38 -21.27 31.22
CA LEU A 351 -31.56 -20.46 32.13
C LEU A 351 -30.08 -20.45 31.78
N ARG A 352 -29.51 -21.58 31.31
CA ARG A 352 -28.10 -21.66 30.94
C ARG A 352 -27.70 -20.60 29.89
N PRO A 353 -28.45 -20.40 28.79
CA PRO A 353 -28.16 -19.33 27.83
C PRO A 353 -28.13 -17.93 28.43
N ILE A 354 -28.90 -17.65 29.50
CA ILE A 354 -28.90 -16.34 30.16
C ILE A 354 -27.59 -16.14 30.91
N LEU A 355 -27.11 -17.15 31.64
CA LEU A 355 -25.81 -17.08 32.33
C LEU A 355 -24.64 -17.03 31.34
N ASP A 356 -24.75 -17.79 30.23
CA ASP A 356 -23.80 -17.70 29.11
C ASP A 356 -23.79 -16.30 28.51
N PHE A 357 -24.95 -15.64 28.39
CA PHE A 357 -25.02 -14.26 27.92
C PHE A 357 -24.31 -13.30 28.88
N CYS A 358 -24.49 -13.45 30.20
CA CYS A 358 -23.75 -12.67 31.20
C CYS A 358 -22.24 -12.84 31.01
N ARG A 359 -21.76 -14.10 31.00
CA ARG A 359 -20.35 -14.46 30.83
C ARG A 359 -19.77 -13.90 29.53
N LYS A 360 -20.43 -14.16 28.40
CA LYS A 360 -20.02 -13.74 27.06
C LYS A 360 -20.02 -12.22 26.86
N LYS A 361 -20.76 -11.48 27.69
CA LYS A 361 -20.73 -10.01 27.75
C LYS A 361 -19.70 -9.46 28.74
N LEU A 362 -18.94 -10.31 29.41
CA LEU A 362 -18.08 -9.95 30.56
C LEU A 362 -18.87 -9.25 31.69
N ALA A 363 -20.16 -9.54 31.82
CA ALA A 363 -20.94 -9.12 32.97
C ALA A 363 -20.69 -10.06 34.15
N ILE A 364 -19.41 -10.12 34.56
CA ILE A 364 -18.87 -11.01 35.59
C ILE A 364 -18.31 -10.15 36.70
N ARG A 365 -18.74 -10.41 37.94
CA ARG A 365 -18.20 -9.76 39.13
C ARG A 365 -16.94 -10.47 39.57
N VAL A 366 -15.80 -9.91 39.21
CA VAL A 366 -14.46 -10.34 39.62
C VAL A 366 -13.55 -9.12 39.80
N GLU A 367 -12.54 -9.23 40.66
CA GLU A 367 -11.65 -8.11 41.00
C GLU A 367 -10.84 -7.61 39.80
N CYS A 368 -10.30 -8.53 38.98
CA CYS A 368 -9.49 -8.21 37.80
C CYS A 368 -10.24 -7.45 36.68
N LEU A 369 -11.57 -7.37 36.74
CA LEU A 369 -12.42 -6.60 35.82
C LEU A 369 -12.88 -5.25 36.39
N ARG A 370 -12.45 -4.87 37.60
CA ARG A 370 -12.76 -3.56 38.20
C ARG A 370 -11.79 -2.48 37.72
N GLU A 371 -12.32 -1.32 37.37
CA GLU A 371 -11.54 -0.18 36.86
C GLU A 371 -10.36 0.20 37.76
N THR A 372 -10.59 0.34 39.07
CA THR A 372 -9.56 0.75 40.03
C THR A 372 -8.44 -0.27 40.14
N TYR A 373 -8.77 -1.56 40.19
CA TYR A 373 -7.78 -2.64 40.21
C TYR A 373 -7.01 -2.71 38.89
N GLN A 374 -7.68 -2.52 37.75
CA GLN A 374 -7.07 -2.50 36.43
C GLN A 374 -6.04 -1.39 36.25
N GLN A 375 -6.30 -0.19 36.80
CA GLN A 375 -5.33 0.90 36.80
C GLN A 375 -4.05 0.52 37.58
N GLN A 376 -4.20 -0.11 38.74
CA GLN A 376 -3.07 -0.61 39.55
C GLN A 376 -2.35 -1.78 38.88
N LEU A 377 -3.10 -2.73 38.30
CA LEU A 377 -2.54 -3.86 37.56
C LEU A 377 -1.70 -3.36 36.38
N ARG A 378 -2.21 -2.38 35.61
CA ARG A 378 -1.48 -1.79 34.48
C ARG A 378 -0.16 -1.16 34.92
N GLN A 379 -0.18 -0.37 35.99
CA GLN A 379 1.04 0.26 36.53
C GLN A 379 2.06 -0.80 36.98
N ARG A 380 1.61 -1.82 37.73
CA ARG A 380 2.50 -2.89 38.21
C ARG A 380 3.08 -3.70 37.03
N VAL A 381 2.23 -4.13 36.10
CA VAL A 381 2.64 -4.92 34.93
C VAL A 381 3.66 -4.15 34.09
N ASN A 382 3.38 -2.90 33.72
CA ASN A 382 4.28 -2.12 32.87
C ASN A 382 5.61 -1.74 33.57
N GLN A 383 5.69 -1.89 34.89
CA GLN A 383 6.92 -1.65 35.65
C GLN A 383 7.84 -2.88 35.74
N VAL A 384 7.28 -4.09 35.83
CA VAL A 384 8.06 -5.31 36.15
C VAL A 384 7.97 -6.44 35.12
N ILE A 385 6.99 -6.42 34.21
CA ILE A 385 6.78 -7.42 33.16
C ILE A 385 7.31 -6.88 31.83
N ASN A 386 7.98 -7.74 31.06
CA ASN A 386 8.57 -7.37 29.76
C ASN A 386 7.54 -7.01 28.67
N ASP A 387 8.03 -6.40 27.59
CA ASP A 387 7.23 -5.94 26.43
C ASP A 387 6.45 -7.03 25.70
N ARG A 388 6.84 -8.30 25.89
CA ARG A 388 6.13 -9.44 25.32
C ARG A 388 4.73 -9.57 25.93
N TRP A 389 4.62 -9.38 27.24
CA TRP A 389 3.42 -9.65 28.03
C TRP A 389 2.75 -8.39 28.60
N ASN A 390 3.43 -7.25 28.65
CA ASN A 390 2.89 -6.02 29.23
C ASN A 390 1.67 -5.46 28.47
N PHE A 391 1.02 -4.48 29.09
CA PHE A 391 -0.07 -3.74 28.46
C PHE A 391 0.49 -2.60 27.61
N ASP A 392 -0.15 -2.35 26.47
CA ASP A 392 0.19 -1.21 25.64
C ASP A 392 -0.09 0.11 26.38
N GLU A 393 0.82 1.09 26.28
CA GLU A 393 0.63 2.43 26.83
C GLU A 393 -0.61 3.14 26.25
N SER A 394 -0.99 2.81 25.00
CA SER A 394 -2.18 3.37 24.34
C SER A 394 -3.45 2.52 24.49
N GLU A 395 -3.43 1.40 25.23
CA GLU A 395 -4.67 0.73 25.67
C GLU A 395 -5.38 1.67 26.67
N GLU A 396 -6.15 2.62 26.13
CA GLU A 396 -6.79 3.66 26.93
C GLU A 396 -7.72 3.07 27.99
N ARG A 397 -8.27 1.86 27.79
CA ARG A 397 -9.08 1.13 28.79
C ARG A 397 -9.00 -0.39 28.63
N LEU A 398 -8.48 -1.07 29.66
CA LEU A 398 -8.73 -2.50 29.89
C LEU A 398 -10.24 -2.75 29.93
N ARG A 399 -10.67 -3.95 29.52
CA ARG A 399 -12.09 -4.28 29.47
C ARG A 399 -12.61 -4.46 30.90
N GLN A 400 -13.56 -3.62 31.27
CA GLN A 400 -14.20 -3.67 32.58
C GLN A 400 -15.38 -4.64 32.58
N ALA A 401 -15.81 -5.04 33.79
CA ALA A 401 -17.00 -5.84 33.98
C ALA A 401 -18.23 -5.09 33.50
N GLU A 402 -19.00 -5.70 32.60
CA GLU A 402 -20.19 -5.06 32.05
C GLU A 402 -21.37 -5.17 33.02
N ARG A 403 -22.30 -4.21 32.94
CA ARG A 403 -23.47 -4.14 33.82
C ARG A 403 -24.73 -4.55 33.07
N LEU A 404 -25.49 -5.52 33.57
CA LEU A 404 -26.81 -5.85 33.01
C LEU A 404 -27.89 -5.05 33.74
N ILE A 405 -28.42 -4.02 33.08
CA ILE A 405 -29.37 -3.07 33.69
C ILE A 405 -30.78 -3.67 33.71
N LEU A 406 -31.43 -3.67 34.88
CA LEU A 406 -32.78 -4.20 35.03
C LEU A 406 -33.84 -3.39 34.25
N PRO A 407 -35.02 -3.98 33.95
CA PRO A 407 -36.11 -3.26 33.31
C PRO A 407 -36.57 -2.02 34.10
N ASP A 408 -37.09 -1.03 33.37
CA ASP A 408 -37.67 0.22 33.87
C ASP A 408 -36.72 1.14 34.65
N GLN A 409 -35.42 0.99 34.43
CA GLN A 409 -34.38 1.87 34.96
C GLN A 409 -34.02 2.99 33.96
N PRO A 410 -33.65 4.20 34.43
CA PRO A 410 -33.24 5.30 33.56
C PRO A 410 -31.89 5.00 32.88
N ALA A 411 -31.91 4.72 31.58
CA ALA A 411 -30.74 4.27 30.81
C ALA A 411 -29.63 5.32 30.63
N ASN A 412 -29.89 6.60 30.92
CA ASN A 412 -28.98 7.70 30.57
C ASN A 412 -27.84 7.94 31.58
N HIS A 413 -27.84 7.27 32.74
CA HIS A 413 -26.90 7.61 33.84
C HIS A 413 -25.78 6.59 34.09
N VAL A 414 -25.91 5.36 33.61
CA VAL A 414 -24.92 4.27 33.81
C VAL A 414 -24.77 3.46 32.52
N PRO A 415 -23.54 3.33 31.97
CA PRO A 415 -23.28 2.47 30.83
C PRO A 415 -23.55 0.99 31.16
N GLY A 416 -24.27 0.28 30.28
CA GLY A 416 -24.51 -1.15 30.44
C GLY A 416 -25.48 -1.72 29.41
N VAL A 417 -25.69 -3.03 29.49
CA VAL A 417 -26.59 -3.78 28.59
C VAL A 417 -27.95 -3.92 29.24
N SER A 418 -28.99 -3.37 28.61
CA SER A 418 -30.36 -3.47 29.12
C SER A 418 -30.91 -4.90 29.08
N LEU A 419 -31.62 -5.31 30.13
CA LEU A 419 -32.46 -6.51 30.22
C LEU A 419 -33.94 -6.24 29.92
N SER A 420 -34.28 -5.10 29.31
CA SER A 420 -35.64 -4.76 28.92
C SER A 420 -36.27 -5.78 27.96
N ALA A 421 -37.58 -5.74 27.79
CA ALA A 421 -38.32 -6.60 26.88
C ALA A 421 -37.82 -6.57 25.42
N ARG A 422 -37.18 -5.46 25.01
CA ARG A 422 -36.63 -5.27 23.65
C ARG A 422 -35.19 -5.78 23.52
N SER A 423 -34.53 -6.10 24.63
CA SER A 423 -33.16 -6.64 24.66
C SER A 423 -33.06 -8.02 23.97
N LEU A 424 -31.83 -8.50 23.74
CA LEU A 424 -31.61 -9.84 23.19
C LEU A 424 -32.16 -10.93 24.13
N VAL A 425 -31.85 -10.83 25.42
CA VAL A 425 -32.37 -11.74 26.46
C VAL A 425 -33.89 -11.64 26.54
N GLY A 426 -34.45 -10.44 26.48
CA GLY A 426 -35.91 -10.25 26.55
C GLY A 426 -36.67 -10.85 25.37
N ARG A 427 -36.14 -10.69 24.15
CA ARG A 427 -36.69 -11.35 22.97
C ARG A 427 -36.55 -12.87 23.03
N TYR A 428 -35.44 -13.37 23.56
CA TYR A 428 -35.24 -14.80 23.77
C TYR A 428 -36.25 -15.38 24.78
N LEU A 429 -36.41 -14.72 25.94
CA LEU A 429 -37.36 -15.12 26.97
C LEU A 429 -38.79 -15.15 26.45
N ARG A 430 -39.26 -14.08 25.79
CA ARG A 430 -40.62 -14.04 25.22
C ARG A 430 -40.86 -15.10 24.14
N ARG A 431 -39.82 -15.52 23.42
CA ARG A 431 -39.92 -16.60 22.41
C ARG A 431 -40.04 -17.97 23.07
N ARG A 432 -39.32 -18.20 24.16
CA ARG A 432 -39.33 -19.48 24.89
C ARG A 432 -40.48 -19.60 25.89
N LEU A 433 -40.98 -18.46 26.35
CA LEU A 433 -42.03 -18.29 27.35
C LEU A 433 -43.03 -17.22 26.84
N PRO A 434 -43.96 -17.59 25.94
CA PRO A 434 -44.90 -16.64 25.36
C PRO A 434 -45.92 -16.10 26.38
N ASP A 435 -46.16 -16.82 27.48
CA ASP A 435 -47.17 -16.50 28.50
C ASP A 435 -46.73 -15.44 29.53
N ILE A 436 -45.61 -14.74 29.31
CA ILE A 436 -45.15 -13.66 30.20
C ILE A 436 -46.05 -12.42 30.03
N SER A 437 -46.92 -12.15 31.00
CA SER A 437 -47.81 -10.97 31.03
C SER A 437 -47.06 -9.68 31.41
N ASP A 438 -46.46 -9.62 32.59
CA ASP A 438 -45.58 -8.53 33.03
C ASP A 438 -44.12 -8.97 32.95
N TYR A 439 -43.45 -8.54 31.88
CA TYR A 439 -42.05 -8.87 31.65
C TYR A 439 -41.10 -8.27 32.69
N SER A 440 -41.36 -7.03 33.13
CA SER A 440 -40.48 -6.33 34.06
C SER A 440 -40.50 -6.98 35.43
N GLN A 441 -41.70 -7.29 35.93
CA GLN A 441 -41.86 -8.02 37.18
C GLN A 441 -41.28 -9.43 37.09
N PHE A 442 -41.50 -10.13 35.98
CA PHE A 442 -40.95 -11.48 35.74
C PHE A 442 -39.42 -11.49 35.81
N VAL A 443 -38.74 -10.59 35.10
CA VAL A 443 -37.27 -10.53 35.09
C VAL A 443 -36.72 -10.18 36.47
N ARG A 444 -37.34 -9.24 37.20
CA ARG A 444 -36.93 -8.90 38.56
C ARG A 444 -37.01 -10.13 39.49
N LYS A 445 -38.13 -10.85 39.48
CA LYS A 445 -38.30 -12.09 40.26
C LYS A 445 -37.31 -13.18 39.85
N LEU A 446 -37.11 -13.38 38.54
CA LEU A 446 -36.13 -14.34 38.02
C LEU A 446 -34.72 -14.02 38.51
N VAL A 447 -34.31 -12.75 38.44
CA VAL A 447 -33.00 -12.30 38.95
C VAL A 447 -32.91 -12.50 40.46
N THR A 448 -33.96 -12.23 41.23
CA THR A 448 -33.99 -12.50 42.67
C THR A 448 -33.78 -13.98 42.98
N VAL A 449 -34.42 -14.89 42.25
CA VAL A 449 -34.23 -16.35 42.42
C VAL A 449 -32.81 -16.76 42.07
N LEU A 450 -32.26 -16.28 40.96
CA LEU A 450 -30.87 -16.58 40.58
C LEU A 450 -29.86 -16.00 41.58
N ALA A 451 -30.14 -14.83 42.14
CA ALA A 451 -29.30 -14.19 43.14
C ALA A 451 -29.36 -14.88 44.51
N SER A 452 -30.53 -15.40 44.91
CA SER A 452 -30.67 -16.15 46.17
C SER A 452 -29.85 -17.44 46.19
N GLN A 453 -29.57 -18.00 45.00
CA GLN A 453 -28.70 -19.17 44.83
C GLN A 453 -27.22 -18.81 44.59
N GLY A 454 -26.86 -17.53 44.66
CA GLY A 454 -25.49 -17.07 44.48
C GLY A 454 -24.97 -17.05 43.03
N LEU A 455 -25.82 -17.36 42.03
CA LEU A 455 -25.44 -17.30 40.61
C LEU A 455 -25.26 -15.86 40.15
N LEU A 456 -26.15 -14.96 40.58
CA LEU A 456 -26.14 -13.55 40.20
C LEU A 456 -25.96 -12.64 41.42
N ARG A 457 -25.38 -11.46 41.22
CA ARG A 457 -25.28 -10.41 42.24
C ARG A 457 -26.00 -9.16 41.76
N LEU A 458 -26.94 -8.71 42.58
CA LEU A 458 -27.69 -7.47 42.39
C LEU A 458 -26.95 -6.33 43.11
N ASP A 459 -26.60 -5.29 42.37
CA ASP A 459 -25.93 -4.09 42.88
C ASP A 459 -26.63 -2.82 42.36
N ARG A 460 -26.31 -1.66 42.95
CA ARG A 460 -26.92 -0.37 42.60
C ARG A 460 -25.85 0.71 42.46
N GLU A 461 -25.91 1.47 41.38
CA GLU A 461 -25.00 2.59 41.11
C GLU A 461 -25.81 3.81 40.64
N ARG A 462 -25.63 4.97 41.30
CA ARG A 462 -26.33 6.22 40.97
C ARG A 462 -27.86 6.05 40.81
N GLY A 463 -28.44 5.20 41.65
CA GLY A 463 -29.87 4.92 41.64
C GLY A 463 -30.31 3.80 40.68
N VAL A 464 -29.47 3.37 39.74
CA VAL A 464 -29.74 2.32 38.74
C VAL A 464 -29.37 0.95 39.29
N GLU A 465 -30.31 0.01 39.26
CA GLU A 465 -30.07 -1.39 39.62
C GLU A 465 -29.54 -2.20 38.44
N TYR A 466 -28.48 -2.97 38.68
CA TYR A 466 -27.88 -3.85 37.69
C TYR A 466 -27.50 -5.19 38.31
N VAL A 467 -27.22 -6.17 37.43
CA VAL A 467 -26.83 -7.52 37.82
C VAL A 467 -25.57 -7.96 37.10
N GLN A 468 -24.75 -8.75 37.80
CA GLN A 468 -23.56 -9.41 37.27
C GLN A 468 -23.54 -10.88 37.70
N LEU A 469 -22.92 -11.73 36.89
CA LEU A 469 -22.63 -13.13 37.21
C LEU A 469 -21.54 -13.19 38.27
N ASP A 470 -21.72 -13.97 39.33
CA ASP A 470 -20.66 -14.18 40.31
C ASP A 470 -19.56 -15.05 39.70
N ALA A 471 -18.29 -14.63 39.75
CA ALA A 471 -17.20 -15.45 39.23
C ALA A 471 -17.05 -16.78 39.98
N ALA A 472 -17.49 -16.83 41.24
CA ALA A 472 -17.37 -18.02 42.08
C ALA A 472 -18.09 -19.25 41.51
N VAL A 473 -19.17 -19.03 40.76
CA VAL A 473 -19.99 -20.12 40.21
C VAL A 473 -19.47 -20.66 38.88
N LEU A 474 -18.43 -20.06 38.29
CA LEU A 474 -17.87 -20.51 37.02
C LEU A 474 -17.05 -21.79 37.21
N ILE A 475 -17.37 -22.80 36.41
CA ILE A 475 -16.68 -24.08 36.36
C ILE A 475 -16.11 -24.28 34.96
N TRP A 476 -14.79 -24.35 34.83
CA TRP A 476 -14.14 -24.73 33.58
C TRP A 476 -13.95 -26.24 33.57
N ARG A 477 -14.47 -26.91 32.53
CA ARG A 477 -14.33 -28.35 32.31
C ARG A 477 -13.71 -28.65 30.96
N THR A 478 -12.99 -29.76 30.87
CA THR A 478 -12.49 -30.28 29.60
C THR A 478 -13.66 -30.58 28.65
N GLY A 479 -13.58 -30.08 27.42
CA GLY A 479 -14.57 -30.34 26.37
C GLY A 479 -14.47 -31.76 25.80
N GLN A 480 -15.53 -32.19 25.11
CA GLN A 480 -15.66 -33.55 24.54
C GLN A 480 -15.24 -33.64 23.06
N GLY A 481 -14.63 -32.58 22.51
CA GLY A 481 -14.22 -32.50 21.10
C GLY A 481 -15.31 -32.02 20.14
N GLU A 482 -16.53 -31.77 20.63
CA GLU A 482 -17.64 -31.18 19.88
C GLU A 482 -17.90 -29.74 20.31
N PRO A 483 -18.12 -28.80 19.36
CA PRO A 483 -18.46 -27.43 19.70
C PRO A 483 -19.85 -27.35 20.35
N PRO A 484 -20.11 -26.36 21.22
CA PRO A 484 -21.44 -26.18 21.80
C PRO A 484 -22.46 -25.85 20.69
N PRO A 485 -23.75 -26.17 20.91
CA PRO A 485 -24.79 -25.78 19.97
C PRO A 485 -24.83 -24.25 19.79
N PRO A 486 -25.33 -23.75 18.64
CA PRO A 486 -25.45 -22.33 18.40
C PRO A 486 -26.17 -21.60 19.54
N ASP A 487 -25.60 -20.46 19.97
CA ASP A 487 -26.10 -19.69 21.11
C ASP A 487 -27.54 -19.20 20.82
N PRO A 488 -28.57 -19.68 21.53
CA PRO A 488 -29.96 -19.45 21.16
C PRO A 488 -30.43 -18.01 21.36
N ILE A 489 -29.65 -17.16 22.04
CA ILE A 489 -29.92 -15.72 22.18
C ILE A 489 -29.47 -14.97 20.92
N TYR A 490 -28.45 -15.46 20.23
CA TYR A 490 -27.83 -14.80 19.08
C TYR A 490 -28.08 -15.48 17.74
N SER A 491 -28.07 -16.81 17.68
CA SER A 491 -28.37 -17.58 16.48
C SER A 491 -29.86 -17.48 16.20
N ARG A 492 -30.20 -17.18 14.95
CA ARG A 492 -31.58 -17.03 14.57
C ARG A 492 -31.82 -17.79 13.29
N ARG A 493 -32.76 -18.72 13.38
CA ARG A 493 -33.06 -19.63 12.31
C ARG A 493 -34.55 -19.64 12.06
N ALA A 494 -34.93 -19.39 10.81
CA ALA A 494 -36.30 -19.54 10.36
C ALA A 494 -36.65 -21.02 10.37
N ILE A 495 -37.91 -21.34 10.71
CA ILE A 495 -38.41 -22.71 10.76
C ILE A 495 -39.31 -22.88 9.55
N SER A 496 -38.84 -23.65 8.57
CA SER A 496 -39.60 -24.08 7.40
C SER A 496 -39.14 -25.48 7.00
N PRO A 497 -40.02 -26.34 6.46
CA PRO A 497 -39.63 -27.60 5.84
C PRO A 497 -38.60 -27.44 4.71
N LEU A 498 -38.52 -26.27 4.08
CA LEU A 498 -37.54 -25.98 3.02
C LEU A 498 -36.10 -25.92 3.52
N TYR A 499 -35.87 -25.69 4.83
CA TYR A 499 -34.53 -25.41 5.36
C TYR A 499 -33.80 -26.65 5.88
N VAL A 500 -32.59 -26.89 5.37
CA VAL A 500 -31.75 -28.07 5.73
C VAL A 500 -31.05 -27.87 7.07
N ARG A 501 -31.27 -28.75 8.07
CA ARG A 501 -30.56 -28.72 9.36
C ARG A 501 -29.08 -29.09 9.21
N VAL A 502 -28.18 -28.21 9.67
CA VAL A 502 -26.73 -28.44 9.65
C VAL A 502 -26.17 -28.39 11.08
N GLN A 503 -25.32 -29.36 11.42
CA GLN A 503 -24.53 -29.38 12.66
C GLN A 503 -23.16 -28.76 12.41
N GLN A 504 -22.73 -27.86 13.30
CA GLN A 504 -21.42 -27.22 13.19
C GLN A 504 -20.32 -28.18 13.67
N LYS A 505 -19.22 -28.27 12.92
CA LYS A 505 -18.02 -29.01 13.32
C LYS A 505 -16.96 -28.05 13.84
N ALA A 506 -16.18 -28.50 14.84
CA ALA A 506 -15.01 -27.75 15.30
C ALA A 506 -13.94 -27.68 14.20
N ASN A 507 -13.19 -26.59 14.17
CA ASN A 507 -12.05 -26.47 13.25
C ASN A 507 -10.93 -27.42 13.69
N GLU A 508 -10.55 -28.36 12.81
CA GLU A 508 -9.59 -29.41 13.15
C GLU A 508 -8.18 -28.88 13.42
N PHE A 509 -7.72 -27.90 12.63
CA PHE A 509 -6.42 -27.26 12.79
C PHE A 509 -6.28 -26.59 14.16
N PHE A 510 -7.23 -25.74 14.56
CA PHE A 510 -7.15 -25.06 15.86
C PHE A 510 -7.29 -26.02 17.03
N ARG A 511 -8.09 -27.07 16.87
CA ARG A 511 -8.18 -28.14 17.87
C ARG A 511 -6.82 -28.82 18.08
N GLU A 512 -6.11 -29.15 17.00
CA GLU A 512 -4.76 -29.72 17.09
C GLU A 512 -3.74 -28.73 17.66
N LEU A 513 -3.76 -27.48 17.16
CA LEU A 513 -2.88 -26.41 17.62
C LEU A 513 -2.97 -26.24 19.13
N TYR A 514 -4.17 -26.02 19.68
CA TYR A 514 -4.33 -25.78 21.12
C TYR A 514 -4.10 -27.04 21.97
N SER A 515 -4.40 -28.23 21.46
CA SER A 515 -4.28 -29.47 22.24
C SER A 515 -2.90 -30.10 22.25
N ARG A 516 -2.06 -29.84 21.23
CA ARG A 516 -0.76 -30.51 21.07
C ARG A 516 0.42 -29.56 20.89
N ARG A 517 0.27 -28.54 20.04
CA ARG A 517 1.41 -27.74 19.55
C ARG A 517 1.59 -26.40 20.26
N ALA A 518 0.54 -25.81 20.83
CA ALA A 518 0.57 -24.46 21.35
C ALA A 518 1.67 -24.22 22.40
N LEU A 519 1.96 -25.22 23.24
CA LEU A 519 3.00 -25.12 24.26
C LEU A 519 4.43 -25.24 23.73
N SER A 520 4.66 -25.73 22.50
CA SER A 520 5.99 -25.69 21.86
C SER A 520 6.37 -24.28 21.39
N LEU A 521 5.39 -23.37 21.29
CA LEU A 521 5.59 -21.99 20.82
C LEU A 521 6.19 -21.04 21.87
N ARG A 522 6.58 -21.52 23.06
CA ARG A 522 7.07 -20.69 24.17
C ARG A 522 8.28 -19.83 23.80
N SER A 523 9.20 -20.40 23.03
CA SER A 523 10.42 -19.72 22.56
C SER A 523 10.21 -18.97 21.24
N VAL A 524 9.04 -19.07 20.61
CA VAL A 524 8.75 -18.41 19.34
C VAL A 524 8.42 -16.95 19.59
N GLU A 525 9.25 -16.09 19.00
CA GLU A 525 9.06 -14.65 18.91
C GLU A 525 9.43 -14.21 17.49
N GLY A 526 8.64 -13.28 16.95
CA GLY A 526 8.91 -12.65 15.66
C GLY A 526 9.18 -11.17 15.81
N LEU A 527 10.30 -10.70 15.27
CA LEU A 527 10.62 -9.26 15.24
C LEU A 527 10.80 -8.77 13.80
N PRO A 528 10.43 -7.50 13.52
CA PRO A 528 10.70 -6.90 12.22
C PRO A 528 12.19 -6.54 12.08
N HIS A 529 12.69 -6.52 10.85
CA HIS A 529 14.02 -6.03 10.50
C HIS A 529 13.93 -5.22 9.20
N THR A 530 13.92 -3.90 9.33
CA THR A 530 13.73 -2.95 8.23
C THR A 530 14.62 -1.74 8.46
N ALA A 531 14.83 -0.94 7.42
CA ALA A 531 15.62 0.29 7.52
C ALA A 531 14.97 1.37 8.42
N GLN A 532 13.75 1.14 8.93
CA GLN A 532 13.06 2.06 9.84
C GLN A 532 13.40 1.82 11.31
N ILE A 533 14.10 0.72 11.62
CA ILE A 533 14.46 0.35 12.98
C ILE A 533 15.82 0.94 13.31
N HIS A 534 15.96 1.47 14.54
CA HIS A 534 17.19 2.06 15.02
C HIS A 534 18.37 1.10 14.86
N TYR A 535 19.55 1.64 14.54
CA TYR A 535 20.71 0.83 14.16
C TYR A 535 21.15 -0.15 15.25
N ALA A 536 21.17 0.28 16.51
CA ALA A 536 21.50 -0.56 17.65
C ALA A 536 20.54 -1.76 17.80
N ASP A 537 19.23 -1.52 17.65
CA ASP A 537 18.22 -2.57 17.73
C ASP A 537 18.35 -3.58 16.58
N ARG A 538 18.70 -3.12 15.37
CA ARG A 538 18.98 -4.01 14.24
C ARG A 538 20.16 -4.93 14.52
N GLN A 539 21.27 -4.39 15.01
CA GLN A 539 22.45 -5.20 15.36
C GLN A 539 22.13 -6.25 16.43
N GLU A 540 21.36 -5.88 17.45
CA GLU A 540 20.96 -6.82 18.50
C GLU A 540 20.03 -7.92 17.96
N ARG A 541 19.07 -7.57 17.09
CA ARG A 541 18.20 -8.55 16.41
C ARG A 541 19.00 -9.50 15.52
N GLU A 542 19.97 -8.99 14.76
CA GLU A 542 20.88 -9.81 13.96
C GLU A 542 21.70 -10.77 14.82
N ARG A 543 22.22 -10.30 15.97
CA ARG A 543 22.96 -11.14 16.93
C ARG A 543 22.07 -12.26 17.48
N ARG A 544 20.88 -11.92 17.99
CA ARG A 544 19.90 -12.88 18.52
C ARG A 544 19.47 -13.90 17.46
N PHE A 545 19.25 -13.47 16.22
CA PHE A 545 18.92 -14.34 15.10
C PHE A 545 20.08 -15.28 14.75
N ARG A 546 21.32 -14.76 14.71
CA ARG A 546 22.52 -15.57 14.45
C ARG A 546 22.67 -16.69 15.48
N GLU A 547 22.42 -16.40 16.75
CA GLU A 547 22.50 -17.35 17.86
C GLU A 547 21.32 -18.35 17.95
N GLY A 548 20.21 -18.11 17.23
CA GLY A 548 18.99 -18.92 17.33
C GLY A 548 18.05 -18.52 18.47
N ASN A 549 18.35 -17.42 19.17
CA ASN A 549 17.54 -16.85 20.25
C ASN A 549 16.33 -16.02 19.73
N LEU A 550 16.22 -15.87 18.41
CA LEU A 550 15.10 -15.24 17.71
C LEU A 550 14.68 -16.15 16.55
N PRO A 551 13.65 -17.01 16.72
CA PRO A 551 13.30 -18.01 15.71
C PRO A 551 12.70 -17.43 14.43
N LEU A 552 12.02 -16.27 14.49
CA LEU A 552 11.37 -15.64 13.34
C LEU A 552 11.90 -14.21 13.15
N LEU A 553 12.40 -13.91 11.97
CA LEU A 553 12.77 -12.55 11.58
C LEU A 553 12.02 -12.15 10.31
N PHE A 554 11.18 -11.12 10.41
CA PHE A 554 10.42 -10.58 9.29
C PHE A 554 11.16 -9.38 8.72
N CYS A 555 11.70 -9.49 7.52
CA CYS A 555 12.62 -8.50 6.97
C CYS A 555 12.15 -7.90 5.66
N SER A 556 12.49 -6.63 5.46
CA SER A 556 12.42 -6.01 4.13
C SER A 556 13.68 -6.36 3.31
N PRO A 557 13.92 -5.76 2.14
CA PRO A 557 15.16 -5.97 1.37
C PRO A 557 16.47 -5.64 2.13
N THR A 558 16.42 -5.14 3.37
CA THR A 558 17.61 -4.89 4.18
C THR A 558 18.45 -6.14 4.46
N MET A 559 17.82 -7.32 4.49
CA MET A 559 18.53 -8.60 4.68
C MET A 559 18.85 -9.28 3.34
N GLU A 560 18.49 -8.66 2.22
CA GLU A 560 18.71 -9.18 0.87
C GLU A 560 20.16 -9.00 0.42
N LEU A 561 20.87 -7.99 0.95
CA LEU A 561 22.26 -7.65 0.65
C LEU A 561 23.08 -7.57 1.95
N GLY A 562 24.33 -8.04 1.94
CA GLY A 562 25.33 -7.63 2.95
C GLY A 562 25.46 -8.41 4.28
N ILE A 563 24.58 -9.36 4.64
CA ILE A 563 24.70 -10.10 5.92
C ILE A 563 24.94 -11.61 5.68
N ASP A 564 25.99 -12.16 6.29
CA ASP A 564 26.28 -13.59 6.31
C ASP A 564 25.69 -14.24 7.57
N ILE A 565 24.74 -15.15 7.37
CA ILE A 565 24.07 -15.89 8.44
C ILE A 565 24.49 -17.34 8.29
N ARG A 566 25.42 -17.74 9.16
CA ARG A 566 25.90 -19.12 9.24
C ARG A 566 24.74 -20.04 9.65
N ASP A 567 24.62 -21.18 8.96
CA ASP A 567 23.68 -22.27 9.26
C ASP A 567 22.17 -21.96 9.03
N LEU A 568 21.84 -21.08 8.07
CA LEU A 568 20.45 -20.83 7.67
C LEU A 568 19.93 -21.88 6.67
N GLN A 569 18.86 -22.59 7.03
CA GLN A 569 18.24 -23.65 6.22
C GLN A 569 16.82 -23.33 5.76
N LEU A 570 16.11 -22.41 6.44
CA LEU A 570 14.72 -22.07 6.15
C LEU A 570 14.62 -20.58 5.75
N VAL A 571 14.09 -20.32 4.55
CA VAL A 571 13.72 -18.99 4.08
C VAL A 571 12.26 -19.00 3.65
N HIS A 572 11.53 -17.99 4.09
CA HIS A 572 10.16 -17.74 3.64
C HIS A 572 10.11 -16.44 2.83
N LEU A 573 9.35 -16.43 1.75
CA LEU A 573 9.04 -15.25 0.95
C LEU A 573 7.54 -15.02 1.08
N ARG A 574 7.13 -13.92 1.71
CA ARG A 574 5.71 -13.57 1.94
C ARG A 574 4.95 -13.31 0.63
N ASN A 575 5.68 -12.98 -0.42
CA ASN A 575 5.22 -12.81 -1.80
C ASN A 575 6.38 -13.17 -2.74
N ILE A 576 6.09 -13.36 -4.03
CA ILE A 576 7.14 -13.57 -5.02
C ILE A 576 7.90 -12.24 -5.21
N PRO A 577 9.24 -12.21 -5.05
CA PRO A 577 10.05 -11.03 -5.33
C PRO A 577 9.85 -10.52 -6.76
N PRO A 578 10.01 -9.21 -7.03
CA PRO A 578 9.72 -8.62 -8.34
C PRO A 578 10.57 -9.21 -9.49
N THR A 579 11.83 -9.56 -9.21
CA THR A 579 12.77 -10.03 -10.24
C THR A 579 13.42 -11.37 -9.87
N PRO A 580 13.88 -12.16 -10.88
CA PRO A 580 14.71 -13.35 -10.64
C PRO A 580 15.98 -13.02 -9.84
N ALA A 581 16.55 -11.82 -10.03
CA ALA A 581 17.71 -11.33 -9.29
C ALA A 581 17.41 -11.26 -7.78
N SER A 582 16.31 -10.62 -7.39
CA SER A 582 15.89 -10.53 -5.99
C SER A 582 15.54 -11.89 -5.40
N TYR A 583 14.89 -12.77 -6.19
CA TYR A 583 14.62 -14.14 -5.77
C TYR A 583 15.92 -14.90 -5.47
N ALA A 584 16.92 -14.83 -6.36
CA ALA A 584 18.20 -15.48 -6.20
C ALA A 584 18.98 -14.91 -4.99
N GLN A 585 18.93 -13.60 -4.75
CA GLN A 585 19.60 -12.97 -3.61
C GLN A 585 18.98 -13.38 -2.26
N ARG A 586 17.64 -13.44 -2.19
CA ARG A 586 16.89 -13.83 -0.99
C ARG A 586 16.97 -15.33 -0.71
N SER A 587 16.71 -16.17 -1.70
CA SER A 587 16.85 -17.63 -1.59
C SER A 587 18.32 -18.07 -1.46
N GLY A 588 19.25 -17.26 -1.95
CA GLY A 588 20.70 -17.36 -1.81
C GLY A 588 21.21 -17.29 -0.37
N ARG A 589 20.37 -16.82 0.56
CA ARG A 589 20.72 -16.70 1.99
C ARG A 589 20.78 -18.05 2.70
N ALA A 590 20.01 -19.04 2.24
CA ALA A 590 20.02 -20.38 2.80
C ALA A 590 20.91 -21.35 2.01
N GLY A 591 21.45 -22.37 2.70
CA GLY A 591 22.21 -23.47 2.09
C GLY A 591 23.65 -23.14 1.67
N ARG A 592 24.31 -22.15 2.29
CA ARG A 592 25.68 -21.71 1.89
C ARG A 592 26.81 -22.70 2.19
N LYS A 593 26.62 -23.64 3.12
CA LYS A 593 27.65 -24.64 3.52
C LYS A 593 27.52 -26.00 2.84
N GLY A 594 26.65 -26.12 1.83
CA GLY A 594 26.29 -27.42 1.25
C GLY A 594 25.07 -28.06 1.91
N ASP A 595 24.65 -27.56 3.07
CA ASP A 595 23.44 -28.00 3.77
C ASP A 595 22.18 -27.87 2.90
N PRO A 596 21.22 -28.80 3.03
CA PRO A 596 19.94 -28.68 2.37
C PRO A 596 19.19 -27.45 2.89
N ALA A 597 18.49 -26.76 2.00
CA ALA A 597 17.65 -25.61 2.35
C ALA A 597 16.24 -25.73 1.77
N LEU A 598 15.26 -25.23 2.51
CA LEU A 598 13.87 -25.10 2.10
C LEU A 598 13.53 -23.62 1.91
N ILE A 599 13.11 -23.29 0.70
CA ILE A 599 12.62 -21.95 0.32
C ILE A 599 11.11 -22.06 0.15
N LEU A 600 10.36 -21.46 1.07
CA LEU A 600 8.90 -21.37 1.02
C LEU A 600 8.51 -20.04 0.37
N ALA A 601 7.76 -20.07 -0.71
CA ALA A 601 7.28 -18.87 -1.39
C ALA A 601 5.75 -18.85 -1.40
N TYR A 602 5.15 -17.89 -0.69
CA TYR A 602 3.71 -17.70 -0.70
C TYR A 602 3.30 -16.84 -1.90
N CYS A 603 2.29 -17.28 -2.65
CA CYS A 603 1.81 -16.62 -3.86
C CYS A 603 0.38 -16.13 -3.64
N ALA A 604 0.17 -14.81 -3.54
CA ALA A 604 -1.15 -14.25 -3.29
C ALA A 604 -2.08 -14.42 -4.50
N ALA A 605 -3.36 -14.72 -4.26
CA ALA A 605 -4.36 -14.95 -5.32
C ALA A 605 -4.63 -13.69 -6.15
N GLY A 606 -4.62 -12.53 -5.51
CA GLY A 606 -4.84 -11.23 -6.15
C GLY A 606 -3.60 -10.59 -6.77
N SER A 607 -2.43 -11.22 -6.70
CA SER A 607 -1.19 -10.72 -7.32
C SER A 607 -0.97 -11.44 -8.66
N GLY A 608 -1.14 -10.73 -9.78
CA GLY A 608 -0.89 -11.29 -11.12
C GLY A 608 0.55 -11.80 -11.26
N HIS A 609 1.51 -11.06 -10.70
CA HIS A 609 2.92 -11.43 -10.62
C HIS A 609 3.14 -12.76 -9.89
N ASP A 610 2.61 -12.90 -8.67
CA ASP A 610 2.78 -14.11 -7.86
C ASP A 610 2.17 -15.33 -8.57
N GLN A 611 0.99 -15.15 -9.16
CA GLN A 611 0.27 -16.21 -9.85
C GLN A 611 0.97 -16.65 -11.14
N TYR A 612 1.59 -15.73 -11.86
CA TYR A 612 2.41 -16.02 -13.03
C TYR A 612 3.58 -16.94 -12.65
N PHE A 613 4.38 -16.55 -11.65
CA PHE A 613 5.52 -17.34 -11.22
C PHE A 613 5.16 -18.60 -10.44
N PHE A 614 3.95 -18.67 -9.84
CA PHE A 614 3.42 -19.91 -9.32
C PHE A 614 3.23 -20.97 -10.42
N ARG A 615 2.80 -20.56 -11.62
CA ARG A 615 2.67 -21.46 -12.79
C ARG A 615 4.02 -21.73 -13.46
N ARG A 616 4.88 -20.71 -13.52
CA ARG A 616 6.17 -20.73 -14.24
C ARG A 616 7.36 -20.60 -13.28
N ARG A 617 7.44 -21.55 -12.33
CA ARG A 617 8.41 -21.52 -11.22
C ARG A 617 9.86 -21.50 -11.71
N GLU A 618 10.13 -22.14 -12.83
CA GLU A 618 11.47 -22.20 -13.43
C GLU A 618 11.98 -20.82 -13.87
N GLU A 619 11.09 -19.93 -14.33
CA GLU A 619 11.48 -18.59 -14.81
C GLU A 619 11.96 -17.68 -13.68
N ILE A 620 11.44 -17.79 -12.45
CA ILE A 620 11.93 -16.99 -11.32
C ILE A 620 13.16 -17.62 -10.66
N VAL A 621 13.25 -18.95 -10.66
CA VAL A 621 14.35 -19.68 -10.01
C VAL A 621 15.62 -19.68 -10.88
N ALA A 622 15.47 -19.83 -12.20
CA ALA A 622 16.56 -19.93 -13.17
C ALA A 622 16.58 -18.76 -14.19
N GLY A 623 15.81 -17.70 -13.96
CA GLY A 623 15.72 -16.54 -14.84
C GLY A 623 17.05 -15.78 -14.98
N ALA A 624 17.22 -15.12 -16.13
CA ALA A 624 18.40 -14.30 -16.41
C ALA A 624 18.45 -13.06 -15.51
N VAL A 625 19.60 -12.80 -14.90
CA VAL A 625 19.87 -11.59 -14.11
C VAL A 625 20.58 -10.58 -15.01
N ARG A 626 19.90 -9.52 -15.43
CA ARG A 626 20.52 -8.38 -16.13
C ARG A 626 21.03 -7.34 -15.13
N PRO A 627 22.15 -6.65 -15.43
CA PRO A 627 22.64 -5.57 -14.58
C PRO A 627 21.67 -4.38 -14.60
N PRO A 628 21.45 -3.71 -13.45
CA PRO A 628 20.63 -2.50 -13.40
C PRO A 628 21.24 -1.39 -14.26
N ARG A 629 20.39 -0.56 -14.86
CA ARG A 629 20.79 0.56 -15.72
C ARG A 629 20.56 1.88 -14.98
N ILE A 630 21.47 2.83 -15.15
CA ILE A 630 21.38 4.18 -14.60
C ILE A 630 21.55 5.16 -15.76
N ASP A 631 20.71 6.19 -15.83
CA ASP A 631 20.84 7.26 -16.81
C ASP A 631 21.98 8.22 -16.42
N LEU A 632 23.14 8.04 -17.04
CA LEU A 632 24.32 8.88 -16.84
C LEU A 632 24.20 10.25 -17.53
N SER A 633 23.15 10.47 -18.33
CA SER A 633 22.85 11.76 -18.97
C SER A 633 21.99 12.69 -18.09
N ASN A 634 21.69 12.31 -16.86
CA ASN A 634 20.93 13.14 -15.91
C ASN A 634 21.79 14.26 -15.31
N GLU A 635 21.49 15.53 -15.63
CA GLU A 635 22.27 16.70 -15.19
C GLU A 635 22.37 16.81 -13.66
N ASP A 636 21.28 16.59 -12.93
CA ASP A 636 21.25 16.73 -11.47
C ASP A 636 22.10 15.66 -10.79
N LEU A 637 22.07 14.44 -11.34
CA LEU A 637 22.90 13.33 -10.89
C LEU A 637 24.39 13.68 -11.03
N VAL A 638 24.80 14.11 -12.23
CA VAL A 638 26.19 14.43 -12.53
C VAL A 638 26.65 15.64 -11.70
N ARG A 639 25.83 16.70 -11.63
CA ARG A 639 26.13 17.92 -10.86
C ARG A 639 26.39 17.62 -9.39
N ALA A 640 25.55 16.82 -8.74
CA ALA A 640 25.71 16.49 -7.33
C ALA A 640 27.03 15.75 -7.05
N HIS A 641 27.45 14.85 -7.95
CA HIS A 641 28.75 14.16 -7.84
C HIS A 641 29.93 15.09 -8.08
N ILE A 642 29.83 16.04 -9.02
CA ILE A 642 30.84 17.07 -9.24
C ILE A 642 30.95 18.00 -8.01
N HIS A 643 29.84 18.37 -7.37
CA HIS A 643 29.87 19.09 -6.10
C HIS A 643 30.51 18.27 -4.99
N ALA A 644 30.30 16.95 -4.95
CA ALA A 644 30.97 16.08 -3.97
C ALA A 644 32.49 16.04 -4.17
N LEU A 645 32.96 16.01 -5.44
CA LEU A 645 34.37 16.13 -5.78
C LEU A 645 34.96 17.48 -5.35
N TRP A 646 34.26 18.58 -5.65
CA TRP A 646 34.65 19.91 -5.17
C TRP A 646 34.72 19.93 -3.63
N PHE A 647 33.72 19.36 -2.96
CA PHE A 647 33.63 19.35 -1.50
C PHE A 647 34.76 18.53 -0.86
N SER A 648 35.25 17.45 -1.50
CA SER A 648 36.43 16.72 -1.02
C SER A 648 37.71 17.56 -1.08
N GLU A 649 37.84 18.46 -2.04
CA GLU A 649 39.00 19.38 -2.14
C GLU A 649 38.94 20.53 -1.12
N VAL A 650 37.74 21.01 -0.79
CA VAL A 650 37.55 22.06 0.22
C VAL A 650 38.09 21.66 1.60
N ASN A 651 38.10 20.35 1.92
CA ASN A 651 38.57 19.79 3.20
C ASN A 651 37.91 20.45 4.44
N LEU A 652 36.64 20.84 4.31
CA LEU A 652 35.85 21.39 5.40
C LEU A 652 35.29 20.25 6.26
N ARG A 653 35.70 20.21 7.53
CA ARG A 653 35.18 19.24 8.48
C ARG A 653 33.84 19.72 9.04
N ILE A 654 32.74 19.11 8.59
CA ILE A 654 31.42 19.40 9.12
C ILE A 654 31.06 18.36 10.18
N GLU A 655 30.93 18.76 11.45
CA GLU A 655 30.75 17.80 12.53
C GLU A 655 29.28 17.54 12.84
N ARG A 656 28.61 18.43 13.56
CA ARG A 656 27.34 18.04 14.22
C ARG A 656 26.13 18.79 13.70
N SER A 657 26.25 20.04 13.28
CA SER A 657 25.07 20.87 13.04
C SER A 657 25.34 22.05 12.09
N ILE A 658 24.27 22.64 11.56
CA ILE A 658 24.35 23.73 10.58
C ILE A 658 24.75 25.06 11.24
N ASP A 659 24.53 25.24 12.54
CA ASP A 659 25.00 26.41 13.29
C ASP A 659 26.53 26.46 13.46
N GLU A 660 27.24 25.36 13.19
CA GLU A 660 28.70 25.37 13.06
C GLU A 660 29.13 26.14 11.80
N LEU A 661 28.27 26.21 10.77
CA LEU A 661 28.55 26.80 9.46
C LEU A 661 28.07 28.25 9.32
N LEU A 662 26.97 28.61 10.00
CA LEU A 662 26.29 29.90 9.86
C LEU A 662 26.47 30.78 11.10
N GLU A 663 26.53 32.09 10.91
CA GLU A 663 26.59 33.06 12.01
C GLU A 663 25.18 33.44 12.48
N LEU A 664 24.71 32.80 13.56
CA LEU A 664 23.33 32.91 14.02
C LEU A 664 22.99 34.22 14.73
N GLN A 665 24.00 35.03 15.05
CA GLN A 665 23.83 36.32 15.72
C GLN A 665 23.51 37.47 14.74
N LEU A 666 23.64 37.22 13.43
CA LEU A 666 23.39 38.21 12.38
C LEU A 666 22.03 37.95 11.71
N ASP A 667 21.35 39.02 11.30
CA ASP A 667 20.00 38.95 10.73
C ASP A 667 19.95 38.16 9.41
N ASP A 668 21.00 38.28 8.59
CA ASP A 668 21.12 37.62 7.29
C ASP A 668 21.62 36.15 7.37
N LEU A 669 22.03 35.68 8.56
CA LEU A 669 22.56 34.33 8.81
C LEU A 669 23.62 33.90 7.78
N PRO A 670 24.71 34.66 7.59
CA PRO A 670 25.71 34.38 6.58
C PRO A 670 26.58 33.18 6.98
N LEU A 671 27.31 32.60 6.02
CA LEU A 671 28.40 31.67 6.34
C LEU A 671 29.45 32.37 7.21
N LYS A 672 29.96 31.66 8.21
CA LYS A 672 31.08 32.14 9.04
C LYS A 672 32.31 32.42 8.17
N ASP A 673 33.10 33.41 8.54
CA ASP A 673 34.27 33.83 7.76
C ASP A 673 35.28 32.69 7.55
N SER A 674 35.45 31.81 8.54
CA SER A 674 36.30 30.62 8.42
C SER A 674 35.80 29.62 7.36
N VAL A 675 34.49 29.49 7.20
CA VAL A 675 33.87 28.62 6.20
C VAL A 675 33.97 29.27 4.82
N ARG A 676 33.69 30.57 4.72
CA ARG A 676 33.79 31.34 3.47
C ARG A 676 35.22 31.29 2.91
N ALA A 677 36.23 31.46 3.75
CA ALA A 677 37.63 31.35 3.35
C ALA A 677 38.02 29.92 2.94
N ALA A 678 37.40 28.89 3.53
CA ALA A 678 37.72 27.49 3.23
C ALA A 678 37.12 27.02 1.90
N ILE A 679 35.91 27.47 1.54
CA ILE A 679 35.22 27.04 0.30
C ILE A 679 35.81 27.69 -0.96
N GLU A 680 36.57 28.78 -0.83
CA GLU A 680 37.29 29.39 -1.94
C GLU A 680 38.59 28.62 -2.22
N LEU A 681 38.57 27.75 -3.23
CA LEU A 681 39.76 27.03 -3.68
C LEU A 681 40.75 28.00 -4.35
N SER A 682 42.05 27.79 -4.13
CA SER A 682 43.08 28.46 -4.93
C SER A 682 43.00 28.01 -6.40
N GLU A 683 43.43 28.87 -7.32
CA GLU A 683 43.38 28.55 -8.77
C GLU A 683 44.10 27.24 -9.12
N ASP A 684 45.20 26.90 -8.43
CA ASP A 684 45.91 25.64 -8.64
C ASP A 684 45.08 24.42 -8.21
N ARG A 685 44.40 24.48 -7.06
CA ARG A 685 43.54 23.39 -6.57
C ARG A 685 42.26 23.26 -7.37
N LEU A 686 41.69 24.39 -7.81
CA LEU A 686 40.55 24.40 -8.72
C LEU A 686 40.92 23.75 -10.05
N ARG A 687 42.10 24.05 -10.60
CA ARG A 687 42.58 23.42 -11.84
C ARG A 687 42.74 21.90 -11.68
N GLN A 688 43.31 21.45 -10.56
CA GLN A 688 43.42 20.03 -10.24
C GLN A 688 42.03 19.36 -10.14
N CYS A 689 41.07 20.00 -9.47
CA CYS A 689 39.70 19.51 -9.36
C CYS A 689 38.99 19.44 -10.72
N ILE A 690 39.24 20.40 -11.62
CA ILE A 690 38.75 20.38 -13.00
C ILE A 690 39.35 19.19 -13.76
N GLU A 691 40.66 18.94 -13.64
CA GLU A 691 41.33 17.81 -14.30
C GLU A 691 40.80 16.46 -13.81
N GLU A 692 40.62 16.30 -12.50
CA GLU A 692 40.02 15.09 -11.93
C GLU A 692 38.56 14.91 -12.35
N GLY A 693 37.77 16.00 -12.32
CA GLY A 693 36.39 15.99 -12.80
C GLY A 693 36.29 15.60 -14.27
N ARG A 694 37.20 16.10 -15.12
CA ARG A 694 37.30 15.68 -16.53
C ARG A 694 37.61 14.19 -16.64
N SER A 695 38.60 13.70 -15.90
CA SER A 695 38.96 12.27 -15.93
C SER A 695 37.81 11.35 -15.50
N ILE A 696 36.96 11.78 -14.55
CA ILE A 696 35.78 11.01 -14.12
C ILE A 696 34.72 11.04 -15.22
N LEU A 697 34.42 12.22 -15.77
CA LEU A 697 33.39 12.36 -16.83
C LEU A 697 33.81 11.69 -18.15
N ASP A 698 35.12 11.58 -18.41
CA ASP A 698 35.66 10.88 -19.58
C ASP A 698 35.28 9.39 -19.60
N LEU A 699 35.06 8.77 -18.42
CA LEU A 699 34.59 7.38 -18.31
C LEU A 699 33.17 7.18 -18.83
N CYS A 700 32.37 8.24 -18.87
CA CYS A 700 30.97 8.27 -19.32
C CYS A 700 30.78 9.22 -20.51
N ALA A 701 31.86 9.52 -21.24
CA ALA A 701 31.86 10.54 -22.27
C ALA A 701 30.96 10.21 -23.47
N ALA A 702 30.67 8.93 -23.74
CA ALA A 702 29.79 8.56 -24.83
C ALA A 702 28.36 9.02 -24.54
N GLU A 703 27.84 8.71 -23.35
CA GLU A 703 26.49 9.05 -22.92
C GLU A 703 26.31 10.55 -22.62
N LEU A 704 27.34 11.20 -22.06
CA LEU A 704 27.30 12.64 -21.76
C LEU A 704 27.35 13.52 -23.01
N LYS A 705 28.03 13.07 -24.08
CA LYS A 705 28.11 13.82 -25.35
C LYS A 705 26.76 13.92 -26.06
N GLU A 706 25.84 13.00 -25.78
CA GLU A 706 24.49 13.00 -26.33
C GLU A 706 23.53 13.87 -25.51
N ALA A 707 23.96 14.46 -24.38
CA ALA A 707 23.10 15.22 -23.49
C ALA A 707 23.07 16.73 -23.84
N ASP A 708 21.87 17.26 -24.13
CA ASP A 708 21.66 18.67 -24.56
C ASP A 708 22.20 19.74 -23.58
N TRP A 709 22.41 19.40 -22.32
CA TRP A 709 22.88 20.32 -21.27
C TRP A 709 24.41 20.31 -21.08
N PHE A 710 25.10 19.27 -21.56
CA PHE A 710 26.52 19.06 -21.29
C PHE A 710 27.39 19.80 -22.32
N THR A 711 27.99 20.91 -21.89
CA THR A 711 28.90 21.70 -22.73
C THR A 711 30.36 21.56 -22.26
N PRO A 712 31.36 21.81 -23.12
CA PRO A 712 32.78 21.79 -22.71
C PRO A 712 33.12 22.72 -21.55
N THR A 713 32.31 23.77 -21.34
CA THR A 713 32.46 24.76 -20.25
C THR A 713 31.58 24.45 -19.03
N TRP A 714 30.67 23.48 -19.11
CA TRP A 714 29.72 23.17 -18.04
C TRP A 714 30.42 22.74 -16.75
N LEU A 715 31.44 21.88 -16.84
CA LEU A 715 32.19 21.40 -15.67
C LEU A 715 32.90 22.57 -14.97
N GLU A 716 33.61 23.40 -15.74
CA GLU A 716 34.32 24.55 -15.19
C GLU A 716 33.34 25.58 -14.59
N GLY A 717 32.23 25.87 -15.28
CA GLY A 717 31.19 26.75 -14.77
C GLY A 717 30.54 26.22 -13.49
N THR A 718 30.31 24.91 -13.40
CA THR A 718 29.75 24.26 -12.21
C THR A 718 30.71 24.32 -11.03
N LEU A 719 32.00 24.00 -11.23
CA LEU A 719 33.00 24.06 -10.16
C LEU A 719 33.28 25.50 -9.69
N ARG A 720 33.31 26.48 -10.60
CA ARG A 720 33.47 27.90 -10.23
C ARG A 720 32.27 28.45 -9.47
N ARG A 721 31.05 27.97 -9.76
CA ARG A 721 29.83 28.35 -9.04
C ARG A 721 29.60 27.55 -7.75
N ALA A 722 30.33 26.45 -7.53
CA ALA A 722 30.13 25.57 -6.37
C ALA A 722 30.15 26.30 -5.00
N PRO A 723 31.03 27.30 -4.73
CA PRO A 723 30.98 28.06 -3.47
C PRO A 723 29.66 28.82 -3.28
N GLN A 724 29.13 29.43 -4.36
CA GLN A 724 27.85 30.13 -4.33
C GLN A 724 26.70 29.14 -4.13
N ALA A 725 26.70 28.04 -4.89
CA ALA A 725 25.67 26.99 -4.79
C ALA A 725 25.65 26.34 -3.39
N PHE A 726 26.83 26.14 -2.77
CA PHE A 726 26.95 25.66 -1.39
C PHE A 726 26.30 26.62 -0.40
N ASN A 727 26.49 27.94 -0.57
CA ASN A 727 25.84 28.95 0.26
C ASN A 727 24.33 28.98 0.07
N GLU A 728 23.85 28.93 -1.18
CA GLU A 728 22.43 28.93 -1.56
C GLU A 728 21.70 27.69 -1.01
N ALA A 729 22.37 26.54 -0.91
CA ALA A 729 21.79 25.31 -0.35
C ALA A 729 21.26 25.48 1.09
N PHE A 730 21.75 26.47 1.85
CA PHE A 730 21.26 26.76 3.21
C PHE A 730 20.08 27.74 3.27
N ASP A 731 19.61 28.29 2.16
CA ASP A 731 18.56 29.33 2.16
C ASP A 731 17.25 28.85 2.77
N ARG A 732 16.87 27.60 2.48
CA ARG A 732 15.68 27.00 3.10
C ARG A 732 15.85 26.84 4.61
N TRP A 733 17.01 26.38 5.09
CA TRP A 733 17.31 26.33 6.51
C TRP A 733 17.24 27.72 7.15
N ARG A 734 17.79 28.76 6.50
CA ARG A 734 17.73 30.16 6.97
C ARG A 734 16.28 30.62 7.13
N GLN A 735 15.41 30.33 6.16
CA GLN A 735 13.98 30.64 6.24
C GLN A 735 13.32 29.96 7.44
N LEU A 736 13.56 28.66 7.63
CA LEU A 736 13.01 27.89 8.75
C LEU A 736 13.50 28.42 10.11
N TYR A 737 14.80 28.71 10.23
CA TYR A 737 15.41 29.19 11.47
C TYR A 737 14.93 30.59 11.85
N ARG A 738 14.85 31.51 10.87
CA ARG A 738 14.29 32.86 11.10
C ARG A 738 12.87 32.78 11.60
N ALA A 739 12.03 32.01 10.92
CA ALA A 739 10.62 32.00 11.25
C ALA A 739 10.37 31.27 12.59
N ALA A 740 11.16 30.24 12.96
CA ALA A 740 11.12 29.63 14.30
C ALA A 740 11.58 30.62 15.40
N THR A 741 12.57 31.46 15.10
CA THR A 741 13.05 32.51 16.01
C THR A 741 11.99 33.62 16.19
N THR A 742 11.33 34.05 15.12
CA THR A 742 10.21 35.00 15.18
C THR A 742 9.07 34.43 16.03
N GLN A 743 8.69 33.17 15.80
CA GLN A 743 7.65 32.49 16.57
C GLN A 743 8.00 32.42 18.07
N LEU A 744 9.25 32.13 18.41
CA LEU A 744 9.72 32.07 19.79
C LEU A 744 9.59 33.45 20.47
N LEU A 745 10.06 34.50 19.82
CA LEU A 745 10.01 35.87 20.37
C LEU A 745 8.57 36.36 20.56
N GLU A 746 7.69 36.06 19.61
CA GLU A 746 6.26 36.40 19.69
C GLU A 746 5.57 35.64 20.83
N ALA A 747 5.81 34.33 20.94
CA ALA A 747 5.22 33.50 21.99
C ALA A 747 5.72 33.89 23.40
N GLN A 748 7.02 34.20 23.55
CA GLN A 748 7.57 34.72 24.80
C GLN A 748 6.96 36.08 25.17
N ARG A 749 6.74 36.96 24.20
CA ARG A 749 6.08 38.25 24.43
C ARG A 749 4.64 38.06 24.91
N ILE A 750 3.86 37.18 24.28
CA ILE A 750 2.48 36.88 24.70
C ILE A 750 2.46 36.25 26.10
N GLN A 751 3.38 35.32 26.38
CA GLN A 751 3.50 34.68 27.68
C GLN A 751 3.83 35.69 28.80
N ALA A 752 4.67 36.68 28.51
CA ALA A 752 5.07 37.70 29.47
C ALA A 752 4.03 38.83 29.65
N THR A 753 3.18 39.07 28.66
CA THR A 753 2.26 40.23 28.62
C THR A 753 0.78 39.88 28.79
N SER A 754 0.36 38.63 28.57
CA SER A 754 -1.03 38.21 28.73
C SER A 754 -1.37 37.83 30.17
N PHE A 755 -2.55 38.24 30.63
CA PHE A 755 -3.10 37.91 31.95
C PHE A 755 -4.17 36.80 31.91
N ASP A 756 -4.44 36.23 30.72
CA ASP A 756 -5.37 35.11 30.55
C ASP A 756 -4.64 33.76 30.67
N GLU A 757 -5.06 32.90 31.60
CA GLU A 757 -4.46 31.58 31.85
C GLU A 757 -4.49 30.69 30.61
N ARG A 758 -5.51 30.81 29.75
CA ARG A 758 -5.60 30.03 28.51
C ARG A 758 -4.55 30.48 27.51
N GLN A 759 -4.44 31.78 27.27
CA GLN A 759 -3.41 32.36 26.40
C GLN A 759 -1.99 32.12 26.93
N GLN A 760 -1.78 32.16 28.25
CA GLN A 760 -0.48 31.83 28.85
C GLN A 760 -0.11 30.36 28.63
N ARG A 761 -1.07 29.43 28.77
CA ARG A 761 -0.84 28.00 28.53
C ARG A 761 -0.57 27.71 27.04
N GLU A 762 -1.31 28.33 26.14
CA GLU A 762 -1.09 28.24 24.69
C GLU A 762 0.27 28.87 24.30
N ALA A 763 0.62 30.02 24.85
CA ALA A 763 1.91 30.66 24.62
C ALA A 763 3.07 29.81 25.15
N LYS A 764 2.93 29.20 26.34
CA LYS A 764 3.92 28.26 26.89
C LYS A 764 4.15 27.07 25.95
N GLN A 765 3.08 26.48 25.42
CA GLN A 765 3.19 25.41 24.43
C GLN A 765 3.87 25.87 23.13
N ARG A 766 3.57 27.08 22.65
CA ARG A 766 4.24 27.67 21.47
C ARG A 766 5.73 27.93 21.71
N VAL A 767 6.12 28.34 22.92
CA VAL A 767 7.52 28.49 23.32
C VAL A 767 8.21 27.12 23.32
N GLU A 768 7.62 26.12 23.96
CA GLU A 768 8.16 24.74 23.98
C GLU A 768 8.30 24.16 22.56
N GLU A 769 7.34 24.43 21.67
CA GLU A 769 7.37 24.01 20.26
C GLU A 769 8.47 24.75 19.46
N ALA A 770 8.58 26.07 19.59
CA ALA A 770 9.58 26.86 18.89
C ALA A 770 11.02 26.55 19.36
N VAL A 771 11.22 26.30 20.66
CA VAL A 771 12.49 25.82 21.21
C VAL A 771 12.82 24.43 20.64
N ARG A 772 11.84 23.52 20.57
CA ARG A 772 12.03 22.19 19.98
C ARG A 772 12.40 22.28 18.49
N GLN A 773 11.75 23.17 17.72
CA GLN A 773 12.07 23.40 16.31
C GLN A 773 13.50 23.94 16.13
N ARG A 774 13.94 24.90 16.95
CA ARG A 774 15.32 25.40 16.91
C ARG A 774 16.32 24.30 17.25
N ASN A 775 16.06 23.54 18.31
CA ASN A 775 16.90 22.41 18.71
C ASN A 775 17.00 21.36 17.60
N LEU A 776 15.91 21.10 16.87
CA LEU A 776 15.94 20.19 15.71
C LEU A 776 16.80 20.75 14.57
N LEU A 777 16.64 22.05 14.24
CA LEU A 777 17.42 22.72 13.19
C LEU A 777 18.93 22.78 13.50
N THR A 778 19.30 22.84 14.78
CA THR A 778 20.68 22.88 15.27
C THR A 778 21.17 21.53 15.80
N ASN A 779 20.42 20.45 15.64
CA ASN A 779 20.72 19.10 16.15
C ASN A 779 21.06 19.05 17.66
N THR A 780 20.49 19.96 18.46
CA THR A 780 20.70 20.01 19.91
C THR A 780 19.84 18.93 20.59
N GLY A 781 20.48 17.84 21.05
CA GLY A 781 19.80 16.74 21.75
C GLY A 781 19.16 15.68 20.84
N THR A 782 19.56 15.63 19.56
CA THR A 782 19.11 14.61 18.57
C THR A 782 20.31 13.74 18.19
N LEU A 783 20.15 12.41 18.04
CA LEU A 783 21.26 11.57 17.59
C LEU A 783 21.64 11.93 16.14
N ARG A 784 22.94 11.88 15.84
CA ARG A 784 23.52 12.29 14.53
C ARG A 784 22.91 11.52 13.34
N GLU A 785 22.40 10.32 13.59
CA GLU A 785 21.77 9.44 12.59
C GLU A 785 20.30 9.81 12.31
N GLU A 786 19.65 10.62 13.15
CA GLU A 786 18.20 10.81 13.18
C GLU A 786 17.74 12.16 12.58
N SER A 787 18.60 13.18 12.58
CA SER A 787 18.21 14.51 12.10
C SER A 787 18.27 14.66 10.58
N ASP A 788 17.24 15.31 10.00
CA ASP A 788 17.25 15.88 8.65
C ASP A 788 18.32 16.94 8.46
N PHE A 789 18.64 17.64 9.54
CA PHE A 789 19.53 18.79 9.56
C PHE A 789 20.97 18.39 9.91
N TYR A 790 21.29 17.09 9.87
CA TYR A 790 22.68 16.66 9.78
C TYR A 790 23.28 17.21 8.47
N PRO A 791 24.34 18.03 8.50
CA PRO A 791 24.71 18.86 7.35
C PRO A 791 24.92 18.12 6.03
N TYR A 792 25.58 16.96 6.02
CA TYR A 792 25.76 16.18 4.79
C TYR A 792 24.44 15.65 4.23
N ARG A 793 23.54 15.21 5.12
CA ARG A 793 22.21 14.73 4.72
C ARG A 793 21.35 15.89 4.23
N TYR A 794 21.40 17.03 4.90
CA TYR A 794 20.70 18.24 4.49
C TYR A 794 21.18 18.71 3.11
N LEU A 795 22.49 18.79 2.88
CA LEU A 795 23.06 19.14 1.57
C LEU A 795 22.67 18.15 0.48
N ALA A 796 22.62 16.85 0.79
CA ALA A 796 22.11 15.85 -0.16
C ALA A 796 20.62 16.05 -0.48
N SER A 797 19.86 16.49 0.52
CA SER A 797 18.42 16.69 0.44
C SER A 797 18.01 17.96 -0.32
N GLU A 798 18.88 18.96 -0.32
CA GLU A 798 18.77 20.18 -1.13
C GLU A 798 19.44 20.01 -2.52
N GLY A 799 19.89 18.79 -2.85
CA GLY A 799 20.49 18.43 -4.14
C GLY A 799 21.90 18.98 -4.39
N PHE A 800 22.56 19.47 -3.35
CA PHE A 800 23.96 19.87 -3.44
C PHE A 800 24.91 18.66 -3.45
N LEU A 801 24.65 17.63 -2.62
CA LEU A 801 25.42 16.38 -2.56
C LEU A 801 24.61 15.17 -3.06
N PRO A 802 25.24 14.05 -3.43
CA PRO A 802 24.51 12.82 -3.72
C PRO A 802 23.91 12.23 -2.43
N GLY A 803 22.64 11.84 -2.49
CA GLY A 803 21.93 11.16 -1.41
C GLY A 803 21.71 9.67 -1.69
N TYR A 804 21.40 8.88 -0.65
CA TYR A 804 21.00 7.47 -0.81
C TYR A 804 19.67 7.32 -1.58
N ASN A 805 18.84 8.36 -1.49
CA ASN A 805 17.74 8.64 -2.41
C ASN A 805 18.19 9.85 -3.22
N PHE A 806 18.58 9.66 -4.47
CA PHE A 806 19.06 10.75 -5.33
C PHE A 806 18.02 11.89 -5.38
N PRO A 807 18.45 13.14 -5.54
CA PRO A 807 18.49 14.23 -4.55
C PRO A 807 17.12 14.76 -4.05
N ARG A 808 16.27 13.94 -3.42
CA ARG A 808 14.89 14.37 -3.09
C ARG A 808 14.53 14.18 -1.63
N LEU A 809 14.06 15.26 -0.99
CA LEU A 809 13.54 15.21 0.37
C LEU A 809 12.29 14.33 0.44
N PRO A 810 12.35 13.19 1.17
CA PRO A 810 11.16 12.39 1.42
C PRO A 810 10.22 13.14 2.36
N VAL A 811 8.92 12.85 2.26
CA VAL A 811 7.99 13.26 3.32
C VAL A 811 8.24 12.35 4.51
N ARG A 812 8.23 12.92 5.72
CA ARG A 812 8.44 12.19 6.97
C ARG A 812 7.23 12.19 7.86
N VAL A 813 7.15 11.19 8.71
CA VAL A 813 6.15 11.09 9.76
C VAL A 813 6.81 10.78 11.10
N TYR A 814 6.37 11.48 12.14
CA TYR A 814 6.83 11.29 13.51
C TYR A 814 6.01 10.21 14.22
N ILE A 815 6.70 9.27 14.85
CA ILE A 815 6.18 8.17 15.66
C ILE A 815 6.52 8.44 17.13
N PRO A 816 5.52 8.68 18.00
CA PRO A 816 5.76 8.95 19.41
C PRO A 816 6.08 7.66 20.18
N ARG A 817 7.37 7.32 20.32
CA ARG A 817 7.88 6.20 21.14
C ARG A 817 9.22 6.60 21.75
N GLU A 818 9.43 6.40 23.05
CA GLU A 818 10.68 6.73 23.78
C GLU A 818 11.20 8.14 23.42
N ASP A 819 12.28 8.24 22.63
CA ASP A 819 12.92 9.49 22.17
C ASP A 819 12.26 10.11 20.90
N GLY A 820 11.34 9.39 20.27
CA GLY A 820 10.59 9.80 19.08
C GLY A 820 11.28 9.43 17.78
N GLU A 821 10.64 8.60 16.95
CA GLU A 821 11.23 8.08 15.71
C GLU A 821 10.62 8.75 14.47
N PHE A 822 11.41 8.90 13.40
CA PHE A 822 10.92 9.42 12.11
C PHE A 822 10.97 8.34 11.03
N ILE A 823 9.86 8.21 10.30
CA ILE A 823 9.78 7.36 9.12
C ILE A 823 9.73 8.24 7.87
N SER A 824 10.58 7.96 6.89
CA SER A 824 10.62 8.66 5.60
C SER A 824 10.01 7.83 4.45
N ARG A 825 9.37 8.51 3.49
CA ARG A 825 8.86 7.92 2.24
C ARG A 825 9.06 8.85 1.02
N PRO A 826 9.28 8.29 -0.18
CA PRO A 826 9.18 9.04 -1.43
C PRO A 826 7.84 9.77 -1.52
N ARG A 827 7.84 10.98 -2.07
CA ARG A 827 6.71 11.93 -1.97
C ARG A 827 5.42 11.38 -2.58
N PHE A 828 5.53 10.74 -3.74
CA PHE A 828 4.40 10.16 -4.50
C PHE A 828 3.73 8.97 -3.79
N LEU A 829 4.48 8.27 -2.96
CA LEU A 829 3.96 7.22 -2.09
C LEU A 829 3.38 7.84 -0.80
N ALA A 830 4.11 8.79 -0.21
CA ALA A 830 3.76 9.45 1.03
C ALA A 830 2.40 10.17 0.97
N ILE A 831 2.02 10.77 -0.17
CA ILE A 831 0.72 11.46 -0.32
C ILE A 831 -0.49 10.57 -0.05
N THR A 832 -0.32 9.24 -0.20
CA THR A 832 -1.34 8.25 0.15
C THR A 832 -1.00 7.54 1.45
N GLU A 833 0.26 7.16 1.70
CA GLU A 833 0.67 6.42 2.90
C GLU A 833 0.59 7.26 4.18
N PHE A 834 1.01 8.51 4.12
CA PHE A 834 0.97 9.50 5.21
C PHE A 834 -0.20 10.48 5.05
N GLY A 835 -1.17 10.13 4.20
CA GLY A 835 -2.38 10.92 4.02
C GLY A 835 -3.14 11.10 5.34
N PRO A 836 -3.99 12.14 5.43
CA PRO A 836 -4.78 12.44 6.62
C PRO A 836 -5.53 11.21 7.14
N ASP A 837 -5.61 10.97 8.45
CA ASP A 837 -6.25 9.81 9.12
C ASP A 837 -5.82 8.39 8.68
N ASN A 838 -4.79 8.23 7.83
CA ASN A 838 -4.28 6.90 7.47
C ASN A 838 -3.54 6.22 8.63
N LEU A 839 -3.44 4.89 8.58
CA LEU A 839 -2.73 4.08 9.57
C LEU A 839 -1.34 3.66 9.08
N ILE A 840 -0.38 3.77 9.98
CA ILE A 840 1.03 3.42 9.80
C ILE A 840 1.38 2.32 10.80
N TYR A 841 1.98 1.25 10.31
CA TYR A 841 2.33 0.07 11.08
C TYR A 841 3.84 0.08 11.37
N HIS A 842 4.20 0.08 12.65
CA HIS A 842 5.59 0.18 13.11
C HIS A 842 5.76 -0.54 14.45
N GLU A 843 6.83 -1.35 14.60
CA GLU A 843 7.21 -2.02 15.86
C GLU A 843 6.04 -2.71 16.60
N GLY A 844 5.18 -3.43 15.88
CA GLY A 844 4.06 -4.15 16.49
C GLY A 844 2.83 -3.30 16.85
N ALA A 845 2.82 -2.01 16.55
CA ALA A 845 1.74 -1.08 16.84
C ALA A 845 1.24 -0.30 15.61
N LYS A 846 0.04 0.28 15.75
CA LYS A 846 -0.61 1.15 14.76
C LYS A 846 -0.57 2.59 15.20
N TYR A 847 -0.18 3.45 14.27
CA TYR A 847 -0.07 4.89 14.45
C TYR A 847 -0.95 5.59 13.42
N GLN A 848 -1.81 6.51 13.84
CA GLN A 848 -2.70 7.23 12.95
C GLN A 848 -2.18 8.64 12.69
N VAL A 849 -2.13 9.05 11.42
CA VAL A 849 -1.78 10.43 11.02
C VAL A 849 -2.91 11.38 11.41
N ARG A 850 -2.66 12.27 12.38
CA ARG A 850 -3.68 13.20 12.91
C ARG A 850 -3.31 14.67 12.82
N ARG A 851 -2.04 14.97 12.53
CA ARG A 851 -1.55 16.35 12.51
C ARG A 851 -0.42 16.49 11.49
N PHE A 852 -0.36 17.61 10.79
CA PHE A 852 0.79 18.02 10.01
C PHE A 852 1.70 18.94 10.82
N TRP A 853 3.00 18.88 10.54
CA TRP A 853 3.95 19.86 11.03
C TRP A 853 3.63 21.20 10.41
N THR A 854 3.47 22.20 11.27
CA THR A 854 3.32 23.58 10.85
C THR A 854 4.71 24.14 10.60
N PRO A 855 5.01 24.60 9.38
CA PRO A 855 6.22 25.39 9.17
C PRO A 855 6.06 26.71 9.94
N PRO A 856 7.17 27.38 10.26
CA PRO A 856 7.05 28.66 10.91
C PRO A 856 6.45 29.69 9.92
N GLY A 857 5.43 30.42 10.38
CA GLY A 857 4.46 31.16 9.52
C GLY A 857 3.11 30.44 9.30
N GLY A 858 2.95 29.21 9.79
CA GLY A 858 1.71 28.44 9.70
C GLY A 858 1.52 27.73 8.36
N LEU A 859 0.52 26.84 8.25
CA LEU A 859 0.26 26.11 6.99
C LEU A 859 -0.22 27.03 5.86
N ALA A 860 -0.79 28.19 6.20
CA ALA A 860 -1.25 29.18 5.22
C ALA A 860 -0.14 29.61 4.26
N ALA A 861 1.11 29.75 4.73
CA ALA A 861 2.25 30.15 3.91
C ALA A 861 2.66 29.10 2.86
N ARG A 862 2.23 27.84 3.00
CA ARG A 862 2.47 26.76 2.02
C ARG A 862 1.25 26.45 1.16
N CYS A 863 0.19 27.21 1.32
CA CYS A 863 -0.98 27.08 0.47
C CYS A 863 -0.70 27.78 -0.87
N SER A 864 -1.08 27.13 -1.95
CA SER A 864 -1.01 27.67 -3.30
C SER A 864 -2.32 27.42 -4.04
N THR A 865 -2.52 28.15 -5.12
CA THR A 865 -3.65 27.95 -6.03
C THR A 865 -3.15 27.51 -7.40
N ALA A 866 -3.90 26.62 -8.04
CA ALA A 866 -3.59 26.15 -9.38
C ALA A 866 -4.87 25.91 -10.20
N LYS A 867 -4.72 25.98 -11.53
CA LYS A 867 -5.76 25.58 -12.49
C LYS A 867 -5.30 24.29 -13.18
N LEU A 868 -6.00 23.19 -12.94
CA LEU A 868 -5.74 21.89 -13.55
C LEU A 868 -6.51 21.80 -14.88
N CYS A 869 -5.83 21.66 -16.01
CA CYS A 869 -6.51 21.62 -17.31
C CYS A 869 -7.17 20.24 -17.55
N HIS A 870 -8.48 20.21 -17.80
CA HIS A 870 -9.22 18.99 -18.13
C HIS A 870 -9.01 18.54 -19.58
N VAL A 871 -8.55 19.46 -20.45
CA VAL A 871 -8.37 19.18 -21.88
C VAL A 871 -7.10 18.35 -22.13
N CYS A 872 -5.94 18.76 -21.61
CA CYS A 872 -4.69 18.01 -21.80
C CYS A 872 -4.03 17.49 -20.52
N GLY A 873 -4.55 17.82 -19.33
CA GLY A 873 -3.99 17.37 -18.04
C GLY A 873 -2.88 18.27 -17.47
N TYR A 874 -2.52 19.37 -18.15
CA TYR A 874 -1.42 20.26 -17.74
C TYR A 874 -1.70 21.01 -16.42
N PHE A 875 -0.65 21.19 -15.63
CA PHE A 875 -0.68 21.95 -14.37
C PHE A 875 -0.32 23.43 -14.62
N ASN A 876 -1.24 24.35 -14.34
CA ASN A 876 -1.03 25.79 -14.52
C ASN A 876 -0.97 26.51 -13.17
N SER A 877 0.08 27.30 -12.95
CA SER A 877 0.20 28.20 -11.80
C SER A 877 -0.86 29.30 -11.87
N GLY A 878 -1.47 29.63 -10.73
CA GLY A 878 -2.78 30.30 -10.60
C GLY A 878 -3.01 31.68 -11.22
N ALA A 879 -2.12 32.21 -12.07
CA ALA A 879 -2.29 33.49 -12.76
C ALA A 879 -2.64 33.35 -14.26
N ASP A 880 -2.45 32.18 -14.87
CA ASP A 880 -2.63 32.02 -16.32
C ASP A 880 -4.10 31.83 -16.71
N ASP A 881 -4.53 32.51 -17.78
CA ASP A 881 -5.87 32.37 -18.36
C ASP A 881 -5.91 31.38 -19.53
N ARG A 882 -4.75 30.89 -19.97
CA ARG A 882 -4.60 29.87 -21.02
C ARG A 882 -3.68 28.76 -20.56
N CYS A 883 -3.95 27.56 -21.03
CA CYS A 883 -3.12 26.41 -20.73
C CYS A 883 -1.73 26.55 -21.37
N GLY A 884 -0.66 26.32 -20.59
CA GLY A 884 0.72 26.39 -21.08
C GLY A 884 1.09 25.37 -22.18
N ASP A 885 0.32 24.29 -22.32
CA ASP A 885 0.50 23.26 -23.36
C ASP A 885 -0.52 23.43 -24.51
N CYS A 886 -1.80 23.11 -24.28
CA CYS A 886 -2.81 23.12 -25.34
C CYS A 886 -3.37 24.50 -25.69
N GLN A 887 -2.95 25.58 -25.02
CA GLN A 887 -3.39 26.96 -25.24
C GLN A 887 -4.91 27.24 -25.10
N THR A 888 -5.67 26.24 -24.62
CA THR A 888 -7.10 26.37 -24.33
C THR A 888 -7.32 27.36 -23.19
N VAL A 889 -8.37 28.18 -23.29
CA VAL A 889 -8.76 29.12 -22.22
C VAL A 889 -9.14 28.32 -20.98
N LEU A 890 -8.62 28.71 -19.81
CA LEU A 890 -8.84 28.02 -18.54
C LEU A 890 -10.05 28.64 -17.81
N ASP A 891 -11.22 28.05 -18.03
CA ASP A 891 -12.48 28.38 -17.35
C ASP A 891 -13.03 27.20 -16.54
N GLY A 892 -14.20 27.35 -15.91
CA GLY A 892 -14.81 26.30 -15.08
C GLY A 892 -15.28 25.05 -15.84
N SER A 893 -15.31 25.07 -17.18
CA SER A 893 -15.65 23.90 -18.01
C SER A 893 -14.42 23.14 -18.50
N THR A 894 -13.29 23.85 -18.63
CA THR A 894 -12.04 23.37 -19.21
C THR A 894 -10.93 23.18 -18.18
N SER A 895 -11.14 23.67 -16.95
CA SER A 895 -10.17 23.57 -15.85
C SER A 895 -10.82 23.46 -14.46
N LEU A 896 -10.10 22.82 -13.54
CA LEU A 896 -10.45 22.78 -12.12
C LEU A 896 -9.56 23.75 -11.33
N PHE A 897 -10.18 24.75 -10.70
CA PHE A 897 -9.51 25.60 -9.73
C PHE A 897 -9.37 24.87 -8.40
N VAL A 898 -8.13 24.74 -7.90
CA VAL A 898 -7.84 23.99 -6.67
C VAL A 898 -7.02 24.82 -5.69
N ASN A 899 -7.41 24.76 -4.41
CA ASN A 899 -6.59 25.19 -3.28
C ASN A 899 -5.74 24.02 -2.82
N LEU A 900 -4.43 24.22 -2.88
CA LEU A 900 -3.43 23.18 -2.70
C LEU A 900 -2.59 23.46 -1.45
N LEU A 901 -2.24 22.40 -0.73
CA LEU A 901 -1.22 22.41 0.31
C LEU A 901 -0.14 21.40 -0.08
N GLU A 902 1.09 21.88 -0.26
CA GLU A 902 2.23 21.00 -0.49
C GLU A 902 2.45 20.14 0.75
N MET A 903 2.42 18.82 0.59
CA MET A 903 2.36 17.89 1.71
C MET A 903 3.49 18.14 2.74
N PRO A 904 3.16 18.53 3.99
CA PRO A 904 4.14 18.65 5.07
C PRO A 904 4.47 17.30 5.70
N ASN A 905 5.52 17.30 6.52
CA ASN A 905 5.76 16.18 7.43
C ASN A 905 4.56 15.98 8.36
N ALA A 906 4.27 14.74 8.71
CA ALA A 906 3.15 14.36 9.54
C ALA A 906 3.56 14.03 10.98
N LYS A 907 2.62 14.12 11.90
CA LYS A 907 2.69 13.62 13.28
C LYS A 907 1.58 12.59 13.47
N THR A 908 1.93 11.49 14.13
CA THR A 908 0.97 10.43 14.43
C THR A 908 0.60 10.40 15.90
N ILE A 909 -0.51 9.73 16.19
CA ILE A 909 -0.87 9.26 17.52
C ILE A 909 -0.89 7.73 17.52
N ARG A 910 -0.33 7.10 18.57
CA ARG A 910 -0.44 5.66 18.75
C ARG A 910 -1.91 5.30 19.01
N ARG A 911 -2.42 4.26 18.34
CA ARG A 911 -3.81 3.80 18.46
C ARG A 911 -3.90 2.50 19.24
N GLU A 912 -3.45 1.41 18.64
CA GLU A 912 -3.60 0.07 19.22
C GLU A 912 -2.41 -0.81 18.78
N ARG A 913 -2.14 -1.86 19.55
CA ARG A 913 -1.27 -2.96 19.12
C ARG A 913 -1.87 -3.68 17.92
N ILE A 914 -0.99 -4.23 17.08
CA ILE A 914 -1.36 -5.12 15.98
C ILE A 914 -1.84 -6.46 16.56
N THR A 915 -3.02 -6.90 16.13
CA THR A 915 -3.62 -8.17 16.60
C THR A 915 -3.77 -9.16 15.46
N CYS A 916 -3.98 -10.44 15.79
CA CYS A 916 -4.27 -11.49 14.81
C CYS A 916 -5.63 -11.33 14.09
N ASP A 917 -6.41 -10.29 14.39
CA ASP A 917 -7.59 -9.92 13.59
C ASP A 917 -7.23 -9.19 12.29
N GLU A 918 -5.99 -8.74 12.16
CA GLU A 918 -5.52 -7.93 11.05
C GLU A 918 -4.77 -8.77 10.02
N GLU A 919 -5.50 -9.25 9.01
CA GLU A 919 -4.92 -10.09 7.95
C GLU A 919 -4.10 -9.31 6.93
N GLU A 920 -4.52 -8.08 6.63
CA GLU A 920 -3.87 -7.18 5.68
C GLU A 920 -3.83 -5.76 6.27
N ARG A 921 -2.87 -4.97 5.78
CA ARG A 921 -2.73 -3.57 6.18
C ARG A 921 -3.99 -2.79 5.82
N VAL A 922 -4.61 -2.13 6.80
CA VAL A 922 -5.72 -1.21 6.52
C VAL A 922 -5.15 0.02 5.84
N ARG A 923 -5.53 0.22 4.57
CA ARG A 923 -5.21 1.41 3.79
C ARG A 923 -6.50 2.14 3.53
N ARG A 924 -6.56 3.42 3.86
CA ARG A 924 -7.68 4.23 3.37
C ARG A 924 -7.41 4.64 1.93
N GLY A 925 -8.45 4.51 1.08
CA GLY A 925 -8.39 4.90 -0.32
C GLY A 925 -8.57 6.40 -0.49
N TYR A 926 -7.76 7.00 -1.36
CA TYR A 926 -7.84 8.41 -1.74
C TYR A 926 -8.14 8.55 -3.23
N HIS A 927 -8.88 9.60 -3.61
CA HIS A 927 -9.03 10.00 -5.01
C HIS A 927 -7.81 10.84 -5.39
N THR A 928 -6.96 10.32 -6.28
CA THR A 928 -5.73 11.00 -6.71
C THR A 928 -5.69 11.15 -8.22
N SER A 929 -5.08 12.22 -8.70
CA SER A 929 -4.85 12.51 -10.12
C SER A 929 -3.38 12.86 -10.36
N ILE A 930 -2.91 12.58 -11.58
CA ILE A 930 -1.59 13.01 -12.05
C ILE A 930 -1.74 14.16 -13.06
N HIS A 931 -0.91 15.18 -12.87
CA HIS A 931 -0.79 16.34 -13.74
C HIS A 931 0.69 16.60 -14.06
N PHE A 932 1.00 17.28 -15.15
CA PHE A 932 2.39 17.49 -15.57
C PHE A 932 2.63 18.92 -16.06
N ARG A 933 3.91 19.31 -16.11
CA ARG A 933 4.40 20.57 -16.67
C ARG A 933 5.78 20.36 -17.29
N PHE A 934 5.99 20.82 -18.52
CA PHE A 934 7.26 20.67 -19.21
C PHE A 934 8.34 21.61 -18.66
N ALA A 935 9.60 21.19 -18.76
CA ALA A 935 10.74 22.00 -18.32
C ALA A 935 11.03 23.15 -19.30
N PRO A 936 11.41 24.34 -18.81
CA PRO A 936 11.86 25.42 -19.67
C PRO A 936 13.27 25.12 -20.24
N GLY A 937 13.44 25.41 -21.53
CA GLY A 937 14.69 25.31 -22.30
C GLY A 937 15.28 26.68 -22.64
N ALA A 938 16.39 26.67 -23.38
CA ALA A 938 17.08 27.89 -23.81
C ALA A 938 16.15 28.78 -24.67
N GLY A 939 16.15 30.09 -24.41
CA GLY A 939 15.34 31.05 -25.15
C GLY A 939 13.82 30.96 -24.92
N GLY A 940 13.36 30.30 -23.86
CA GLY A 940 11.93 30.21 -23.50
C GLY A 940 11.14 29.12 -24.22
N ARG A 941 11.81 28.27 -25.03
CA ARG A 941 11.21 27.06 -25.61
C ARG A 941 11.09 25.96 -24.56
N LEU A 942 10.15 25.03 -24.72
CA LEU A 942 10.03 23.87 -23.83
C LEU A 942 11.07 22.81 -24.21
N ARG A 943 11.63 22.10 -23.21
CA ARG A 943 12.52 20.95 -23.44
C ARG A 943 11.67 19.74 -23.80
N THR A 944 11.44 19.54 -25.10
CA THR A 944 10.64 18.42 -25.62
C THR A 944 11.21 17.91 -26.94
N ILE A 945 11.21 16.59 -27.12
CA ILE A 945 11.56 15.91 -28.36
C ILE A 945 10.30 15.21 -28.87
N GLU A 946 9.86 15.55 -30.08
CA GLU A 946 8.70 14.92 -30.70
C GLU A 946 9.14 13.88 -31.74
N ALA A 947 8.41 12.76 -31.81
CA ALA A 947 8.56 11.78 -32.88
C ALA A 947 7.21 11.26 -33.38
N MET A 948 7.19 10.90 -34.66
CA MET A 948 6.07 10.26 -35.35
C MET A 948 6.40 8.79 -35.55
N VAL A 949 5.56 7.90 -35.04
CA VAL A 949 5.76 6.45 -35.15
C VAL A 949 4.78 5.88 -36.17
N GLY A 950 5.29 5.32 -37.25
CA GLY A 950 4.47 4.70 -38.31
C GLY A 950 5.30 4.14 -39.44
N ALA A 951 4.67 3.41 -40.36
CA ALA A 951 5.28 3.03 -41.62
C ALA A 951 5.35 4.21 -42.62
N ASP A 952 4.40 5.14 -42.51
CA ASP A 952 4.31 6.39 -43.27
C ASP A 952 4.28 7.58 -42.30
N PRO A 953 5.24 8.52 -42.36
CA PRO A 953 5.29 9.71 -41.51
C PRO A 953 4.05 10.62 -41.64
N THR A 954 3.37 10.61 -42.79
CA THR A 954 2.17 11.44 -43.04
C THR A 954 0.91 10.89 -42.39
N GLN A 955 0.92 9.61 -42.03
CA GLN A 955 -0.13 8.94 -41.29
C GLN A 955 0.48 8.17 -40.11
N PRO A 956 0.95 8.86 -39.05
CA PRO A 956 1.53 8.19 -37.90
C PRO A 956 0.48 7.30 -37.20
N LEU A 957 0.91 6.16 -36.66
CA LEU A 957 0.12 5.37 -35.72
C LEU A 957 0.12 6.01 -34.33
N LEU A 958 1.27 6.54 -33.92
CA LEU A 958 1.46 7.24 -32.65
C LEU A 958 2.22 8.55 -32.89
N ARG A 959 1.80 9.61 -32.22
CA ARG A 959 2.61 10.82 -32.01
C ARG A 959 3.13 10.80 -30.58
N THR A 960 4.44 10.92 -30.42
CA THR A 960 5.10 10.82 -29.12
C THR A 960 5.84 12.11 -28.79
N THR A 961 5.69 12.60 -27.57
CA THR A 961 6.44 13.75 -27.05
C THR A 961 7.21 13.30 -25.82
N PHE A 962 8.53 13.19 -25.95
CA PHE A 962 9.43 12.97 -24.82
C PHE A 962 9.78 14.32 -24.19
N ALA A 963 9.72 14.42 -22.87
CA ALA A 963 10.06 15.61 -22.12
C ALA A 963 11.04 15.24 -20.99
N PRO A 964 12.34 15.55 -21.12
CA PRO A 964 13.29 15.35 -20.04
C PRO A 964 13.03 16.35 -18.90
N ALA A 965 13.23 15.89 -17.67
CA ALA A 965 13.15 16.71 -16.46
C ALA A 965 11.83 17.51 -16.30
N ALA A 966 10.69 16.96 -16.72
CA ALA A 966 9.40 17.63 -16.58
C ALA A 966 8.84 17.48 -15.15
N THR A 967 8.10 18.48 -14.65
CA THR A 967 7.52 18.41 -13.30
C THR A 967 6.19 17.67 -13.33
N LEU A 968 6.12 16.54 -12.62
CA LEU A 968 4.91 15.76 -12.36
C LEU A 968 4.30 16.18 -11.02
N PHE A 969 2.98 16.30 -10.96
CA PHE A 969 2.22 16.67 -9.77
C PHE A 969 1.20 15.59 -9.47
N LYS A 970 1.22 15.06 -8.25
CA LYS A 970 0.20 14.15 -7.75
C LYS A 970 -0.68 14.89 -6.75
N VAL A 971 -1.96 15.00 -7.04
CA VAL A 971 -2.94 15.71 -6.22
C VAL A 971 -3.86 14.73 -5.54
N ASN A 972 -4.05 14.86 -4.23
CA ASN A 972 -5.00 14.09 -3.44
C ASN A 972 -6.25 14.94 -3.17
N HIS A 973 -7.35 14.55 -3.82
CA HIS A 973 -8.64 15.24 -3.79
C HIS A 973 -9.50 14.87 -2.57
N GLY A 974 -9.06 13.98 -1.70
CA GLY A 974 -9.83 13.52 -0.55
C GLY A 974 -10.07 12.02 -0.53
N TRP A 975 -10.96 11.58 0.35
CA TRP A 975 -11.31 10.17 0.54
C TRP A 975 -12.09 9.61 -0.67
N LYS A 976 -11.77 8.39 -1.09
CA LYS A 976 -12.67 7.64 -2.00
C LYS A 976 -14.03 7.47 -1.32
N GLY A 977 -15.12 7.90 -1.97
CA GLY A 977 -16.49 7.88 -1.42
C GLY A 977 -16.77 8.97 -0.37
N GLY A 978 -15.87 9.94 -0.18
CA GLY A 978 -16.10 11.09 0.70
C GLY A 978 -17.09 12.08 0.09
N ARG A 979 -17.96 12.69 0.92
CA ARG A 979 -18.91 13.73 0.47
C ARG A 979 -18.27 15.10 0.24
N THR A 980 -17.05 15.29 0.71
CA THR A 980 -16.35 16.58 0.68
C THR A 980 -15.02 16.38 -0.02
N GLU A 981 -14.76 17.20 -1.03
CA GLU A 981 -13.46 17.22 -1.71
C GLU A 981 -12.45 18.02 -0.88
N GLY A 982 -11.26 17.44 -0.68
CA GLY A 982 -10.20 17.97 0.17
C GLY A 982 -10.29 17.50 1.63
N PHE A 983 -9.43 18.08 2.47
CA PHE A 983 -9.31 17.76 3.88
C PHE A 983 -9.51 19.01 4.72
N LEU A 984 -10.32 18.91 5.77
CA LEU A 984 -10.49 19.98 6.74
C LEU A 984 -9.26 20.01 7.66
N LEU A 985 -8.50 21.10 7.59
CA LEU A 985 -7.27 21.30 8.35
C LEU A 985 -7.37 22.57 9.19
N ASN A 986 -6.85 22.54 10.42
CA ASN A 986 -6.57 23.75 11.19
C ASN A 986 -5.20 24.30 10.76
N LEU A 987 -5.17 25.53 10.21
CA LEU A 987 -3.97 26.11 9.61
C LEU A 987 -2.92 26.54 10.65
N ALA A 988 -3.34 26.78 11.89
CA ALA A 988 -2.48 27.26 12.97
C ALA A 988 -1.72 26.11 13.65
N ASN A 989 -2.38 24.97 13.88
CA ASN A 989 -1.79 23.84 14.58
C ASN A 989 -1.55 22.62 13.67
N GLY A 990 -2.12 22.57 12.46
CA GLY A 990 -1.97 21.47 11.52
C GLY A 990 -2.84 20.25 11.81
N GLU A 991 -3.80 20.33 12.74
CA GLU A 991 -4.69 19.22 13.07
C GLU A 991 -5.62 18.88 11.91
N ILE A 992 -5.78 17.57 11.69
CA ILE A 992 -6.67 17.00 10.68
C ILE A 992 -8.04 16.73 11.30
N ASN A 993 -9.10 17.20 10.64
CA ASN A 993 -10.48 17.08 11.12
C ASN A 993 -10.59 17.53 12.60
N PRO A 994 -10.24 18.79 12.90
CA PRO A 994 -10.24 19.31 14.26
C PRO A 994 -11.66 19.31 14.86
N ASP A 995 -11.76 19.00 16.14
CA ASP A 995 -13.02 19.18 16.88
C ASP A 995 -13.18 20.67 17.22
N ALA A 996 -14.25 21.29 16.72
CA ALA A 996 -14.53 22.72 16.88
C ALA A 996 -14.57 23.15 18.36
N ASN A 997 -14.90 22.24 19.29
CA ASN A 997 -14.92 22.55 20.72
C ASN A 997 -13.54 22.49 21.39
N GLN A 998 -12.59 21.73 20.82
CA GLN A 998 -11.31 21.43 21.45
C GLN A 998 -10.13 22.21 20.83
N SER A 999 -10.24 22.59 19.56
CA SER A 999 -9.15 23.21 18.80
C SER A 999 -9.61 24.47 18.06
N PRO A 1000 -9.70 25.63 18.74
CA PRO A 1000 -10.02 26.90 18.08
C PRO A 1000 -8.90 27.31 17.12
N GLY A 1001 -9.27 27.83 15.95
CA GLY A 1001 -8.32 28.32 14.94
C GLY A 1001 -8.96 28.44 13.56
N GLU A 1002 -8.27 29.10 12.63
CA GLU A 1002 -8.69 29.16 11.24
C GLU A 1002 -8.61 27.77 10.61
N THR A 1003 -9.72 27.34 10.01
CA THR A 1003 -9.82 26.04 9.33
C THR A 1003 -10.08 26.26 7.86
N ALA A 1004 -9.45 25.44 7.02
CA ALA A 1004 -9.65 25.48 5.58
C ALA A 1004 -9.74 24.06 5.02
N ILE A 1005 -10.49 23.91 3.94
CA ILE A 1005 -10.56 22.67 3.17
C ILE A 1005 -9.53 22.76 2.04
N LEU A 1006 -8.51 21.91 2.10
CA LEU A 1006 -7.37 21.94 1.19
C LEU A 1006 -7.14 20.57 0.56
N ARG A 1007 -6.69 20.54 -0.70
CA ARG A 1007 -6.20 19.33 -1.35
C ARG A 1007 -4.70 19.23 -1.12
N LEU A 1008 -4.21 18.03 -0.82
CA LEU A 1008 -2.77 17.83 -0.66
C LEU A 1008 -2.15 17.60 -2.03
N PHE A 1009 -0.95 18.10 -2.27
CA PHE A 1009 -0.18 17.73 -3.44
C PHE A 1009 1.28 17.47 -3.11
N VAL A 1010 1.91 16.68 -3.98
CA VAL A 1010 3.36 16.52 -4.06
C VAL A 1010 3.76 16.71 -5.51
N SER A 1011 4.96 17.23 -5.73
CA SER A 1011 5.54 17.34 -7.06
C SER A 1011 6.86 16.62 -7.11
N ASP A 1012 7.21 16.12 -8.29
CA ASP A 1012 8.51 15.56 -8.58
C ASP A 1012 8.94 15.83 -10.02
N THR A 1013 10.23 15.69 -10.33
CA THR A 1013 10.78 15.97 -11.67
C THR A 1013 11.10 14.66 -12.38
N GLU A 1014 10.39 14.28 -13.44
CA GLU A 1014 10.57 12.98 -14.09
C GLU A 1014 10.80 13.11 -15.59
N ASN A 1015 11.39 12.06 -16.18
CA ASN A 1015 11.38 11.84 -17.62
C ASN A 1015 9.98 11.36 -18.02
N LEU A 1016 9.32 12.10 -18.93
CA LEU A 1016 7.96 11.82 -19.37
C LEU A 1016 7.92 11.46 -20.85
N LEU A 1017 7.03 10.54 -21.23
CA LEU A 1017 6.68 10.26 -22.61
C LEU A 1017 5.16 10.34 -22.77
N LEU A 1018 4.71 11.29 -23.57
CA LEU A 1018 3.30 11.47 -23.90
C LEU A 1018 3.00 10.79 -25.23
N VAL A 1019 2.17 9.75 -25.23
CA VAL A 1019 1.81 8.97 -26.42
C VAL A 1019 0.38 9.26 -26.83
N ARG A 1020 0.22 9.81 -28.03
CA ARG A 1020 -1.08 10.12 -28.66
C ARG A 1020 -1.33 9.16 -29.83
N PRO A 1021 -2.22 8.16 -29.68
CA PRO A 1021 -2.56 7.26 -30.77
C PRO A 1021 -3.51 7.93 -31.79
N ARG A 1022 -3.73 7.29 -32.93
CA ARG A 1022 -4.71 7.74 -33.93
C ARG A 1022 -6.11 7.97 -33.32
N PRO A 1023 -6.91 8.91 -33.86
CA PRO A 1023 -8.23 9.27 -33.32
C PRO A 1023 -9.20 8.10 -33.11
N GLU A 1024 -9.12 7.06 -33.95
CA GLU A 1024 -9.94 5.84 -33.84
C GLU A 1024 -9.71 5.12 -32.50
N ILE A 1025 -8.45 4.91 -32.13
CA ILE A 1025 -8.06 4.28 -30.85
C ILE A 1025 -8.32 5.25 -29.69
N GLN A 1026 -8.04 6.54 -29.89
CA GLN A 1026 -8.18 7.57 -28.87
C GLN A 1026 -9.64 7.74 -28.38
N ARG A 1027 -10.61 7.56 -29.29
CA ARG A 1027 -12.04 7.68 -29.01
C ARG A 1027 -12.64 6.45 -28.36
N ASP A 1028 -12.06 5.26 -28.57
CA ASP A 1028 -12.50 4.02 -27.92
C ASP A 1028 -11.77 3.83 -26.56
N PRO A 1029 -12.46 3.98 -25.42
CA PRO A 1029 -11.85 3.79 -24.10
C PRO A 1029 -11.28 2.37 -23.90
N ARG A 1030 -11.87 1.35 -24.54
CA ARG A 1030 -11.41 -0.04 -24.43
C ARG A 1030 -10.09 -0.25 -25.17
N ALA A 1031 -10.02 0.24 -26.42
CA ALA A 1031 -8.80 0.17 -27.21
C ALA A 1031 -7.66 0.97 -26.56
N LEU A 1032 -7.94 2.20 -26.08
CA LEU A 1032 -6.94 3.04 -25.43
C LEU A 1032 -6.40 2.42 -24.12
N ALA A 1033 -7.29 1.90 -23.26
CA ALA A 1033 -6.89 1.23 -22.03
C ALA A 1033 -6.06 -0.03 -22.32
N SER A 1034 -6.48 -0.83 -23.31
CA SER A 1034 -5.74 -2.03 -23.72
C SER A 1034 -4.36 -1.69 -24.29
N LEU A 1035 -4.26 -0.60 -25.07
CA LEU A 1035 -2.99 -0.17 -25.69
C LEU A 1035 -2.01 0.35 -24.64
N GLN A 1036 -2.50 1.13 -23.67
CA GLN A 1036 -1.70 1.64 -22.55
C GLN A 1036 -0.95 0.50 -21.85
N PHE A 1037 -1.69 -0.51 -21.39
CA PHE A 1037 -1.09 -1.61 -20.63
C PHE A 1037 -0.34 -2.60 -21.53
N ALA A 1038 -0.72 -2.78 -22.80
CA ALA A 1038 0.05 -3.59 -23.72
C ALA A 1038 1.46 -3.02 -23.96
N LEU A 1039 1.56 -1.72 -24.24
CA LEU A 1039 2.85 -1.04 -24.41
C LEU A 1039 3.63 -0.99 -23.10
N GLN A 1040 2.97 -0.74 -21.96
CA GLN A 1040 3.62 -0.78 -20.65
C GLN A 1040 4.26 -2.15 -20.37
N ARG A 1041 3.49 -3.24 -20.51
CA ARG A 1041 3.98 -4.60 -20.29
C ARG A 1041 5.05 -5.01 -21.29
N GLY A 1042 4.94 -4.53 -22.54
CA GLY A 1042 5.98 -4.68 -23.55
C GLY A 1042 7.29 -4.03 -23.14
N MET A 1043 7.26 -2.78 -22.65
CA MET A 1043 8.43 -2.06 -22.14
C MET A 1043 9.03 -2.76 -20.92
N GLU A 1044 8.21 -3.10 -19.92
CA GLU A 1044 8.63 -3.81 -18.71
C GLU A 1044 9.34 -5.13 -19.05
N GLN A 1045 8.77 -5.95 -19.94
CA GLN A 1045 9.36 -7.23 -20.32
C GLN A 1045 10.62 -7.06 -21.19
N HIS A 1046 10.61 -6.14 -22.15
CA HIS A 1046 11.73 -5.94 -23.08
C HIS A 1046 12.98 -5.42 -22.35
N PHE A 1047 12.79 -4.42 -21.50
CA PHE A 1047 13.87 -3.81 -20.71
C PHE A 1047 14.14 -4.53 -19.38
N GLN A 1048 13.26 -5.45 -18.96
CA GLN A 1048 13.28 -6.12 -17.65
C GLN A 1048 13.14 -5.13 -16.48
N LEU A 1049 12.23 -4.18 -16.62
CA LEU A 1049 11.90 -3.20 -15.58
C LEU A 1049 10.92 -3.80 -14.58
N GLU A 1050 11.03 -3.39 -13.31
CA GLU A 1050 9.99 -3.64 -12.33
C GLU A 1050 8.74 -2.78 -12.62
N GLU A 1051 7.55 -3.27 -12.28
CA GLU A 1051 6.30 -2.52 -12.45
C GLU A 1051 6.28 -1.19 -11.67
N SER A 1052 7.14 -1.03 -10.65
CA SER A 1052 7.31 0.23 -9.92
C SER A 1052 8.27 1.22 -10.57
N GLU A 1053 9.05 0.82 -11.58
CA GLU A 1053 10.03 1.69 -12.26
C GLU A 1053 9.43 2.44 -13.45
N LEU A 1054 8.34 1.94 -14.03
CA LEU A 1054 7.61 2.57 -15.12
C LEU A 1054 6.12 2.66 -14.78
N ALA A 1055 5.58 3.87 -14.76
CA ALA A 1055 4.17 4.08 -14.48
C ALA A 1055 3.47 4.77 -15.65
N SER A 1056 2.14 4.60 -15.73
CA SER A 1056 1.34 5.20 -16.79
C SER A 1056 -0.04 5.66 -16.32
N GLU A 1057 -0.55 6.73 -16.93
CA GLU A 1057 -1.89 7.27 -16.68
C GLU A 1057 -2.51 7.83 -17.97
N ARG A 1058 -3.84 7.78 -18.10
CA ARG A 1058 -4.55 8.43 -19.22
C ARG A 1058 -4.87 9.86 -18.83
N VAL A 1059 -4.39 10.82 -19.62
CA VAL A 1059 -4.55 12.25 -19.38
C VAL A 1059 -5.32 12.92 -20.51
N GLY A 1060 -6.01 14.00 -20.19
CA GLY A 1060 -6.76 14.81 -21.15
C GLY A 1060 -8.09 14.22 -21.65
N ALA A 1061 -8.73 14.96 -22.55
CA ALA A 1061 -10.06 14.67 -23.08
C ALA A 1061 -10.15 15.01 -24.57
N GLY A 1062 -11.14 14.43 -25.27
CA GLY A 1062 -11.35 14.63 -26.70
C GLY A 1062 -10.08 14.30 -27.52
N ASP A 1063 -9.72 15.20 -28.44
CA ASP A 1063 -8.55 15.05 -29.32
C ASP A 1063 -7.21 15.22 -28.58
N HIS A 1064 -7.22 15.67 -27.32
CA HIS A 1064 -6.01 15.80 -26.49
C HIS A 1064 -5.78 14.60 -25.57
N ARG A 1065 -6.66 13.58 -25.61
CA ARG A 1065 -6.54 12.38 -24.77
C ARG A 1065 -5.27 11.60 -25.11
N ALA A 1066 -4.44 11.32 -24.14
CA ALA A 1066 -3.14 10.70 -24.34
C ALA A 1066 -2.83 9.68 -23.24
N ILE A 1067 -1.84 8.84 -23.49
CA ILE A 1067 -1.23 7.98 -22.49
C ILE A 1067 0.07 8.65 -22.05
N LEU A 1068 0.16 9.01 -20.78
CA LEU A 1068 1.36 9.56 -20.17
C LEU A 1068 2.14 8.43 -19.50
N TYR A 1069 3.37 8.20 -19.95
CA TYR A 1069 4.33 7.32 -19.29
C TYR A 1069 5.37 8.17 -18.56
N TRP A 1070 5.83 7.69 -17.40
CA TRP A 1070 6.97 8.29 -16.72
C TRP A 1070 7.84 7.25 -16.03
N GLU A 1071 9.12 7.56 -15.95
CA GLU A 1071 10.08 6.76 -15.19
C GLU A 1071 9.89 7.09 -13.71
N ALA A 1072 9.37 6.14 -12.94
CA ALA A 1072 9.08 6.29 -11.53
C ALA A 1072 10.29 5.93 -10.63
N ALA A 1073 11.35 5.38 -11.23
CA ALA A 1073 12.62 5.15 -10.56
C ALA A 1073 13.37 6.47 -10.31
N GLU A 1074 13.91 6.66 -9.11
CA GLU A 1074 14.69 7.85 -8.77
C GLU A 1074 15.93 7.96 -9.69
N GLY A 1075 16.07 9.10 -10.37
CA GLY A 1075 17.15 9.36 -11.33
C GLY A 1075 16.83 8.99 -12.78
N GLY A 1076 15.71 8.30 -13.04
CA GLY A 1076 15.33 7.84 -14.37
C GLY A 1076 16.06 6.57 -14.80
N VAL A 1077 15.36 5.72 -15.56
CA VAL A 1077 15.93 4.50 -16.15
C VAL A 1077 16.45 4.73 -17.58
N GLY A 1078 16.14 5.89 -18.18
CA GLY A 1078 16.61 6.31 -19.50
C GLY A 1078 15.94 5.57 -20.67
N VAL A 1079 14.88 4.79 -20.41
CA VAL A 1079 14.20 3.97 -21.43
C VAL A 1079 13.23 4.80 -22.28
N LEU A 1080 12.63 5.84 -21.72
CA LEU A 1080 11.64 6.67 -22.43
C LEU A 1080 12.29 7.58 -23.48
N ARG A 1081 13.53 8.01 -23.22
CA ARG A 1081 14.34 8.79 -24.17
C ARG A 1081 14.61 7.98 -25.45
N ARG A 1082 15.07 6.75 -25.27
CA ARG A 1082 15.42 5.82 -26.35
C ARG A 1082 14.24 5.52 -27.27
N LEU A 1083 13.00 5.54 -26.77
CA LEU A 1083 11.80 5.35 -27.60
C LEU A 1083 11.63 6.40 -28.70
N VAL A 1084 12.18 7.60 -28.50
CA VAL A 1084 12.11 8.71 -29.45
C VAL A 1084 13.37 8.78 -30.32
N GLU A 1085 14.52 8.36 -29.80
CA GLU A 1085 15.82 8.39 -30.51
C GLU A 1085 16.09 7.13 -31.35
N GLU A 1086 15.72 5.95 -30.85
CA GLU A 1086 15.94 4.67 -31.53
C GLU A 1086 14.73 4.32 -32.42
N GLN A 1087 14.93 4.38 -33.74
CA GLN A 1087 13.85 4.27 -34.72
C GLN A 1087 13.07 2.93 -34.64
N ASP A 1088 13.70 1.81 -34.29
CA ASP A 1088 13.12 0.46 -34.31
C ASP A 1088 12.59 -0.02 -32.94
N LEU A 1089 12.79 0.76 -31.88
CA LEU A 1089 12.52 0.29 -30.52
C LEU A 1089 11.02 0.06 -30.26
N PHE A 1090 10.14 0.90 -30.82
CA PHE A 1090 8.69 0.67 -30.79
C PHE A 1090 8.30 -0.67 -31.44
N ALA A 1091 8.99 -1.09 -32.50
CA ALA A 1091 8.73 -2.37 -33.16
C ALA A 1091 9.14 -3.57 -32.29
N ALA A 1092 10.27 -3.46 -31.59
CA ALA A 1092 10.73 -4.47 -30.64
C ALA A 1092 9.79 -4.61 -29.43
N ILE A 1093 9.31 -3.47 -28.89
CA ILE A 1093 8.34 -3.44 -27.79
C ILE A 1093 7.00 -4.00 -28.24
N ALA A 1094 6.52 -3.64 -29.44
CA ALA A 1094 5.27 -4.17 -29.98
C ALA A 1094 5.32 -5.69 -30.20
N SER A 1095 6.46 -6.24 -30.63
CA SER A 1095 6.68 -7.69 -30.74
C SER A 1095 6.60 -8.36 -29.36
N THR A 1096 7.30 -7.81 -28.37
CA THR A 1096 7.29 -8.31 -26.99
C THR A 1096 5.87 -8.25 -26.40
N ALA A 1097 5.14 -7.17 -26.65
CA ALA A 1097 3.74 -7.01 -26.23
C ALA A 1097 2.83 -8.06 -26.89
N LEU A 1098 2.95 -8.32 -28.19
CA LEU A 1098 2.14 -9.34 -28.88
C LEU A 1098 2.35 -10.74 -28.32
N GLU A 1099 3.60 -11.13 -28.05
CA GLU A 1099 3.90 -12.40 -27.39
C GLU A 1099 3.26 -12.48 -26.00
N ARG A 1100 3.34 -11.37 -25.23
CA ARG A 1100 2.70 -11.26 -23.91
C ARG A 1100 1.17 -11.36 -23.97
N LEU A 1101 0.58 -10.89 -25.06
CA LEU A 1101 -0.85 -11.03 -25.37
C LEU A 1101 -1.23 -12.42 -25.91
N HIS A 1102 -0.31 -13.38 -25.89
CA HIS A 1102 -0.45 -14.74 -26.40
C HIS A 1102 -0.66 -14.86 -27.92
N PHE A 1103 -0.19 -13.90 -28.70
CA PHE A 1103 -0.21 -14.03 -30.17
C PHE A 1103 1.12 -14.60 -30.68
N ASP A 1104 1.03 -15.45 -31.70
CA ASP A 1104 2.18 -15.90 -32.47
C ASP A 1104 2.72 -14.77 -33.36
N LEU A 1105 4.02 -14.50 -33.34
CA LEU A 1105 4.60 -13.39 -34.10
C LEU A 1105 4.56 -13.58 -35.63
N ALA A 1106 4.51 -14.81 -36.13
CA ALA A 1106 4.51 -15.07 -37.57
C ALA A 1106 3.09 -15.08 -38.16
N SER A 1107 2.16 -15.75 -37.47
CA SER A 1107 0.80 -16.00 -37.93
C SER A 1107 -0.26 -15.10 -37.30
N LEU A 1108 0.06 -14.44 -36.17
CA LEU A 1108 -0.89 -13.72 -35.30
C LEU A 1108 -2.02 -14.61 -34.75
N GLU A 1109 -1.85 -15.93 -34.82
CA GLU A 1109 -2.77 -16.89 -34.20
C GLU A 1109 -2.70 -16.81 -32.68
N ASP A 1110 -3.86 -17.00 -32.04
CA ASP A 1110 -4.00 -16.99 -30.60
C ASP A 1110 -3.50 -18.30 -29.99
N ARG A 1111 -2.41 -18.23 -29.23
CA ARG A 1111 -1.77 -19.36 -28.54
C ARG A 1111 -2.45 -19.73 -27.23
N ASN A 1112 -3.38 -18.90 -26.71
CA ASN A 1112 -4.06 -19.13 -25.44
C ASN A 1112 -5.57 -18.89 -25.56
N PRO A 1113 -6.33 -19.83 -26.16
CA PRO A 1113 -7.78 -19.69 -26.34
C PRO A 1113 -8.57 -19.64 -25.02
N ASP A 1114 -7.96 -20.05 -23.90
CA ASP A 1114 -8.55 -19.94 -22.56
C ASP A 1114 -8.52 -18.50 -22.01
N CYS A 1115 -7.78 -17.58 -22.64
CA CYS A 1115 -7.77 -16.16 -22.31
C CYS A 1115 -8.84 -15.42 -23.13
N ALA A 1116 -10.04 -15.20 -22.57
CA ALA A 1116 -11.17 -14.67 -23.34
C ALA A 1116 -10.90 -13.28 -23.95
N GLN A 1117 -10.67 -12.27 -23.11
CA GLN A 1117 -10.36 -10.90 -23.55
C GLN A 1117 -9.08 -10.38 -22.90
N ALA A 1118 -8.88 -10.65 -21.62
CA ALA A 1118 -7.65 -10.35 -20.90
C ALA A 1118 -7.52 -11.30 -19.71
N CYS A 1119 -6.29 -11.61 -19.32
CA CYS A 1119 -5.95 -12.37 -18.13
C CYS A 1119 -4.75 -11.72 -17.41
N TYR A 1120 -4.46 -12.18 -16.19
CA TYR A 1120 -3.30 -11.73 -15.41
C TYR A 1120 -1.94 -12.10 -16.03
N GLU A 1121 -1.92 -13.01 -17.00
CA GLU A 1121 -0.71 -13.32 -17.77
C GLU A 1121 -0.49 -12.33 -18.93
N CYS A 1122 -1.48 -11.50 -19.31
CA CYS A 1122 -1.34 -10.58 -20.43
C CYS A 1122 -1.52 -9.10 -20.04
N LEU A 1123 -2.73 -8.67 -19.65
CA LEU A 1123 -3.08 -7.26 -19.42
C LEU A 1123 -3.57 -6.96 -18.00
N LEU A 1124 -4.15 -7.93 -17.29
CA LEU A 1124 -4.74 -7.67 -15.95
C LEU A 1124 -3.62 -7.57 -14.90
N SER A 1125 -3.73 -6.60 -13.99
CA SER A 1125 -2.81 -6.40 -12.88
C SER A 1125 -3.52 -5.88 -11.64
N TYR A 1126 -2.83 -5.86 -10.51
CA TYR A 1126 -3.38 -5.26 -9.30
C TYR A 1126 -3.53 -3.73 -9.45
N THR A 1127 -2.66 -3.10 -10.22
CA THR A 1127 -2.63 -1.64 -10.43
C THR A 1127 -3.75 -1.14 -11.35
N ASN A 1128 -4.30 -2.00 -12.21
CA ASN A 1128 -5.31 -1.62 -13.21
C ASN A 1128 -6.69 -2.28 -13.04
N GLN A 1129 -7.03 -2.71 -11.81
CA GLN A 1129 -8.30 -3.37 -11.51
C GLN A 1129 -9.54 -2.61 -12.02
N LEU A 1130 -9.51 -1.28 -11.95
CA LEU A 1130 -10.60 -0.41 -12.43
C LEU A 1130 -10.81 -0.49 -13.95
N ASP A 1131 -9.81 -0.93 -14.70
CA ASP A 1131 -9.86 -1.03 -16.16
C ASP A 1131 -10.22 -2.45 -16.63
N HIS A 1132 -10.31 -3.45 -15.76
CA HIS A 1132 -10.49 -4.85 -16.17
C HIS A 1132 -11.63 -5.10 -17.18
N ARG A 1133 -12.76 -4.39 -17.06
CA ARG A 1133 -13.88 -4.49 -18.02
C ARG A 1133 -13.59 -3.88 -19.40
N LEU A 1134 -12.62 -2.97 -19.47
CA LEU A 1134 -12.21 -2.28 -20.69
C LEU A 1134 -11.15 -3.08 -21.45
N LEU A 1135 -10.33 -3.86 -20.74
CA LEU A 1135 -9.17 -4.55 -21.31
C LEU A 1135 -9.58 -5.70 -22.25
N ASN A 1136 -9.08 -5.63 -23.47
CA ASN A 1136 -9.27 -6.65 -24.50
C ASN A 1136 -8.04 -6.70 -25.42
N ARG A 1137 -7.28 -7.80 -25.32
CA ARG A 1137 -6.06 -8.03 -26.09
C ARG A 1137 -6.29 -8.07 -27.60
N HIS A 1138 -7.48 -8.46 -28.04
CA HIS A 1138 -7.81 -8.57 -29.47
C HIS A 1138 -7.99 -7.19 -30.12
N LEU A 1139 -8.40 -6.16 -29.36
CA LEU A 1139 -8.61 -4.80 -29.90
C LEU A 1139 -7.31 -4.11 -30.32
N VAL A 1140 -6.19 -4.52 -29.74
CA VAL A 1140 -4.87 -3.88 -29.98
C VAL A 1140 -3.94 -4.72 -30.84
N ARG A 1141 -4.34 -5.95 -31.19
CA ARG A 1141 -3.54 -6.89 -31.99
C ARG A 1141 -3.06 -6.26 -33.29
N ASP A 1142 -3.99 -5.68 -34.06
CA ASP A 1142 -3.69 -5.17 -35.40
C ASP A 1142 -2.82 -3.91 -35.33
N VAL A 1143 -3.05 -3.05 -34.33
CA VAL A 1143 -2.24 -1.84 -34.07
C VAL A 1143 -0.82 -2.21 -33.67
N LEU A 1144 -0.65 -3.16 -32.73
CA LEU A 1144 0.67 -3.65 -32.32
C LEU A 1144 1.39 -4.33 -33.49
N ASN A 1145 0.66 -5.08 -34.33
CA ASN A 1145 1.26 -5.68 -35.51
C ASN A 1145 1.73 -4.62 -36.52
N ALA A 1146 0.96 -3.55 -36.73
CA ALA A 1146 1.39 -2.43 -37.56
C ALA A 1146 2.61 -1.70 -36.97
N LEU A 1147 2.72 -1.61 -35.64
CA LEU A 1147 3.88 -1.06 -34.96
C LEU A 1147 5.16 -1.89 -35.15
N ARG A 1148 5.06 -3.21 -35.36
CA ARG A 1148 6.23 -4.08 -35.64
C ARG A 1148 6.98 -3.73 -36.93
N SER A 1149 6.31 -3.05 -37.86
CA SER A 1149 6.91 -2.56 -39.11
C SER A 1149 7.03 -1.03 -39.14
N SER A 1150 6.84 -0.37 -38.01
CA SER A 1150 6.89 1.10 -37.91
C SER A 1150 8.25 1.59 -37.44
N LEU A 1151 8.61 2.80 -37.86
CA LEU A 1151 9.80 3.50 -37.40
C LEU A 1151 9.40 4.76 -36.64
N ALA A 1152 10.11 5.06 -35.56
CA ALA A 1152 10.04 6.36 -34.88
C ALA A 1152 10.88 7.38 -35.67
N THR A 1153 10.24 8.46 -36.11
CA THR A 1153 10.88 9.52 -36.88
C THR A 1153 10.84 10.81 -36.05
N PRO A 1154 11.98 11.30 -35.51
CA PRO A 1154 11.99 12.55 -34.75
C PRO A 1154 11.60 13.73 -35.66
N GLN A 1155 10.84 14.68 -35.11
CA GLN A 1155 10.45 15.90 -35.81
C GLN A 1155 11.43 17.04 -35.50
N HIS A 1156 12.04 17.60 -36.54
CA HIS A 1156 12.93 18.76 -36.41
C HIS A 1156 12.13 20.04 -36.71
N ALA A 1157 11.87 20.84 -35.68
CA ALA A 1157 11.14 22.11 -35.79
C ALA A 1157 9.79 22.03 -36.53
N GLY A 1158 9.08 20.91 -36.39
CA GLY A 1158 7.74 20.68 -36.97
C GLY A 1158 7.72 20.19 -38.42
N ARG A 1159 8.86 19.79 -39.00
CA ARG A 1159 8.96 19.18 -40.33
C ARG A 1159 9.17 17.67 -40.21
N ASP A 1160 8.56 16.90 -41.11
CA ASP A 1160 8.86 15.47 -41.24
C ASP A 1160 10.21 15.25 -41.97
N TYR A 1161 10.71 14.00 -42.02
CA TYR A 1161 12.01 13.70 -42.61
C TYR A 1161 12.11 14.09 -44.10
N GLU A 1162 11.02 13.97 -44.86
CA GLU A 1162 10.95 14.33 -46.29
C GLU A 1162 10.94 15.85 -46.47
N GLU A 1163 10.09 16.54 -45.72
CA GLU A 1163 9.98 18.00 -45.70
C GLU A 1163 11.28 18.64 -45.23
N HIS A 1164 11.91 18.05 -44.22
CA HIS A 1164 13.19 18.48 -43.69
C HIS A 1164 14.32 18.27 -44.71
N TYR A 1165 14.36 17.11 -45.37
CA TYR A 1165 15.27 16.88 -46.52
C TYR A 1165 15.06 17.92 -47.63
N ARG A 1166 13.81 18.14 -48.07
CA ARG A 1166 13.50 19.13 -49.12
C ARG A 1166 13.90 20.54 -48.71
N TRP A 1167 13.67 20.89 -47.45
CA TRP A 1167 14.07 22.18 -46.90
C TRP A 1167 15.60 22.34 -46.85
N LEU A 1168 16.34 21.38 -46.29
CA LEU A 1168 17.80 21.38 -46.29
C LEU A 1168 18.36 21.45 -47.71
N ARG A 1169 17.81 20.65 -48.62
CA ARG A 1169 18.18 20.65 -50.03
C ARG A 1169 17.91 21.99 -50.71
N SER A 1170 16.85 22.70 -50.34
CA SER A 1170 16.55 24.04 -50.85
C SER A 1170 17.53 25.12 -50.38
N LEU A 1171 18.22 24.87 -49.26
CA LEU A 1171 19.21 25.77 -48.66
C LEU A 1171 20.65 25.50 -49.15
N THR A 1172 20.89 24.40 -49.88
CA THR A 1172 22.21 24.12 -50.48
C THR A 1172 22.60 25.15 -51.53
N ASP A 1173 23.89 25.49 -51.63
CA ASP A 1173 24.35 26.41 -52.67
C ASP A 1173 24.16 25.78 -54.06
N SER A 1174 23.46 26.49 -54.94
CA SER A 1174 23.29 26.14 -56.36
C SER A 1174 24.61 25.91 -57.12
N ARG A 1175 25.74 26.43 -56.62
CA ARG A 1175 27.08 26.31 -57.22
C ARG A 1175 27.89 25.14 -56.66
N SER A 1176 27.41 24.46 -55.62
CA SER A 1176 28.11 23.36 -54.94
C SER A 1176 27.36 22.03 -55.18
N GLU A 1177 27.77 21.29 -56.20
CA GLU A 1177 27.18 19.97 -56.52
C GLU A 1177 27.42 18.94 -55.40
N LEU A 1178 28.51 19.10 -54.65
CA LEU A 1178 28.89 18.18 -53.57
C LEU A 1178 27.91 18.23 -52.39
N GLU A 1179 27.45 19.40 -51.98
CA GLU A 1179 26.44 19.56 -50.92
C GLU A 1179 25.15 18.81 -51.24
N ARG A 1180 24.70 18.90 -52.51
CA ARG A 1180 23.50 18.20 -52.99
C ARG A 1180 23.71 16.70 -53.02
N ARG A 1181 24.85 16.24 -53.51
CA ARG A 1181 25.17 14.80 -53.52
C ARG A 1181 25.25 14.23 -52.10
N PHE A 1182 25.82 14.99 -51.15
CA PHE A 1182 25.91 14.59 -49.75
C PHE A 1182 24.52 14.41 -49.12
N ILE A 1183 23.64 15.42 -49.22
CA ILE A 1183 22.31 15.35 -48.61
C ILE A 1183 21.40 14.34 -49.32
N ASP A 1184 21.48 14.22 -50.66
CA ASP A 1184 20.73 13.24 -51.45
C ASP A 1184 21.14 11.81 -51.07
N HIS A 1185 22.43 11.58 -50.79
CA HIS A 1185 22.95 10.27 -50.39
C HIS A 1185 22.52 9.90 -48.97
N LEU A 1186 22.54 10.83 -48.01
CA LEU A 1186 22.02 10.60 -46.66
C LEU A 1186 20.53 10.23 -46.69
N TYR A 1187 19.75 10.95 -47.49
CA TYR A 1187 18.32 10.69 -47.67
C TYR A 1187 18.05 9.32 -48.33
N GLN A 1188 18.75 8.98 -49.42
CA GLN A 1188 18.58 7.69 -50.11
C GLN A 1188 18.97 6.48 -49.26
N THR A 1189 19.93 6.64 -48.35
CA THR A 1189 20.41 5.58 -47.44
C THR A 1189 19.71 5.58 -46.08
N ARG A 1190 18.67 6.43 -45.92
CA ARG A 1190 17.88 6.61 -44.68
C ARG A 1190 18.73 6.89 -43.43
N ARG A 1191 19.76 7.70 -43.60
CA ARG A 1191 20.71 8.13 -42.55
C ARG A 1191 20.23 9.40 -41.84
N ASN A 1192 20.88 9.81 -40.74
CA ASN A 1192 20.49 11.03 -40.04
C ASN A 1192 20.73 12.26 -40.93
N LEU A 1193 19.75 13.17 -41.00
CA LEU A 1193 19.87 14.44 -41.73
C LEU A 1193 20.39 15.54 -40.80
N PRO A 1194 21.12 16.54 -41.32
CA PRO A 1194 21.51 17.74 -40.55
C PRO A 1194 20.32 18.50 -39.98
N ASP A 1195 20.48 19.20 -38.86
CA ASP A 1195 19.42 20.04 -38.30
C ASP A 1195 19.22 21.33 -39.09
N GLU A 1196 20.31 21.92 -39.58
CA GLU A 1196 20.31 23.17 -40.34
C GLU A 1196 21.35 23.12 -41.47
N ALA A 1197 21.12 23.89 -42.52
CA ALA A 1197 22.08 24.14 -43.60
C ALA A 1197 22.43 25.63 -43.63
N GLN A 1198 23.68 25.97 -43.97
CA GLN A 1198 24.16 27.36 -44.08
C GLN A 1198 23.93 28.22 -42.82
N LYS A 1199 24.07 27.62 -41.63
CA LYS A 1199 23.87 28.30 -40.34
C LYS A 1199 25.10 29.12 -39.96
N ALA A 1200 24.92 30.40 -39.64
CA ALA A 1200 26.03 31.22 -39.14
C ALA A 1200 26.42 30.82 -37.70
N VAL A 1201 27.69 30.45 -37.51
CA VAL A 1201 28.32 30.22 -36.21
C VAL A 1201 28.93 31.53 -35.75
N ALA A 1202 28.22 32.23 -34.87
CA ALA A 1202 28.52 33.60 -34.47
C ALA A 1202 29.87 33.75 -33.75
N GLU A 1203 30.32 32.70 -33.04
CA GLU A 1203 31.57 32.72 -32.26
C GLU A 1203 32.82 32.77 -33.15
N VAL A 1204 32.78 32.10 -34.31
CA VAL A 1204 33.94 31.96 -35.23
C VAL A 1204 33.71 32.72 -36.55
N ASN A 1205 32.56 33.41 -36.67
CA ASN A 1205 32.15 34.15 -37.86
C ASN A 1205 32.29 33.33 -39.15
N THR A 1206 31.77 32.10 -39.12
CA THR A 1206 31.83 31.15 -40.24
C THR A 1206 30.47 30.50 -40.46
N ILE A 1207 30.26 29.98 -41.67
CA ILE A 1207 29.02 29.33 -42.09
C ILE A 1207 29.41 27.93 -42.59
N PRO A 1208 29.22 26.86 -41.79
CA PRO A 1208 29.31 25.49 -42.30
C PRO A 1208 28.17 25.19 -43.28
N ASP A 1209 28.43 24.28 -44.21
CA ASP A 1209 27.43 23.86 -45.20
C ASP A 1209 26.26 23.15 -44.53
N PHE A 1210 26.56 22.27 -43.56
CA PHE A 1210 25.55 21.62 -42.74
C PHE A 1210 25.94 21.61 -41.26
N TYR A 1211 24.92 21.68 -40.39
CA TYR A 1211 25.08 21.74 -38.94
C TYR A 1211 24.20 20.71 -38.24
N TYR A 1212 24.81 19.93 -37.34
CA TYR A 1212 24.13 19.00 -36.42
C TYR A 1212 24.19 19.57 -35.01
N SER A 1213 23.04 19.96 -34.49
CA SER A 1213 22.88 20.58 -33.18
C SER A 1213 23.11 19.58 -32.05
N GLY A 1214 22.62 18.34 -32.17
CA GLY A 1214 22.73 17.33 -31.11
C GLY A 1214 24.16 16.90 -30.78
N CYS A 1215 25.09 16.96 -31.75
CA CYS A 1215 26.50 16.59 -31.55
C CYS A 1215 27.47 17.75 -31.81
N HIS A 1216 26.98 18.98 -31.91
CA HIS A 1216 27.75 20.18 -32.25
C HIS A 1216 28.71 19.98 -33.45
N ALA A 1217 28.24 19.30 -34.50
CA ALA A 1217 29.07 19.00 -35.67
C ALA A 1217 28.81 19.98 -36.83
N CYS A 1218 29.90 20.55 -37.34
CA CYS A 1218 29.95 21.38 -38.53
C CYS A 1218 30.51 20.55 -39.68
N VAL A 1219 29.70 20.34 -40.72
CA VAL A 1219 30.11 19.62 -41.93
C VAL A 1219 30.42 20.62 -43.03
N PHE A 1220 31.62 20.50 -43.61
CA PHE A 1220 32.07 21.27 -44.76
C PHE A 1220 32.20 20.35 -45.98
N CYS A 1221 31.53 20.68 -47.06
CA CYS A 1221 31.58 19.99 -48.35
C CYS A 1221 32.60 20.70 -49.26
N ASP A 1222 33.87 20.33 -49.13
CA ASP A 1222 34.98 20.96 -49.86
C ASP A 1222 35.01 20.51 -51.33
N GLY A 1223 34.62 21.40 -52.22
CA GLY A 1223 34.83 21.27 -53.67
C GLY A 1223 36.26 21.60 -54.13
N ALA A 1224 36.53 21.51 -55.43
CA ALA A 1224 37.87 21.71 -56.02
C ALA A 1224 38.50 23.11 -55.78
N ILE A 1225 37.68 24.12 -55.47
CA ILE A 1225 38.14 25.49 -55.19
C ILE A 1225 38.89 25.58 -53.84
N HIS A 1226 38.68 24.63 -52.93
CA HIS A 1226 39.35 24.56 -51.63
C HIS A 1226 40.79 24.01 -51.71
N ASP A 1227 41.25 23.62 -52.89
CA ASP A 1227 42.63 23.17 -53.13
C ASP A 1227 43.61 24.33 -53.40
N GLU A 1228 43.10 25.56 -53.57
CA GLU A 1228 43.94 26.74 -53.72
C GLU A 1228 44.70 27.07 -52.41
N PRO A 1229 46.03 27.31 -52.44
CA PRO A 1229 46.84 27.46 -51.23
C PRO A 1229 46.36 28.58 -50.27
N ALA A 1230 45.82 29.66 -50.82
CA ALA A 1230 45.30 30.78 -50.04
C ALA A 1230 43.98 30.44 -49.34
N GLN A 1231 43.11 29.65 -49.97
CA GLN A 1231 41.85 29.20 -49.39
C GLN A 1231 42.08 28.09 -48.36
N GLN A 1232 42.98 27.15 -48.65
CA GLN A 1232 43.34 26.07 -47.74
C GLN A 1232 43.89 26.58 -46.40
N GLN A 1233 44.64 27.68 -46.40
CA GLN A 1233 45.15 28.30 -45.18
C GLN A 1233 44.02 28.94 -44.35
N ARG A 1234 43.07 29.63 -44.99
CA ARG A 1234 41.89 30.20 -44.33
C ARG A 1234 40.99 29.13 -43.74
N ASP A 1235 40.72 28.05 -44.49
CA ASP A 1235 39.91 26.93 -44.03
C ASP A 1235 40.57 26.24 -42.82
N LYS A 1236 41.89 26.09 -42.83
CA LYS A 1236 42.64 25.57 -41.67
C LYS A 1236 42.49 26.45 -40.42
N ASP A 1237 42.59 27.76 -40.58
CA ASP A 1237 42.47 28.70 -39.46
C ASP A 1237 41.06 28.73 -38.88
N VAL A 1238 40.02 28.74 -39.73
CA VAL A 1238 38.60 28.67 -39.33
C VAL A 1238 38.29 27.34 -38.65
N ARG A 1239 38.74 26.21 -39.22
CA ARG A 1239 38.49 24.88 -38.64
C ARG A 1239 39.22 24.69 -37.31
N ARG A 1240 40.39 25.28 -37.15
CA ARG A 1240 41.10 25.31 -35.84
C ARG A 1240 40.29 26.09 -34.81
N GLN A 1241 39.83 27.29 -35.15
CA GLN A 1241 39.00 28.11 -34.26
C GLN A 1241 37.68 27.43 -33.90
N LEU A 1242 37.03 26.73 -34.83
CA LEU A 1242 35.83 25.93 -34.56
C LEU A 1242 36.10 24.80 -33.58
N ARG A 1243 37.20 24.06 -33.75
CA ARG A 1243 37.60 22.99 -32.80
C ARG A 1243 37.95 23.54 -31.42
N GLU A 1244 38.66 24.68 -31.36
CA GLU A 1244 38.97 25.38 -30.11
C GLU A 1244 37.70 25.92 -29.42
N SER A 1245 36.66 26.23 -30.20
CA SER A 1245 35.34 26.65 -29.70
C SER A 1245 34.40 25.46 -29.41
N GLY A 1246 34.89 24.22 -29.47
CA GLY A 1246 34.15 23.02 -29.08
C GLY A 1246 33.32 22.35 -30.19
N TYR A 1247 33.39 22.82 -31.44
CA TYR A 1247 32.67 22.23 -32.56
C TYR A 1247 33.43 21.05 -33.18
N ARG A 1248 32.72 19.98 -33.51
CA ARG A 1248 33.28 18.87 -34.29
C ARG A 1248 33.27 19.23 -35.76
N VAL A 1249 34.45 19.31 -36.36
CA VAL A 1249 34.59 19.65 -37.79
C VAL A 1249 34.74 18.38 -38.62
N ILE A 1250 33.77 18.12 -39.50
CA ILE A 1250 33.79 17.03 -40.48
C ILE A 1250 33.95 17.66 -41.87
N VAL A 1251 34.85 17.10 -42.67
CA VAL A 1251 35.12 17.59 -44.03
C VAL A 1251 34.81 16.47 -45.01
N ILE A 1252 33.88 16.72 -45.91
CA ILE A 1252 33.54 15.84 -47.03
C ILE A 1252 34.24 16.38 -48.27
N ARG A 1253 35.10 15.56 -48.85
CA ARG A 1253 35.95 15.91 -49.98
C ARG A 1253 35.36 15.42 -51.30
N TYR A 1254 35.42 16.25 -52.34
CA TYR A 1254 34.92 15.92 -53.67
C TYR A 1254 35.71 14.79 -54.37
N ASP A 1255 36.98 14.62 -54.02
CA ASP A 1255 37.92 13.67 -54.63
C ASP A 1255 37.95 12.29 -53.95
N GLN A 1256 37.05 12.05 -52.98
CA GLN A 1256 36.93 10.79 -52.24
C GLN A 1256 35.52 10.21 -52.35
N ASP A 1257 35.39 8.89 -52.16
CA ASP A 1257 34.10 8.21 -52.17
C ASP A 1257 33.22 8.69 -51.00
N LEU A 1258 31.96 9.00 -51.29
CA LEU A 1258 31.06 9.64 -50.34
C LEU A 1258 30.61 8.67 -49.24
N GLU A 1259 30.31 7.42 -49.59
CA GLU A 1259 29.87 6.40 -48.63
C GLU A 1259 30.99 6.05 -47.66
N THR A 1260 32.22 5.91 -48.15
CA THR A 1260 33.40 5.63 -47.33
C THR A 1260 33.68 6.74 -46.32
N GLN A 1261 33.45 8.01 -46.69
CA GLN A 1261 33.63 9.15 -45.79
C GLN A 1261 32.49 9.24 -44.74
N ILE A 1262 31.24 9.01 -45.15
CA ILE A 1262 30.08 9.01 -44.25
C ILE A 1262 30.18 7.85 -43.23
N ALA A 1263 30.60 6.67 -43.68
CA ALA A 1263 30.74 5.49 -42.82
C ALA A 1263 31.82 5.64 -41.72
N GLN A 1264 32.72 6.62 -41.80
CA GLN A 1264 33.69 6.93 -40.75
C GLN A 1264 33.07 7.63 -39.53
N TYR A 1265 31.86 8.16 -39.68
CA TYR A 1265 31.14 8.92 -38.65
C TYR A 1265 29.74 8.35 -38.41
N PRO A 1266 29.60 7.06 -38.05
CA PRO A 1266 28.30 6.42 -37.83
C PRO A 1266 27.54 7.05 -36.66
N ASP A 1267 28.26 7.66 -35.72
CA ASP A 1267 27.74 8.40 -34.57
C ASP A 1267 27.11 9.75 -34.96
N VAL A 1268 27.46 10.32 -36.12
CA VAL A 1268 26.87 11.58 -36.62
C VAL A 1268 25.83 11.32 -37.70
N PHE A 1269 26.15 10.46 -38.66
CA PHE A 1269 25.30 10.20 -39.82
C PHE A 1269 24.40 8.98 -39.68
N GLY A 1270 24.52 8.16 -38.62
CA GLY A 1270 23.85 6.86 -38.53
C GLY A 1270 24.45 5.82 -39.49
N GLU A 1271 23.98 4.57 -39.48
CA GLU A 1271 24.41 3.51 -40.41
C GLU A 1271 23.51 3.43 -41.68
N ALA A 1272 24.04 3.00 -42.83
CA ALA A 1272 23.26 2.85 -44.06
C ALA A 1272 22.24 1.71 -43.94
N ARG A 1273 20.99 1.97 -44.32
CA ARG A 1273 19.93 0.95 -44.31
C ARG A 1273 19.25 0.91 -45.70
N ARG A 1274 19.15 -0.30 -46.25
CA ARG A 1274 18.49 -0.57 -47.53
C ARG A 1274 16.97 -0.53 -47.41
#